data_AF-A0A934FKJ5-F1
#
_entry.id   AF-A0A934FKJ5-F1
#
_cell.length_a   1.000
_cell.length_b   1.000
_cell.length_c   1.000
_cell.angle_alpha   90.00
_cell.angle_beta   90.00
_cell.angle_gamma   90.00
#
_symmetry.space_group_name_H-M   'P 1'
#
loop_
_entity.id
_entity.type
_entity.pdbx_description
1 polymer ?
#
loop_
_entity_poly.entity_id
_entity_poly.type
_entity_poly.pdbx_seq_one_letter_code
_entity_poly.pdbx_strand_id
1 'polypeptide(L)'
;MNPFRSLVLAVASSFALAASISAADYKVPQKNLGFPTYKNAPPGKQMSGPHAAATTPALSPEEAQKKFTLPLGFEIRLFASEPEVVNPVAMTWDERGRLWVVELYEYPLGAKPGARGRDRIKILEDTDGDGRADKVTVFADGFSLATGILLGHGGVFLGQAPHLLFLQDTNAPLLGGAGSFTKANKQTVLLTGFGLEDRHELLNGFTWGPDGQLYMTHGVFTRANVSNPERPGEPAVRMDAAVARYDVRTKKFEVYADGTSNPWGVDFDRAGNAFLSACVIDHMFHMAPGGIYVRQGGQPMFPYAYQLLPSIVDHRHKMAAYAGIQVYLGDQWPAEHYGTIFCGNLHDNAVHQDTLTPNGSTFKSSFKQDFIRANDGWFMPVSQQVGPDGALWVMDWYDKYPCYQNARADPEGVDREHGRIWRVVHTGNEQGKKVPSRPEVSMDFGKLTSAQLVERLAHPNVWQRKMAQRVLSERRDNTVMGLLQKQAFPATAQADAAGSARGPRAESGGPPDSRPTNLSSSPQKKSEERGSQRAAENSLPAAGAPRAVGASLESRLASLWTLHSSGYLADDQLSKAAADKEPTIRMWAARLIGERQLGIASDLAILRKLATDSEPTVRTAVATACRQLTSGSLTVNTKPQREPNAPELAEILAALIAATPNATDLTLNHLVWMAAEPLIAKDPKFAFALLNKVRNAPLAGSLAYKTMRRVCDLQSPAQLDAALDFLGALPATDPLLAFALNGLVDGQKGKALKPAKSTEAVLQPLLASPREDVARFARQLGALWGDAGAMQASLALVNDAKAPLDERLKAAQTARQLKNDAARDALLKAITPGNPEPLVLEAIAGLSQLGAPATTEALFAQWKNFSPAARRAAAETLASRNNWASQLLSELEQKRILASDIPAATIRSLTRSEADYGMLAKRATAVFGRVRDANADKLKLIAAKKDMILGAKGQPDLKAGYEVAKKICFTCHKLHGEGADIGPDLTGVGRSSLDALLANIIDPNQIIGAGYEMVEVETKDGRSLSGRMVENTDTRVRLLSAGPKEDVVAKSDIAKLRVSELSVMAEGLEQMPDADFRNLIAYILNPPGDKAPFSWKNDAGHGAEPPKPAGKKAAAIDHESVALWNPEWRVIAPEFEGTPAKLVEFAGKQNVLLTHPFDREKPAALERELTIPAGQKTTLKFLVASHEKGDWELRVLANGKPLHKQLIARKGTEAWQAVTVDLTPLAGQKVTLRLENAATGWSWEFAHWAAIEVKSVPQLASDVKTSVR
;
A
#
# COMPACT_ATOMS: atom_id res chain seq x y z
N MET A 1 -30.47 80.28 30.92
CA MET A 1 -31.23 79.14 31.48
C MET A 1 -31.39 78.12 30.36
N ASN A 2 -31.14 76.82 30.52
CA ASN A 2 -30.64 76.09 31.69
C ASN A 2 -29.67 74.97 31.21
N PRO A 3 -28.61 74.63 31.96
CA PRO A 3 -27.67 73.57 31.59
C PRO A 3 -28.17 72.20 32.06
N PHE A 4 -27.68 71.12 31.45
CA PHE A 4 -27.17 69.92 32.14
C PHE A 4 -26.54 68.95 31.11
N ARG A 5 -25.32 69.29 30.68
CA ARG A 5 -24.32 68.29 30.27
C ARG A 5 -23.63 67.76 31.54
N SER A 6 -22.97 66.61 31.40
CA SER A 6 -22.08 65.97 32.41
C SER A 6 -22.75 65.22 33.56
N LEU A 7 -23.11 63.94 33.33
CA LEU A 7 -22.73 62.81 34.23
C LEU A 7 -22.99 61.41 33.61
N VAL A 8 -22.45 61.09 32.42
CA VAL A 8 -22.45 59.70 31.88
C VAL A 8 -21.07 59.25 31.34
N LEU A 9 -20.02 60.09 31.44
CA LEU A 9 -18.63 59.67 31.21
C LEU A 9 -17.94 59.27 32.53
N ALA A 10 -18.27 58.08 33.04
CA ALA A 10 -17.44 57.27 33.94
C ALA A 10 -18.08 55.88 34.11
N VAL A 11 -17.27 54.86 34.41
CA VAL A 11 -17.70 53.47 34.73
C VAL A 11 -18.28 52.64 33.56
N ALA A 12 -17.83 52.92 32.32
CA ALA A 12 -17.93 51.99 31.19
C ALA A 12 -16.55 51.76 30.54
N SER A 13 -15.51 51.66 31.36
CA SER A 13 -14.10 51.61 30.93
C SER A 13 -13.26 50.67 31.79
N SER A 14 -13.72 49.43 31.91
CA SER A 14 -12.96 48.26 32.40
C SER A 14 -13.68 47.01 31.88
N PHE A 15 -12.93 46.03 31.37
CA PHE A 15 -13.44 44.81 30.69
C PHE A 15 -14.07 44.97 29.30
N ALA A 16 -13.37 45.67 28.39
CA ALA A 16 -13.50 45.46 26.94
C ALA A 16 -12.21 45.85 26.19
N LEU A 17 -11.09 45.18 26.50
CA LEU A 17 -9.84 45.31 25.74
C LEU A 17 -9.33 43.95 25.25
N ALA A 18 -10.23 43.15 24.66
CA ALA A 18 -9.83 42.08 23.76
C ALA A 18 -9.34 42.74 22.46
N ALA A 19 -8.05 43.08 22.42
CA ALA A 19 -7.42 43.60 21.21
C ALA A 19 -7.58 42.56 20.09
N SER A 20 -8.22 42.95 18.99
CA SER A 20 -8.19 42.18 17.75
C SER A 20 -6.79 42.27 17.15
N ILE A 21 -5.89 41.41 17.65
CA ILE A 21 -4.59 41.16 17.02
C ILE A 21 -4.89 40.70 15.59
N SER A 22 -4.26 41.30 14.60
CA SER A 22 -4.44 40.87 13.22
C SER A 22 -3.76 39.52 13.02
N ALA A 23 -4.30 38.67 12.14
CA ALA A 23 -3.66 37.41 11.76
C ALA A 23 -2.19 37.55 11.29
N ALA A 24 -1.73 38.74 10.90
CA ALA A 24 -0.33 38.98 10.54
C ALA A 24 0.61 39.13 11.76
N ASP A 25 0.07 39.28 12.97
CA ASP A 25 0.80 39.65 14.19
C ASP A 25 0.65 38.64 15.35
N TYR A 26 -0.02 37.49 15.14
CA TYR A 26 -0.19 36.47 16.18
C TYR A 26 1.19 35.95 16.64
N LYS A 27 1.39 35.92 17.97
CA LYS A 27 2.61 35.45 18.62
C LYS A 27 2.24 34.49 19.73
N VAL A 28 2.83 33.29 19.71
CA VAL A 28 2.56 32.24 20.69
C VAL A 28 2.87 32.71 22.12
N PRO A 29 1.89 32.67 23.05
CA PRO A 29 2.09 33.08 24.43
C PRO A 29 3.25 32.34 25.10
N GLN A 30 4.16 33.07 25.74
CA GLN A 30 5.30 32.47 26.45
C GLN A 30 4.89 32.07 27.86
N LYS A 31 4.38 30.85 28.05
CA LYS A 31 4.06 30.27 29.36
C LYS A 31 5.21 29.40 29.87
N ASN A 32 5.55 29.51 31.16
CA ASN A 32 6.49 28.58 31.79
C ASN A 32 5.76 27.27 32.19
N LEU A 33 5.77 26.29 31.30
CA LEU A 33 5.15 24.98 31.52
C LEU A 33 6.09 23.95 32.18
N GLY A 34 7.28 24.35 32.64
CA GLY A 34 8.26 23.45 33.26
C GLY A 34 9.02 22.54 32.28
N PHE A 35 8.89 22.77 30.97
CA PHE A 35 9.62 22.06 29.92
C PHE A 35 9.99 23.00 28.75
N PRO A 36 10.98 22.65 27.91
CA PRO A 36 11.38 23.51 26.78
C PRO A 36 10.29 23.64 25.72
N THR A 37 9.88 24.88 25.44
CA THR A 37 9.16 25.26 24.21
C THR A 37 10.18 25.68 23.15
N TYR A 38 9.98 25.24 21.91
CA TYR A 38 10.85 25.62 20.79
C TYR A 38 10.29 26.86 20.08
N LYS A 39 11.17 27.57 19.37
CA LYS A 39 10.77 28.67 18.50
C LYS A 39 11.09 28.34 17.05
N ASN A 40 10.34 28.92 16.15
CA ASN A 40 10.58 28.79 14.72
C ASN A 40 11.92 29.43 14.32
N ALA A 41 12.57 28.81 13.33
CA ALA A 41 13.62 29.45 12.55
C ALA A 41 13.03 30.64 11.74
N PRO A 42 13.84 31.55 11.16
CA PRO A 42 13.33 32.53 10.20
C PRO A 42 12.45 31.87 9.12
N PRO A 43 11.43 32.57 8.60
CA PRO A 43 10.35 31.96 7.84
C PRO A 43 10.86 31.09 6.69
N GLY A 44 10.48 29.80 6.73
CA GLY A 44 10.89 28.81 5.75
C GLY A 44 10.59 29.22 4.31
N LYS A 45 11.37 28.68 3.38
CA LYS A 45 11.41 29.05 1.96
C LYS A 45 10.03 28.92 1.34
N GLN A 46 9.56 29.98 0.68
CA GLN A 46 8.31 29.93 -0.07
C GLN A 46 8.45 28.93 -1.24
N MET A 47 7.78 27.79 -1.11
CA MET A 47 7.75 26.75 -2.15
C MET A 47 6.66 27.06 -3.18
N SER A 48 6.92 26.78 -4.45
CA SER A 48 5.99 26.95 -5.56
C SER A 48 5.62 25.61 -6.21
N GLY A 49 4.45 25.54 -6.84
CA GLY A 49 3.93 24.34 -7.50
C GLY A 49 2.65 23.80 -6.84
N PRO A 50 2.24 22.57 -7.20
CA PRO A 50 0.94 21.99 -6.82
C PRO A 50 0.83 21.56 -5.35
N HIS A 51 1.94 21.55 -4.63
CA HIS A 51 1.99 21.42 -3.17
C HIS A 51 2.51 22.73 -2.56
N ALA A 52 1.99 23.88 -3.00
CA ALA A 52 2.40 25.16 -2.45
C ALA A 52 2.09 25.23 -0.95
N ALA A 53 2.99 25.84 -0.20
CA ALA A 53 2.77 26.11 1.22
C ALA A 53 1.62 27.11 1.41
N ALA A 54 0.95 27.08 2.57
CA ALA A 54 0.01 28.14 2.93
C ALA A 54 0.71 29.51 2.86
N THR A 55 0.16 30.42 2.06
CA THR A 55 0.71 31.78 1.84
C THR A 55 0.14 32.80 2.82
N THR A 56 -0.93 32.45 3.54
CA THR A 56 -1.46 33.22 4.66
C THR A 56 -0.60 33.05 5.91
N PRO A 57 -0.54 34.04 6.81
CA PRO A 57 0.05 33.83 8.14
C PRO A 57 -0.79 32.85 8.97
N ALA A 58 -0.16 32.26 9.99
CA ALA A 58 -0.85 31.47 11.02
C ALA A 58 -1.87 32.33 11.76
N LEU A 59 -3.10 31.82 11.90
CA LEU A 59 -4.16 32.49 12.66
C LEU A 59 -4.00 32.24 14.15
N SER A 60 -4.53 33.13 15.00
CA SER A 60 -4.77 32.77 16.40
C SER A 60 -5.80 31.63 16.53
N PRO A 61 -5.78 30.82 17.61
CA PRO A 61 -6.78 29.77 17.83
C PRO A 61 -8.22 30.31 17.80
N GLU A 62 -8.46 31.49 18.37
CA GLU A 62 -9.78 32.15 18.37
C GLU A 62 -10.23 32.62 16.98
N GLU A 63 -9.31 32.99 16.09
CA GLU A 63 -9.62 33.32 14.69
C GLU A 63 -9.87 32.06 13.85
N ALA A 64 -9.03 31.03 14.02
CA ALA A 64 -9.22 29.74 13.37
C ALA A 64 -10.58 29.12 13.74
N GLN A 65 -10.94 29.11 15.03
CA GLN A 65 -12.22 28.58 15.50
C GLN A 65 -13.43 29.24 14.80
N LYS A 66 -13.35 30.55 14.49
CA LYS A 66 -14.41 31.31 13.81
C LYS A 66 -14.48 31.07 12.30
N LYS A 67 -13.42 30.53 11.68
CA LYS A 67 -13.40 30.25 10.23
C LYS A 67 -13.99 28.91 9.85
N PHE A 68 -14.02 27.94 10.77
CA PHE A 68 -14.59 26.64 10.48
C PHE A 68 -16.07 26.72 10.08
N THR A 69 -16.43 25.96 9.05
CA THR A 69 -17.80 25.68 8.67
C THR A 69 -18.12 24.22 9.00
N LEU A 70 -19.24 24.01 9.69
CA LEU A 70 -19.79 22.72 10.09
C LEU A 70 -21.31 22.70 9.82
N PRO A 71 -21.98 21.53 9.80
CA PRO A 71 -23.44 21.45 9.75
C PRO A 71 -24.13 22.18 10.91
N LEU A 72 -25.39 22.56 10.70
CA LEU A 72 -26.19 23.23 11.73
C LEU A 72 -26.30 22.38 13.01
N GLY A 73 -26.22 23.03 14.16
CA GLY A 73 -26.24 22.38 15.47
C GLY A 73 -24.90 21.88 15.99
N PHE A 74 -23.83 21.95 15.18
CA PHE A 74 -22.47 21.61 15.59
C PHE A 74 -21.61 22.84 15.88
N GLU A 75 -20.71 22.70 16.84
CA GLU A 75 -19.66 23.66 17.16
C GLU A 75 -18.32 22.95 17.25
N ILE A 76 -17.28 23.53 16.63
CA ILE A 76 -15.90 23.17 16.93
C ILE A 76 -15.36 24.08 18.04
N ARG A 77 -14.71 23.47 19.03
CA ARG A 77 -14.21 24.14 20.23
C ARG A 77 -12.76 23.76 20.50
N LEU A 78 -11.93 24.74 20.80
CA LEU A 78 -10.55 24.50 21.20
C LEU A 78 -10.50 23.81 22.57
N PHE A 79 -9.79 22.68 22.67
CA PHE A 79 -9.43 22.05 23.94
C PHE A 79 -8.03 22.46 24.39
N ALA A 80 -7.05 22.42 23.47
CA ALA A 80 -5.68 22.83 23.71
C ALA A 80 -5.06 23.40 22.42
N SER A 81 -4.14 24.35 22.57
CA SER A 81 -3.34 24.95 21.50
C SER A 81 -1.89 25.07 21.94
N GLU A 82 -1.06 25.68 21.09
CA GLU A 82 0.23 26.20 21.49
C GLU A 82 0.15 27.20 22.68
N PRO A 83 1.14 27.21 23.60
CA PRO A 83 2.30 26.32 23.72
C PRO A 83 2.03 24.99 24.45
N GLU A 84 0.81 24.76 24.94
CA GLU A 84 0.43 23.53 25.65
C GLU A 84 0.62 22.27 24.78
N VAL A 85 0.32 22.35 23.48
CA VAL A 85 0.51 21.29 22.47
C VAL A 85 1.02 21.88 21.15
N VAL A 86 1.98 21.19 20.50
CA VAL A 86 2.68 21.63 19.27
C VAL A 86 3.06 20.40 18.43
N ASN A 87 2.95 20.48 17.10
CA ASN A 87 3.16 19.35 16.17
C ASN A 87 2.51 18.01 16.63
N PRO A 88 1.23 17.99 17.02
CA PRO A 88 0.59 16.76 17.49
C PRO A 88 0.36 15.79 16.32
N VAL A 89 0.81 14.53 16.44
CA VAL A 89 0.67 13.51 15.38
C VAL A 89 -0.24 12.33 15.73
N ALA A 90 -0.30 11.95 17.01
CA ALA A 90 -1.11 10.83 17.47
C ALA A 90 -1.64 11.07 18.89
N MET A 91 -2.87 10.61 19.16
CA MET A 91 -3.52 10.68 20.46
C MET A 91 -4.09 9.35 20.94
N THR A 92 -4.34 9.26 22.23
CA THR A 92 -5.10 8.18 22.89
C THR A 92 -5.62 8.68 24.24
N TRP A 93 -6.50 7.92 24.88
CA TRP A 93 -7.10 8.24 26.17
C TRP A 93 -6.64 7.30 27.29
N ASP A 94 -6.68 7.78 28.54
CA ASP A 94 -6.56 6.94 29.74
C ASP A 94 -7.90 6.70 30.45
N GLU A 95 -7.88 5.81 31.44
CA GLU A 95 -9.00 5.43 32.32
C GLU A 95 -9.61 6.58 33.12
N ARG A 96 -8.96 7.76 33.14
CA ARG A 96 -9.47 8.98 33.76
C ARG A 96 -10.05 9.98 32.75
N GLY A 97 -10.05 9.64 31.46
CA GLY A 97 -10.50 10.52 30.38
C GLY A 97 -9.55 11.69 30.10
N ARG A 98 -8.27 11.55 30.45
CA ARG A 98 -7.24 12.55 30.08
C ARG A 98 -6.72 12.21 28.68
N LEU A 99 -6.37 13.24 27.92
CA LEU A 99 -5.86 13.09 26.56
C LEU A 99 -4.34 12.95 26.57
N TRP A 100 -3.82 11.90 25.95
CA TRP A 100 -2.39 11.68 25.79
C TRP A 100 -2.02 11.95 24.33
N VAL A 101 -0.97 12.74 24.10
CA VAL A 101 -0.56 13.24 22.78
C VAL A 101 0.92 13.00 22.56
N VAL A 102 1.28 12.57 21.34
CA VAL A 102 2.66 12.58 20.83
C VAL A 102 2.91 13.88 20.07
N GLU A 103 3.91 14.64 20.50
CA GLU A 103 4.47 15.77 19.74
C GLU A 103 5.68 15.28 18.92
N LEU A 104 5.68 15.58 17.62
CA LEU A 104 6.63 15.07 16.64
C LEU A 104 7.55 16.20 16.13
N TYR A 105 8.41 16.69 17.02
CA TYR A 105 9.40 17.73 16.75
C TYR A 105 10.55 17.31 15.83
N GLU A 106 10.80 16.03 15.61
CA GLU A 106 11.91 15.57 14.77
C GLU A 106 11.51 15.29 13.32
N TYR A 107 10.22 15.38 12.97
CA TYR A 107 9.80 15.36 11.58
C TYR A 107 10.36 16.58 10.81
N PRO A 108 10.88 16.40 9.58
CA PRO A 108 10.80 15.23 8.73
C PRO A 108 12.06 14.33 8.74
N LEU A 109 13.14 14.74 9.42
CA LEU A 109 14.46 14.12 9.27
C LEU A 109 14.79 13.06 10.34
N GLY A 110 14.13 13.13 11.49
CA GLY A 110 14.55 12.47 12.72
C GLY A 110 15.62 13.24 13.48
N ALA A 111 15.85 12.84 14.74
CA ALA A 111 16.94 13.38 15.53
C ALA A 111 18.29 13.07 14.87
N LYS A 112 19.24 14.01 15.00
CA LYS A 112 20.61 13.79 14.52
C LYS A 112 21.21 12.56 15.23
N PRO A 113 22.00 11.70 14.54
CA PRO A 113 22.60 10.53 15.16
C PRO A 113 23.35 10.87 16.45
N GLY A 114 23.05 10.15 17.53
CA GLY A 114 23.63 10.38 18.87
C GLY A 114 23.03 11.55 19.65
N ALA A 115 22.19 12.39 19.05
CA ALA A 115 21.43 13.41 19.77
C ALA A 115 20.19 12.78 20.41
N ARG A 116 19.84 13.27 21.62
CA ARG A 116 18.53 13.02 22.22
C ARG A 116 17.48 13.79 21.39
N GLY A 117 16.48 13.09 20.87
CA GLY A 117 15.41 13.72 20.10
C GLY A 117 14.45 14.53 20.96
N ARG A 118 13.65 15.38 20.32
CA ARG A 118 12.73 16.33 20.98
C ARG A 118 11.29 15.82 21.05
N ASP A 119 10.97 14.69 20.41
CA ASP A 119 9.63 14.13 20.45
C ASP A 119 9.32 13.67 21.88
N ARG A 120 8.05 13.84 22.26
CA ARG A 120 7.58 13.65 23.63
C ARG A 120 6.11 13.29 23.71
N ILE A 121 5.77 12.63 24.82
CA ILE A 121 4.42 12.25 25.20
C ILE A 121 3.95 13.23 26.28
N LYS A 122 2.86 13.95 26.00
CA LYS A 122 2.18 14.84 26.94
C LYS A 122 0.85 14.24 27.38
N ILE A 123 0.47 14.52 28.62
CA ILE A 123 -0.87 14.33 29.17
C ILE A 123 -1.51 15.72 29.30
N LEU A 124 -2.70 15.89 28.72
CA LEU A 124 -3.52 17.09 28.79
C LEU A 124 -4.76 16.78 29.64
N GLU A 125 -4.96 17.55 30.71
CA GLU A 125 -6.03 17.34 31.70
C GLU A 125 -6.84 18.64 31.88
N ASP A 126 -8.17 18.49 31.83
CA ASP A 126 -9.20 19.48 32.15
C ASP A 126 -9.64 19.22 33.60
N THR A 127 -9.12 19.99 34.56
CA THR A 127 -9.27 19.78 36.00
C THR A 127 -10.46 20.51 36.62
N ASP A 128 -11.08 21.47 35.94
CA ASP A 128 -12.29 22.18 36.42
C ASP A 128 -13.57 21.85 35.64
N GLY A 129 -13.46 21.10 34.54
CA GLY A 129 -14.56 20.70 33.67
C GLY A 129 -15.04 21.80 32.75
N ASP A 130 -14.26 22.85 32.46
CA ASP A 130 -14.62 23.90 31.50
C ASP A 130 -14.66 23.44 30.04
N GLY A 131 -13.97 22.33 29.73
CA GLY A 131 -13.84 21.80 28.38
C GLY A 131 -12.54 22.16 27.68
N ARG A 132 -11.55 22.75 28.37
CA ARG A 132 -10.18 23.06 27.93
C ARG A 132 -9.15 22.37 28.84
N ALA A 133 -7.94 22.17 28.35
CA ALA A 133 -6.84 21.69 29.16
C ALA A 133 -6.21 22.85 29.95
N ASP A 134 -6.33 22.82 31.29
CA ASP A 134 -5.61 23.74 32.19
C ASP A 134 -4.27 23.17 32.67
N LYS A 135 -4.07 21.85 32.54
CA LYS A 135 -2.89 21.15 33.06
C LYS A 135 -2.22 20.29 32.00
N VAL A 136 -0.91 20.48 31.87
CA VAL A 136 -0.03 19.69 31.00
C VAL A 136 0.99 18.93 31.84
N THR A 137 1.29 17.67 31.49
CA THR A 137 2.34 16.87 32.11
C THR A 137 3.14 16.15 31.03
N VAL A 138 4.46 16.30 31.01
CA VAL A 138 5.34 15.53 30.10
C VAL A 138 5.63 14.18 30.74
N PHE A 139 5.04 13.12 30.19
CA PHE A 139 5.19 11.75 30.69
C PHE A 139 6.52 11.13 30.28
N ALA A 140 6.96 11.37 29.04
CA ALA A 140 8.21 10.84 28.51
C ALA A 140 8.70 11.72 27.35
N ASP A 141 10.01 11.89 27.24
CA ASP A 141 10.67 12.75 26.26
C ASP A 141 12.01 12.14 25.83
N GLY A 142 12.52 12.57 24.67
CA GLY A 142 13.79 12.08 24.14
C GLY A 142 13.67 11.24 22.87
N PHE A 143 12.48 11.15 22.29
CA PHE A 143 12.17 10.27 21.17
C PHE A 143 12.47 10.92 19.82
N SER A 144 12.51 10.11 18.76
CA SER A 144 12.72 10.56 17.38
C SER A 144 11.84 9.81 16.41
N LEU A 145 10.98 10.53 15.70
CA LEU A 145 9.94 10.03 14.79
C LEU A 145 8.93 9.13 15.50
N ALA A 146 8.53 9.55 16.70
CA ALA A 146 7.41 8.97 17.42
C ALA A 146 6.10 9.29 16.66
N THR A 147 5.39 8.25 16.21
CA THR A 147 4.33 8.35 15.18
C THR A 147 3.05 7.58 15.51
N GLY A 148 3.04 6.78 16.58
CA GLY A 148 1.83 6.11 17.08
C GLY A 148 1.85 5.95 18.60
N ILE A 149 0.68 6.02 19.25
CA ILE A 149 0.55 5.88 20.70
C ILE A 149 -0.71 5.10 21.07
N LEU A 150 -0.63 4.21 22.07
CA LEU A 150 -1.79 3.57 22.68
C LEU A 150 -1.53 3.23 24.15
N LEU A 151 -2.52 3.37 25.01
CA LEU A 151 -2.40 3.02 26.45
C LEU A 151 -3.02 1.66 26.76
N GLY A 152 -2.31 0.85 27.54
CA GLY A 152 -2.81 -0.42 28.10
C GLY A 152 -1.72 -1.26 28.77
N HIS A 153 -2.12 -2.37 29.38
CA HIS A 153 -1.28 -3.37 30.04
C HIS A 153 -0.27 -2.81 31.06
N GLY A 154 -0.62 -1.71 31.73
CA GLY A 154 0.28 -1.07 32.70
C GLY A 154 1.31 -0.10 32.10
N GLY A 155 1.14 0.33 30.83
CA GLY A 155 2.08 1.24 30.16
C GLY A 155 1.54 1.88 28.87
N VAL A 156 2.47 2.48 28.12
CA VAL A 156 2.23 3.14 26.83
C VAL A 156 2.97 2.39 25.74
N PHE A 157 2.25 1.95 24.72
CA PHE A 157 2.81 1.49 23.45
C PHE A 157 3.14 2.70 22.59
N LEU A 158 4.40 2.84 22.17
CA LEU A 158 4.88 3.95 21.35
C LEU A 158 5.48 3.40 20.04
N GLY A 159 4.90 3.78 18.91
CA GLY A 159 5.46 3.56 17.59
C GLY A 159 6.58 4.57 17.36
N GLN A 160 7.82 4.09 17.33
CA GLN A 160 9.00 4.91 17.06
C GLN A 160 10.00 4.07 16.24
N ALA A 161 9.77 4.03 14.92
CA ALA A 161 10.54 3.24 13.98
C ALA A 161 12.08 3.45 14.19
N PRO A 162 12.88 2.37 14.25
CA PRO A 162 12.56 1.00 13.81
C PRO A 162 11.88 0.12 14.87
N HIS A 163 11.39 0.68 15.97
CA HIS A 163 10.88 -0.05 17.14
C HIS A 163 9.40 0.19 17.45
N LEU A 164 8.73 -0.85 17.96
CA LEU A 164 7.58 -0.71 18.85
C LEU A 164 8.10 -0.74 20.29
N LEU A 165 7.93 0.36 21.01
CA LEU A 165 8.37 0.52 22.39
C LEU A 165 7.20 0.34 23.36
N PHE A 166 7.51 -0.11 24.57
CA PHE A 166 6.61 -0.09 25.72
C PHE A 166 7.25 0.71 26.85
N LEU A 167 6.53 1.73 27.32
CA LEU A 167 6.98 2.67 28.34
C LEU A 167 6.16 2.48 29.62
N GLN A 168 6.80 2.43 30.78
CA GLN A 168 6.14 2.23 32.07
C GLN A 168 6.64 3.25 33.10
N ASP A 169 5.72 3.78 33.90
CA ASP A 169 6.02 4.37 35.20
C ASP A 169 5.88 3.23 36.23
N THR A 170 6.99 2.61 36.63
CA THR A 170 6.94 1.47 37.57
C THR A 170 6.62 1.89 39.01
N ASN A 171 6.56 3.20 39.30
CA ASN A 171 6.14 3.72 40.61
C ASN A 171 4.61 3.92 40.70
N ALA A 172 3.92 3.98 39.57
CA ALA A 172 2.47 4.08 39.48
C ALA A 172 1.98 3.24 38.27
N PRO A 173 1.44 2.03 38.46
CA PRO A 173 0.92 1.21 37.35
C PRO A 173 -0.44 1.72 36.87
N LEU A 174 -0.70 1.68 35.54
CA LEU A 174 -1.95 2.13 34.85
C LEU A 174 -3.26 1.47 35.32
N LEU A 175 -3.19 0.62 36.34
CA LEU A 175 -4.29 -0.10 36.96
C LEU A 175 -4.06 -0.19 38.47
N GLY A 176 -5.01 0.32 39.27
CA GLY A 176 -5.09 0.08 40.71
C GLY A 176 -4.14 0.89 41.62
N GLY A 177 -3.37 1.84 41.09
CA GLY A 177 -2.50 2.72 41.88
C GLY A 177 -3.15 4.06 42.22
N ALA A 178 -3.09 4.48 43.49
CA ALA A 178 -3.30 5.87 43.90
C ALA A 178 -2.06 6.73 43.53
N GLY A 179 -1.79 6.84 42.24
CA GLY A 179 -0.65 7.58 41.70
C GLY A 179 -1.02 8.31 40.41
N SER A 180 -0.56 9.55 40.27
CA SER A 180 -0.52 10.17 38.94
C SER A 180 0.59 9.49 38.17
N PHE A 181 0.34 9.08 36.92
CA PHE A 181 1.40 8.94 35.93
C PHE A 181 2.17 10.25 35.92
N THR A 182 3.44 10.20 36.29
CA THR A 182 4.29 11.39 36.32
C THR A 182 5.40 11.25 35.31
N LYS A 183 6.06 10.08 35.23
CA LYS A 183 7.16 9.89 34.29
C LYS A 183 7.45 8.42 33.98
N ALA A 184 7.65 8.10 32.71
CA ALA A 184 8.21 6.80 32.34
C ALA A 184 9.61 6.61 32.95
N ASN A 185 9.81 5.50 33.66
CA ASN A 185 11.09 5.14 34.26
C ASN A 185 11.65 3.80 33.73
N LYS A 186 10.87 3.09 32.90
CA LYS A 186 11.28 1.87 32.19
C LYS A 186 10.81 1.93 30.74
N GLN A 187 11.69 1.52 29.83
CA GLN A 187 11.43 1.34 28.40
C GLN A 187 11.77 -0.10 28.00
N THR A 188 11.01 -0.69 27.09
CA THR A 188 11.24 -2.05 26.55
C THR A 188 10.94 -2.07 25.06
N VAL A 189 11.79 -2.70 24.25
CA VAL A 189 11.53 -2.91 22.82
C VAL A 189 10.71 -4.18 22.68
N LEU A 190 9.47 -4.08 22.20
CA LEU A 190 8.59 -5.23 21.98
C LEU A 190 8.82 -5.86 20.61
N LEU A 191 8.95 -5.02 19.58
CA LEU A 191 9.19 -5.42 18.20
C LEU A 191 10.22 -4.47 17.58
N THR A 192 10.97 -4.95 16.61
CA THR A 192 11.99 -4.18 15.88
C THR A 192 11.97 -4.51 14.39
N GLY A 193 12.57 -3.66 13.56
CA GLY A 193 12.71 -3.88 12.12
C GLY A 193 11.64 -3.21 11.26
N PHE A 194 10.91 -2.23 11.83
CA PHE A 194 10.14 -1.27 11.03
C PHE A 194 11.08 -0.36 10.24
N GLY A 195 10.70 -0.02 9.01
CA GLY A 195 11.56 0.72 8.10
C GLY A 195 11.70 2.19 8.47
N LEU A 196 12.61 2.87 7.77
CA LEU A 196 12.90 4.31 7.92
C LEU A 196 13.25 4.96 6.57
N GLU A 197 12.88 4.33 5.46
CA GLU A 197 13.14 4.81 4.11
C GLU A 197 12.30 6.05 3.79
N ASP A 198 10.99 6.00 4.08
CA ASP A 198 10.09 7.13 3.94
C ASP A 198 9.47 7.54 5.29
N ARG A 199 9.77 8.78 5.72
CA ARG A 199 9.43 9.31 7.05
C ARG A 199 7.99 9.78 7.18
N HIS A 200 7.17 9.67 6.13
CA HIS A 200 5.72 9.86 6.19
C HIS A 200 4.91 8.56 5.97
N GLU A 201 5.58 7.42 5.87
CA GLU A 201 4.98 6.08 5.72
C GLU A 201 5.29 5.15 6.90
N LEU A 202 5.67 5.73 8.05
CA LEU A 202 6.15 5.02 9.23
C LEU A 202 5.02 4.29 9.98
N LEU A 203 5.41 3.43 10.93
CA LEU A 203 4.55 2.72 11.87
C LEU A 203 3.60 3.69 12.61
N ASN A 204 2.31 3.64 12.29
CA ASN A 204 1.29 4.57 12.82
C ASN A 204 -0.05 3.86 13.14
N GLY A 205 -1.11 4.64 13.39
CA GLY A 205 -2.50 4.16 13.36
C GLY A 205 -2.92 3.22 14.49
N PHE A 206 -2.39 3.41 15.71
CA PHE A 206 -2.61 2.45 16.80
C PHE A 206 -4.05 2.48 17.35
N THR A 207 -4.65 1.30 17.52
CA THR A 207 -5.97 1.15 18.16
C THR A 207 -6.11 -0.22 18.84
N TRP A 208 -7.03 -0.34 19.79
CA TRP A 208 -7.45 -1.63 20.35
C TRP A 208 -8.54 -2.25 19.48
N GLY A 209 -8.27 -3.43 18.95
CA GLY A 209 -9.26 -4.23 18.24
C GLY A 209 -10.31 -4.84 19.18
N PRO A 210 -11.49 -5.25 18.67
CA PRO A 210 -12.51 -5.91 19.49
C PRO A 210 -12.03 -7.22 20.12
N ASP A 211 -11.06 -7.90 19.48
CA ASP A 211 -10.38 -9.10 19.99
C ASP A 211 -9.42 -8.84 21.18
N GLY A 212 -9.18 -7.57 21.54
CA GLY A 212 -8.26 -7.16 22.58
C GLY A 212 -6.78 -7.11 22.15
N GLN A 213 -6.50 -7.13 20.84
CA GLN A 213 -5.14 -6.98 20.31
C GLN A 213 -4.83 -5.54 19.90
N LEU A 214 -3.54 -5.17 19.88
CA LEU A 214 -3.06 -3.88 19.39
C LEU A 214 -2.96 -3.93 17.86
N TYR A 215 -3.71 -3.09 17.15
CA TYR A 215 -3.64 -2.93 15.70
C TYR A 215 -2.75 -1.74 15.32
N MET A 216 -2.11 -1.81 14.14
CA MET A 216 -1.19 -0.79 13.63
C MET A 216 -1.09 -0.81 12.10
N THR A 217 -0.67 0.31 11.50
CA THR A 217 -0.52 0.50 10.05
C THR A 217 0.93 0.83 9.67
N HIS A 218 1.30 0.51 8.42
CA HIS A 218 2.63 0.78 7.85
C HIS A 218 2.53 0.90 6.32
N GLY A 219 3.27 1.84 5.71
CA GLY A 219 3.19 2.12 4.27
C GLY A 219 3.98 1.20 3.34
N VAL A 220 3.98 1.56 2.06
CA VAL A 220 4.37 0.72 0.91
C VAL A 220 5.84 0.87 0.52
N PHE A 221 6.42 2.06 0.71
CA PHE A 221 7.81 2.36 0.33
C PHE A 221 8.78 2.28 1.52
N THR A 222 8.27 2.41 2.75
CA THR A 222 9.00 2.05 3.96
C THR A 222 8.94 0.54 4.16
N ARG A 223 10.09 -0.09 4.44
CA ARG A 223 10.24 -1.57 4.39
C ARG A 223 10.30 -2.17 5.79
N ALA A 224 9.30 -2.93 6.23
CA ALA A 224 9.35 -3.57 7.56
C ALA A 224 9.62 -5.07 7.53
N ASN A 225 10.70 -5.50 8.18
CA ASN A 225 11.03 -6.89 8.51
C ASN A 225 10.90 -7.07 10.03
N VAL A 226 9.67 -7.17 10.51
CA VAL A 226 9.36 -7.07 11.94
C VAL A 226 9.75 -8.36 12.66
N SER A 227 10.57 -8.24 13.71
CA SER A 227 10.97 -9.34 14.58
C SER A 227 10.76 -8.99 16.06
N ASN A 228 10.58 -10.01 16.89
CA ASN A 228 10.52 -9.88 18.34
C ASN A 228 11.94 -10.09 18.92
N PRO A 229 12.56 -9.09 19.56
CA PRO A 229 13.92 -9.21 20.10
C PRO A 229 14.08 -10.31 21.18
N GLU A 230 12.99 -10.66 21.88
CA GLU A 230 13.00 -11.75 22.87
C GLU A 230 12.91 -13.15 22.23
N ARG A 231 12.65 -13.23 20.92
CA ARG A 231 12.48 -14.48 20.18
C ARG A 231 13.31 -14.50 18.87
N PRO A 232 14.65 -14.43 18.96
CA PRO A 232 15.52 -14.32 17.78
C PRO A 232 15.51 -15.56 16.85
N GLY A 233 14.85 -16.66 17.23
CA GLY A 233 14.64 -17.84 16.38
C GLY A 233 13.31 -17.83 15.61
N GLU A 234 12.39 -16.89 15.86
CA GLU A 234 11.18 -16.72 15.06
C GLU A 234 11.52 -15.95 13.76
N PRO A 235 11.03 -16.38 12.58
CA PRO A 235 11.21 -15.65 11.33
C PRO A 235 10.62 -14.23 11.41
N ALA A 236 11.31 -13.25 10.83
CA ALA A 236 10.78 -11.90 10.71
C ALA A 236 9.54 -11.87 9.81
N VAL A 237 8.53 -11.12 10.21
CA VAL A 237 7.29 -10.91 9.48
C VAL A 237 7.43 -9.67 8.59
N ARG A 238 7.29 -9.86 7.28
CA ARG A 238 7.31 -8.76 6.31
C ARG A 238 6.00 -7.98 6.35
N MET A 239 6.08 -6.64 6.34
CA MET A 239 4.91 -5.75 6.35
C MET A 239 5.18 -4.50 5.48
N ASP A 240 4.77 -4.55 4.20
CA ASP A 240 4.85 -3.41 3.28
C ASP A 240 3.44 -3.13 2.72
N ALA A 241 2.86 -1.98 3.04
CA ALA A 241 1.44 -1.65 2.86
C ALA A 241 0.53 -2.68 3.56
N ALA A 242 0.12 -2.42 4.80
CA ALA A 242 -0.66 -3.39 5.56
C ALA A 242 -1.32 -2.81 6.82
N VAL A 243 -2.31 -3.58 7.33
CA VAL A 243 -2.68 -3.60 8.75
C VAL A 243 -2.03 -4.81 9.40
N ALA A 244 -1.37 -4.61 10.53
CA ALA A 244 -0.87 -5.68 11.38
C ALA A 244 -1.49 -5.60 12.78
N ARG A 245 -1.40 -6.71 13.52
CA ARG A 245 -1.80 -6.76 14.92
C ARG A 245 -0.78 -7.48 15.78
N TYR A 246 -0.77 -7.13 17.07
CA TYR A 246 0.10 -7.68 18.10
C TYR A 246 -0.73 -8.11 19.32
N ASP A 247 -0.73 -9.40 19.62
CA ASP A 247 -1.29 -9.91 20.89
C ASP A 247 -0.24 -9.76 21.99
N VAL A 248 -0.46 -8.80 22.88
CA VAL A 248 0.42 -8.50 24.03
C VAL A 248 0.58 -9.72 24.96
N ARG A 249 -0.41 -10.61 25.03
CA ARG A 249 -0.40 -11.79 25.92
C ARG A 249 0.48 -12.90 25.37
N THR A 250 0.33 -13.23 24.09
CA THR A 250 1.10 -14.31 23.43
C THR A 250 2.39 -13.81 22.76
N LYS A 251 2.59 -12.48 22.71
CA LYS A 251 3.65 -11.76 22.00
C LYS A 251 3.74 -12.10 20.50
N LYS A 252 2.63 -12.56 19.90
CA LYS A 252 2.51 -12.85 18.47
C LYS A 252 2.28 -11.56 17.70
N PHE A 253 3.11 -11.31 16.69
CA PHE A 253 2.90 -10.28 15.67
C PHE A 253 2.47 -10.96 14.36
N GLU A 254 1.46 -10.42 13.68
CA GLU A 254 1.06 -10.89 12.35
C GLU A 254 0.42 -9.78 11.49
N VAL A 255 0.58 -9.90 10.18
CA VAL A 255 -0.18 -9.10 9.21
C VAL A 255 -1.62 -9.61 9.19
N TYR A 256 -2.56 -8.70 9.47
CA TYR A 256 -3.99 -8.96 9.47
C TYR A 256 -4.57 -8.90 8.04
N ALA A 257 -4.09 -7.93 7.24
CA ALA A 257 -4.40 -7.79 5.81
C ALA A 257 -3.26 -7.04 5.08
N ASP A 258 -2.96 -7.44 3.84
CA ASP A 258 -1.84 -6.98 2.99
C ASP A 258 -2.39 -6.12 1.83
N GLY A 259 -1.73 -5.01 1.49
CA GLY A 259 -2.03 -4.16 0.34
C GLY A 259 -2.28 -2.70 0.71
N THR A 260 -2.90 -1.93 -0.21
CA THR A 260 -3.07 -0.47 -0.13
C THR A 260 -1.79 0.34 -0.44
N SER A 261 -1.55 1.46 0.23
CA SER A 261 -0.52 2.46 -0.10
C SER A 261 0.19 2.95 1.17
N ASN A 262 -0.11 4.18 1.59
CA ASN A 262 0.26 4.77 2.87
C ASN A 262 -1.00 4.84 3.76
N PRO A 263 -1.26 3.82 4.58
CA PRO A 263 -2.43 3.78 5.45
C PRO A 263 -2.25 4.59 6.73
N TRP A 264 -3.20 5.50 7.00
CA TRP A 264 -3.18 6.44 8.13
C TRP A 264 -4.28 6.15 9.16
N GLY A 265 -4.38 4.89 9.54
CA GLY A 265 -5.23 4.41 10.62
C GLY A 265 -6.13 3.25 10.23
N VAL A 266 -6.68 2.61 11.27
CA VAL A 266 -7.70 1.58 11.18
C VAL A 266 -8.67 1.76 12.35
N ASP A 267 -9.97 1.62 12.12
CA ASP A 267 -10.98 1.59 13.18
C ASP A 267 -12.11 0.63 12.83
N PHE A 268 -12.99 0.36 13.82
CA PHE A 268 -13.96 -0.72 13.77
C PHE A 268 -15.40 -0.20 13.91
N ASP A 269 -16.31 -0.77 13.12
CA ASP A 269 -17.75 -0.54 13.31
C ASP A 269 -18.29 -1.22 14.59
N ARG A 270 -19.58 -1.01 14.88
CA ARG A 270 -20.25 -1.61 16.04
C ARG A 270 -20.27 -3.15 16.03
N ALA A 271 -20.06 -3.77 14.87
CA ALA A 271 -20.00 -5.21 14.68
C ALA A 271 -18.56 -5.75 14.74
N GLY A 272 -17.54 -4.88 14.74
CA GLY A 272 -16.14 -5.25 14.76
C GLY A 272 -15.53 -5.54 13.37
N ASN A 273 -16.14 -5.03 12.29
CA ASN A 273 -15.53 -5.01 10.95
C ASN A 273 -14.49 -3.88 10.89
N ALA A 274 -13.31 -4.15 10.31
CA ALA A 274 -12.22 -3.19 10.24
C ALA A 274 -12.27 -2.34 8.96
N PHE A 275 -12.04 -1.03 9.10
CA PHE A 275 -11.95 -0.08 7.99
C PHE A 275 -10.65 0.71 8.09
N LEU A 276 -10.07 1.04 6.93
CA LEU A 276 -8.77 1.71 6.82
C LEU A 276 -8.84 2.84 5.80
N SER A 277 -8.20 3.98 6.14
CA SER A 277 -7.98 5.10 5.24
C SER A 277 -6.57 5.04 4.63
N ALA A 278 -6.44 5.44 3.37
CA ALA A 278 -5.17 5.37 2.63
C ALA A 278 -4.97 6.56 1.68
N CYS A 279 -3.73 7.07 1.57
CA CYS A 279 -3.36 8.14 0.65
C CYS A 279 -3.09 7.66 -0.79
N VAL A 280 -3.00 8.60 -1.74
CA VAL A 280 -2.56 8.41 -3.14
C VAL A 280 -3.48 7.59 -4.04
N ILE A 281 -3.94 6.42 -3.58
CA ILE A 281 -4.94 5.58 -4.24
C ILE A 281 -6.35 5.91 -3.71
N ASP A 282 -7.34 5.05 -3.99
CA ASP A 282 -8.68 5.17 -3.40
C ASP A 282 -8.64 5.16 -1.87
N HIS A 283 -9.50 5.96 -1.24
CA HIS A 283 -9.31 6.39 0.15
C HIS A 283 -9.81 5.44 1.22
N MET A 284 -10.61 4.42 0.88
CA MET A 284 -11.30 3.58 1.87
C MET A 284 -11.29 2.09 1.51
N PHE A 285 -10.95 1.26 2.50
CA PHE A 285 -10.93 -0.20 2.39
C PHE A 285 -11.66 -0.85 3.57
N HIS A 286 -12.49 -1.86 3.30
CA HIS A 286 -12.93 -2.82 4.31
C HIS A 286 -11.89 -3.93 4.43
N MET A 287 -11.19 -3.99 5.56
CA MET A 287 -10.07 -4.90 5.81
C MET A 287 -10.59 -6.22 6.39
N ALA A 288 -10.78 -7.22 5.53
CA ALA A 288 -11.14 -8.57 5.93
C ALA A 288 -9.88 -9.33 6.43
N PRO A 289 -9.96 -10.14 7.50
CA PRO A 289 -8.81 -10.87 8.02
C PRO A 289 -8.32 -11.92 7.02
N GLY A 290 -7.07 -11.78 6.54
CA GLY A 290 -6.51 -12.59 5.45
C GLY A 290 -6.76 -12.03 4.04
N GLY A 291 -7.39 -10.85 3.93
CA GLY A 291 -7.54 -10.12 2.68
C GLY A 291 -6.19 -9.65 2.13
N ILE A 292 -6.07 -9.70 0.80
CA ILE A 292 -4.91 -9.19 0.07
C ILE A 292 -5.44 -8.24 -1.01
N TYR A 293 -5.03 -6.98 -0.95
CA TYR A 293 -5.67 -5.87 -1.64
C TYR A 293 -4.81 -5.30 -2.77
N VAL A 294 -5.45 -4.57 -3.68
CA VAL A 294 -4.75 -3.73 -4.66
C VAL A 294 -3.80 -2.78 -3.91
N ARG A 295 -2.58 -2.62 -4.42
CA ARG A 295 -1.51 -1.86 -3.79
C ARG A 295 -0.85 -0.87 -4.75
N GLN A 296 -0.36 0.25 -4.22
CA GLN A 296 0.26 1.31 -5.03
C GLN A 296 1.54 0.86 -5.75
N GLY A 297 2.32 -0.01 -5.11
CA GLY A 297 3.60 -0.50 -5.62
C GLY A 297 4.03 -1.79 -4.94
N GLY A 298 4.97 -2.50 -5.57
CA GLY A 298 5.44 -3.82 -5.13
C GLY A 298 4.43 -4.95 -5.36
N GLN A 299 4.83 -6.17 -4.98
CA GLN A 299 4.03 -7.39 -5.06
C GLN A 299 3.56 -7.81 -3.66
N PRO A 300 2.39 -8.45 -3.50
CA PRO A 300 1.95 -8.97 -2.22
C PRO A 300 2.87 -10.10 -1.74
N MET A 301 2.98 -10.28 -0.42
CA MET A 301 3.89 -11.29 0.14
C MET A 301 3.44 -12.74 -0.10
N PHE A 302 2.18 -12.94 -0.48
CA PHE A 302 1.64 -14.23 -0.88
C PHE A 302 1.36 -14.25 -2.39
N PRO A 303 2.27 -14.82 -3.22
CA PRO A 303 2.13 -14.79 -4.68
C PRO A 303 0.97 -15.66 -5.18
N TYR A 304 0.48 -16.59 -4.36
CA TYR A 304 -0.58 -17.55 -4.70
C TYR A 304 -1.99 -17.03 -4.45
N ALA A 305 -2.18 -15.72 -4.17
CA ALA A 305 -3.50 -15.11 -4.06
C ALA A 305 -4.30 -15.21 -5.39
N TYR A 306 -3.59 -15.09 -6.52
CA TYR A 306 -4.09 -15.06 -7.91
C TYR A 306 -5.17 -14.00 -8.23
N GLN A 307 -5.63 -13.24 -7.24
CA GLN A 307 -6.61 -12.16 -7.33
C GLN A 307 -6.38 -11.20 -6.14
N LEU A 308 -6.57 -9.90 -6.36
CA LEU A 308 -6.49 -8.87 -5.32
C LEU A 308 -7.88 -8.27 -5.07
N LEU A 309 -8.14 -7.88 -3.82
CA LEU A 309 -9.37 -7.20 -3.42
C LEU A 309 -9.30 -5.69 -3.71
N PRO A 310 -10.38 -5.07 -4.22
CA PRO A 310 -10.42 -3.64 -4.51
C PRO A 310 -10.64 -2.79 -3.24
N SER A 311 -10.61 -1.46 -3.43
CA SER A 311 -11.19 -0.48 -2.51
C SER A 311 -12.72 -0.66 -2.41
N ILE A 312 -13.35 0.04 -1.45
CA ILE A 312 -14.82 0.02 -1.29
C ILE A 312 -15.51 1.32 -1.74
N VAL A 313 -14.78 2.26 -2.35
CA VAL A 313 -15.29 3.60 -2.67
C VAL A 313 -16.08 3.61 -3.99
N ASP A 314 -17.04 4.53 -4.10
CA ASP A 314 -17.72 4.88 -5.37
C ASP A 314 -17.45 6.32 -5.85
N HIS A 315 -16.59 7.03 -5.13
CA HIS A 315 -16.25 8.43 -5.32
C HIS A 315 -14.80 8.66 -4.88
N ARG A 316 -14.30 9.88 -5.10
CA ARG A 316 -13.04 10.36 -4.53
C ARG A 316 -13.25 11.76 -3.98
N HIS A 317 -12.70 12.06 -2.82
CA HIS A 317 -12.64 13.44 -2.33
C HIS A 317 -11.57 14.24 -3.10
N LYS A 318 -11.58 15.56 -2.92
CA LYS A 318 -10.63 16.48 -3.56
C LYS A 318 -9.24 16.30 -2.93
N MET A 319 -8.25 15.96 -3.78
CA MET A 319 -6.84 15.71 -3.45
C MET A 319 -6.61 14.54 -2.47
N ALA A 320 -5.80 13.55 -2.87
CA ALA A 320 -5.69 12.26 -2.18
C ALA A 320 -4.64 12.20 -1.04
N ALA A 321 -4.75 13.09 -0.05
CA ALA A 321 -3.92 13.07 1.17
C ALA A 321 -4.80 12.96 2.42
N TYR A 322 -5.07 11.71 2.82
CA TYR A 322 -6.01 11.36 3.88
C TYR A 322 -5.28 10.96 5.16
N ALA A 323 -5.69 11.47 6.33
CA ALA A 323 -5.14 11.03 7.60
C ALA A 323 -6.17 10.94 8.72
N GLY A 324 -5.98 9.91 9.55
CA GLY A 324 -6.96 9.49 10.53
C GLY A 324 -8.12 8.73 9.90
N ILE A 325 -8.81 7.97 10.74
CA ILE A 325 -10.10 7.37 10.46
C ILE A 325 -10.83 7.16 11.79
N GLN A 326 -12.11 7.48 11.85
CA GLN A 326 -12.97 7.18 13.01
C GLN A 326 -14.36 6.78 12.53
N VAL A 327 -14.82 5.59 12.92
CA VAL A 327 -16.24 5.21 12.79
C VAL A 327 -16.98 5.84 13.96
N TYR A 328 -17.87 6.80 13.75
CA TYR A 328 -18.48 7.51 14.86
C TYR A 328 -19.48 6.61 15.61
N LEU A 329 -19.09 6.19 16.82
CA LEU A 329 -19.91 5.37 17.73
C LEU A 329 -20.04 6.04 19.12
N GLY A 330 -19.97 7.37 19.14
CA GLY A 330 -20.30 8.20 20.30
C GLY A 330 -21.81 8.35 20.50
N ASP A 331 -22.20 8.99 21.60
CA ASP A 331 -23.58 9.17 22.05
C ASP A 331 -24.01 10.64 22.21
N GLN A 332 -23.11 11.58 21.89
CA GLN A 332 -23.37 13.02 21.99
C GLN A 332 -24.10 13.58 20.77
N TRP A 333 -23.88 13.01 19.58
CA TRP A 333 -24.38 13.53 18.31
C TRP A 333 -25.71 12.89 17.87
N PRO A 334 -26.45 13.53 16.94
CA PRO A 334 -27.65 12.95 16.33
C PRO A 334 -27.39 11.58 15.69
N ALA A 335 -28.37 10.69 15.78
CA ALA A 335 -28.25 9.28 15.37
C ALA A 335 -27.86 9.07 13.90
N GLU A 336 -28.11 10.04 13.02
CA GLU A 336 -27.73 9.99 11.59
C GLU A 336 -26.21 10.04 11.32
N HIS A 337 -25.38 10.38 12.32
CA HIS A 337 -23.92 10.27 12.24
C HIS A 337 -23.40 8.93 12.80
N TYR A 338 -24.23 8.18 13.53
CA TYR A 338 -23.82 6.91 14.15
C TYR A 338 -23.50 5.85 13.09
N GLY A 339 -22.30 5.26 13.16
CA GLY A 339 -21.81 4.27 12.21
C GLY A 339 -21.27 4.84 10.89
N THR A 340 -21.21 6.17 10.72
CA THR A 340 -20.54 6.81 9.58
C THR A 340 -19.04 6.98 9.84
N ILE A 341 -18.24 7.05 8.77
CA ILE A 341 -16.78 7.26 8.86
C ILE A 341 -16.47 8.74 8.75
N PHE A 342 -15.51 9.19 9.55
CA PHE A 342 -14.85 10.49 9.43
C PHE A 342 -13.38 10.29 9.07
N CYS A 343 -12.86 11.08 8.13
CA CYS A 343 -11.48 11.02 7.68
C CYS A 343 -10.96 12.45 7.39
N GLY A 344 -9.80 12.79 7.93
CA GLY A 344 -9.14 14.07 7.67
C GLY A 344 -8.48 14.10 6.29
N ASN A 345 -8.42 15.29 5.68
CA ASN A 345 -7.74 15.54 4.42
C ASN A 345 -6.82 16.77 4.55
N LEU A 346 -5.52 16.54 4.40
CA LEU A 346 -4.46 17.55 4.59
C LEU A 346 -4.44 18.57 3.43
N HIS A 347 -4.74 18.13 2.22
CA HIS A 347 -4.73 18.98 1.03
C HIS A 347 -6.03 19.78 0.83
N ASP A 348 -7.13 19.34 1.45
CA ASP A 348 -8.43 20.00 1.35
C ASP A 348 -8.83 20.78 2.63
N ASN A 349 -7.93 20.80 3.63
CA ASN A 349 -8.08 21.40 4.95
C ASN A 349 -9.46 21.09 5.58
N ALA A 350 -9.83 19.79 5.53
CA ALA A 350 -11.19 19.33 5.76
C ALA A 350 -11.25 18.00 6.51
N VAL A 351 -12.40 17.70 7.12
CA VAL A 351 -12.76 16.35 7.56
C VAL A 351 -14.01 15.94 6.80
N HIS A 352 -13.90 14.89 5.99
CA HIS A 352 -15.01 14.36 5.20
C HIS A 352 -15.78 13.30 6.00
N GLN A 353 -17.05 13.13 5.67
CA GLN A 353 -17.92 12.09 6.22
C GLN A 353 -18.43 11.16 5.10
N ASP A 354 -18.28 9.86 5.32
CA ASP A 354 -18.70 8.78 4.43
C ASP A 354 -19.73 7.87 5.09
N THR A 355 -20.67 7.33 4.31
CA THR A 355 -21.63 6.32 4.74
C THR A 355 -21.19 4.94 4.29
N LEU A 356 -21.10 4.00 5.24
CA LEU A 356 -20.92 2.58 4.96
C LEU A 356 -22.25 1.90 4.67
N THR A 357 -22.32 1.14 3.57
CA THR A 357 -23.46 0.28 3.25
C THR A 357 -22.99 -1.16 3.01
N PRO A 358 -23.61 -2.19 3.63
CA PRO A 358 -23.26 -3.58 3.37
C PRO A 358 -23.48 -3.98 1.91
N ASN A 359 -22.55 -4.73 1.34
CA ASN A 359 -22.57 -5.19 -0.05
C ASN A 359 -22.00 -6.62 -0.13
N GLY A 360 -22.87 -7.63 -0.06
CA GLY A 360 -22.45 -9.04 0.02
C GLY A 360 -21.60 -9.29 1.27
N SER A 361 -20.43 -9.89 1.09
CA SER A 361 -19.44 -10.13 2.16
C SER A 361 -18.53 -8.95 2.47
N THR A 362 -18.80 -7.76 1.91
CA THR A 362 -18.04 -6.54 2.13
C THR A 362 -18.97 -5.32 2.25
N PHE A 363 -18.44 -4.12 2.04
CA PHE A 363 -19.14 -2.84 2.17
C PHE A 363 -18.90 -1.98 0.93
N LYS A 364 -19.65 -0.88 0.85
CA LYS A 364 -19.46 0.23 -0.07
C LYS A 364 -19.41 1.52 0.75
N SER A 365 -18.41 2.37 0.50
CA SER A 365 -18.27 3.71 1.08
C SER A 365 -18.78 4.75 0.08
N SER A 366 -19.77 5.52 0.50
CA SER A 366 -20.38 6.57 -0.33
C SER A 366 -20.31 7.93 0.38
N PHE A 367 -19.97 8.97 -0.38
CA PHE A 367 -19.87 10.34 0.11
C PHE A 367 -21.15 10.77 0.83
N LYS A 368 -21.02 11.31 2.05
CA LYS A 368 -22.15 11.95 2.75
C LYS A 368 -22.04 13.47 2.72
N GLN A 369 -20.94 14.04 3.22
CA GLN A 369 -20.70 15.49 3.21
C GLN A 369 -19.24 15.84 3.58
N ASP A 370 -18.84 17.07 3.28
CA ASP A 370 -17.69 17.69 3.91
C ASP A 370 -18.10 18.20 5.29
N PHE A 371 -17.82 17.42 6.34
CA PHE A 371 -18.35 17.67 7.68
C PHE A 371 -17.63 18.82 8.40
N ILE A 372 -16.34 19.04 8.10
CA ILE A 372 -15.58 20.19 8.57
C ILE A 372 -14.86 20.81 7.38
N ARG A 373 -15.04 22.12 7.17
CA ARG A 373 -14.22 22.94 6.29
C ARG A 373 -13.52 24.01 7.13
N ALA A 374 -12.18 24.00 7.22
CA ALA A 374 -11.46 24.93 8.08
C ALA A 374 -11.39 26.36 7.54
N ASN A 375 -11.41 26.53 6.22
CA ASN A 375 -11.20 27.81 5.53
C ASN A 375 -9.87 28.49 5.95
N ASP A 376 -8.88 27.67 6.30
CA ASP A 376 -7.53 28.01 6.70
C ASP A 376 -6.56 26.98 6.10
N GLY A 377 -5.55 27.46 5.37
CA GLY A 377 -4.57 26.61 4.68
C GLY A 377 -3.59 25.89 5.61
N TRP A 378 -3.53 26.29 6.88
CA TRP A 378 -2.68 25.68 7.91
C TRP A 378 -3.32 24.45 8.58
N PHE A 379 -4.64 24.29 8.50
CA PHE A 379 -5.35 23.23 9.23
C PHE A 379 -5.05 21.85 8.63
N MET A 380 -4.46 20.97 9.45
CA MET A 380 -3.97 19.66 9.03
C MET A 380 -4.52 18.56 9.96
N PRO A 381 -5.72 18.00 9.64
CA PRO A 381 -6.39 17.02 10.49
C PRO A 381 -5.76 15.63 10.36
N VAL A 382 -4.75 15.34 11.20
CA VAL A 382 -3.94 14.11 11.11
C VAL A 382 -4.49 12.92 11.90
N SER A 383 -5.35 13.17 12.89
CA SER A 383 -6.00 12.10 13.66
C SER A 383 -7.39 12.52 14.13
N GLN A 384 -8.34 11.59 14.18
CA GLN A 384 -9.68 11.81 14.71
C GLN A 384 -10.06 10.66 15.65
N GLN A 385 -10.70 10.95 16.79
CA GLN A 385 -11.15 9.93 17.75
C GLN A 385 -12.48 10.30 18.43
N VAL A 386 -13.28 9.29 18.82
CA VAL A 386 -14.40 9.52 19.76
C VAL A 386 -13.86 9.60 21.20
N GLY A 387 -14.19 10.69 21.89
CA GLY A 387 -13.71 10.97 23.25
C GLY A 387 -14.61 10.49 24.39
N PRO A 388 -14.24 10.75 25.65
CA PRO A 388 -14.98 10.32 26.83
C PRO A 388 -16.39 10.94 26.94
N ASP A 389 -16.56 12.14 26.40
CA ASP A 389 -17.81 12.90 26.31
C ASP A 389 -18.69 12.52 25.10
N GLY A 390 -18.23 11.60 24.26
CA GLY A 390 -18.94 11.15 23.06
C GLY A 390 -18.80 12.09 21.85
N ALA A 391 -18.04 13.18 21.95
CA ALA A 391 -17.72 14.06 20.81
C ALA A 391 -16.70 13.41 19.86
N LEU A 392 -16.62 13.94 18.63
CA LEU A 392 -15.45 13.72 17.77
C LEU A 392 -14.36 14.73 18.15
N TRP A 393 -13.17 14.22 18.42
CA TRP A 393 -11.96 14.99 18.68
C TRP A 393 -11.09 14.96 17.43
N VAL A 394 -10.53 16.10 17.05
CA VAL A 394 -9.69 16.26 15.86
C VAL A 394 -8.35 16.85 16.27
N MET A 395 -7.29 16.12 15.92
CA MET A 395 -5.92 16.54 16.07
C MET A 395 -5.47 17.31 14.83
N ASP A 396 -5.05 18.54 15.05
CA ASP A 396 -4.64 19.48 14.02
C ASP A 396 -3.15 19.79 14.20
N TRP A 397 -2.35 19.31 13.25
CA TRP A 397 -0.90 19.50 13.24
C TRP A 397 -0.53 20.99 13.12
N TYR A 398 -1.38 21.77 12.46
CA TYR A 398 -1.29 23.21 12.20
C TYR A 398 0.05 23.71 11.61
N ASP A 399 0.26 23.48 10.32
CA ASP A 399 1.47 23.87 9.59
C ASP A 399 1.12 24.29 8.15
N LYS A 400 1.92 25.20 7.58
CA LYS A 400 1.84 25.62 6.19
C LYS A 400 2.28 24.55 5.18
N TYR A 401 2.96 23.47 5.60
CA TYR A 401 3.49 22.41 4.74
C TYR A 401 2.63 21.12 4.84
N PRO A 402 1.58 20.96 4.00
CA PRO A 402 0.66 19.82 4.09
C PRO A 402 1.26 18.47 3.67
N CYS A 403 2.45 18.46 3.05
CA CYS A 403 3.03 17.30 2.40
C CYS A 403 4.49 17.06 2.81
N TYR A 404 4.89 15.79 2.92
CA TYR A 404 6.26 15.39 3.29
C TYR A 404 7.32 15.90 2.32
N GLN A 405 6.98 16.00 1.03
CA GLN A 405 7.87 16.51 -0.01
C GLN A 405 8.23 17.98 0.25
N ASN A 406 7.30 18.77 0.82
CA ASN A 406 7.56 20.14 1.25
C ASN A 406 8.47 20.17 2.48
N ALA A 407 8.06 19.44 3.52
CA ALA A 407 8.82 19.36 4.76
C ALA A 407 10.27 18.90 4.49
N ARG A 408 10.48 17.87 3.66
CA ARG A 408 11.81 17.35 3.30
C ARG A 408 12.63 18.33 2.47
N ALA A 409 12.00 19.10 1.57
CA ALA A 409 12.69 20.10 0.76
C ALA A 409 13.06 21.37 1.55
N ASP A 410 12.31 21.70 2.60
CA ASP A 410 12.59 22.80 3.50
C ASP A 410 12.37 22.44 4.99
N PRO A 411 13.23 21.59 5.60
CA PRO A 411 13.00 21.06 6.96
C PRO A 411 13.02 22.12 8.06
N GLU A 412 13.68 23.25 7.82
CA GLU A 412 13.72 24.41 8.71
C GLU A 412 12.43 25.25 8.65
N GLY A 413 11.61 25.04 7.63
CA GLY A 413 10.34 25.74 7.43
C GLY A 413 9.11 25.03 8.00
N VAL A 414 9.24 23.78 8.44
CA VAL A 414 8.21 23.06 9.23
C VAL A 414 7.98 23.83 10.51
N ASP A 415 6.73 24.16 10.81
CA ASP A 415 6.39 24.95 12.00
C ASP A 415 6.63 24.15 13.28
N ARG A 416 7.23 24.77 14.30
CA ARG A 416 7.58 24.19 15.61
C ARG A 416 7.05 24.98 16.80
N GLU A 417 6.11 25.88 16.55
CA GLU A 417 5.47 26.74 17.54
C GLU A 417 3.97 26.46 17.68
N HIS A 418 3.31 25.87 16.68
CA HIS A 418 1.86 25.69 16.62
C HIS A 418 1.39 24.23 16.65
N GLY A 419 0.14 24.02 17.07
CA GLY A 419 -0.51 22.70 17.08
C GLY A 419 -1.74 22.71 17.95
N ARG A 420 -2.81 22.01 17.56
CA ARG A 420 -4.14 22.21 18.15
C ARG A 420 -4.90 20.91 18.34
N ILE A 421 -5.71 20.88 19.40
CA ILE A 421 -6.69 19.84 19.67
C ILE A 421 -8.07 20.49 19.68
N TRP A 422 -8.91 20.06 18.74
CA TRP A 422 -10.27 20.52 18.57
C TRP A 422 -11.26 19.45 19.03
N ARG A 423 -12.39 19.88 19.60
CA ARG A 423 -13.54 19.03 19.93
C ARG A 423 -14.76 19.52 19.18
N VAL A 424 -15.40 18.64 18.42
CA VAL A 424 -16.63 18.94 17.69
C VAL A 424 -17.82 18.44 18.50
N VAL A 425 -18.54 19.37 19.10
CA VAL A 425 -19.70 19.10 19.95
C VAL A 425 -21.01 19.40 19.23
N HIS A 426 -22.08 18.71 19.63
CA HIS A 426 -23.43 19.02 19.17
C HIS A 426 -24.22 19.77 20.26
N THR A 427 -24.65 20.99 19.96
CA THR A 427 -25.45 21.85 20.86
C THR A 427 -26.84 22.15 20.31
N GLY A 428 -27.13 21.78 19.06
CA GLY A 428 -28.41 22.06 18.42
C GLY A 428 -28.66 23.58 18.35
N ASN A 429 -29.77 24.04 18.91
CA ASN A 429 -30.11 25.47 18.94
C ASN A 429 -29.46 26.24 20.10
N GLU A 430 -28.79 25.55 21.04
CA GLU A 430 -28.22 26.15 22.26
C GLU A 430 -26.73 26.49 22.06
N GLN A 431 -26.41 27.35 21.08
CA GLN A 431 -25.02 27.72 20.78
C GLN A 431 -24.29 28.27 22.01
N GLY A 432 -23.06 27.81 22.23
CA GLY A 432 -22.23 28.18 23.37
C GLY A 432 -22.55 27.43 24.67
N LYS A 433 -23.55 26.52 24.69
CA LYS A 433 -23.86 25.66 25.85
C LYS A 433 -22.61 24.97 26.39
N LYS A 434 -22.33 25.05 27.69
CA LYS A 434 -21.20 24.34 28.31
C LYS A 434 -21.37 22.82 28.11
N VAL A 435 -20.37 22.19 27.48
CA VAL A 435 -20.29 20.73 27.28
C VAL A 435 -18.92 20.30 27.82
N PRO A 436 -18.84 19.52 28.92
CA PRO A 436 -17.57 19.14 29.52
C PRO A 436 -16.78 18.19 28.62
N SER A 437 -15.45 18.12 28.78
CA SER A 437 -14.59 17.22 28.01
C SER A 437 -14.72 15.73 28.38
N ARG A 438 -15.31 15.45 29.54
CA ARG A 438 -15.56 14.12 30.11
C ARG A 438 -16.80 14.15 31.02
N PRO A 439 -17.49 13.01 31.26
CA PRO A 439 -18.72 12.99 32.07
C PRO A 439 -18.55 13.50 33.50
N GLU A 440 -17.42 13.19 34.14
CA GLU A 440 -17.06 13.66 35.48
C GLU A 440 -15.55 13.94 35.54
N VAL A 441 -15.14 15.01 36.23
CA VAL A 441 -13.72 15.33 36.46
C VAL A 441 -13.02 14.26 37.31
N SER A 442 -13.77 13.66 38.24
CA SER A 442 -13.34 12.58 39.14
C SER A 442 -13.36 11.17 38.52
N MET A 443 -13.77 11.04 37.25
CA MET A 443 -13.89 9.75 36.57
C MET A 443 -12.57 8.98 36.58
N ASP A 444 -12.62 7.70 36.95
CA ASP A 444 -11.47 6.82 37.06
C ASP A 444 -11.93 5.34 36.97
N PHE A 445 -11.81 4.72 35.79
CA PHE A 445 -12.17 3.31 35.60
C PHE A 445 -11.23 2.37 36.37
N GLY A 446 -10.03 2.81 36.71
CA GLY A 446 -9.09 2.07 37.55
C GLY A 446 -9.63 1.81 38.95
N LYS A 447 -10.51 2.69 39.47
CA LYS A 447 -11.16 2.58 40.79
C LYS A 447 -12.50 1.85 40.80
N LEU A 448 -13.17 1.68 39.65
CA LEU A 448 -14.44 0.94 39.57
C LEU A 448 -14.22 -0.53 39.93
N THR A 449 -15.17 -1.15 40.64
CA THR A 449 -15.15 -2.63 40.82
C THR A 449 -15.33 -3.33 39.48
N SER A 450 -14.89 -4.59 39.37
CA SER A 450 -15.05 -5.34 38.13
C SER A 450 -16.53 -5.51 37.74
N ALA A 451 -17.44 -5.62 38.72
CA ALA A 451 -18.89 -5.65 38.46
C ALA A 451 -19.39 -4.34 37.82
N GLN A 452 -18.98 -3.18 38.35
CA GLN A 452 -19.30 -1.87 37.77
C GLN A 452 -18.69 -1.70 36.36
N LEU A 453 -17.52 -2.29 36.08
CA LEU A 453 -16.97 -2.28 34.72
C LEU A 453 -17.81 -3.12 33.75
N VAL A 454 -18.38 -4.25 34.20
CA VAL A 454 -19.32 -5.04 33.38
C VAL A 454 -20.58 -4.24 33.05
N GLU A 455 -21.10 -3.43 33.98
CA GLU A 455 -22.17 -2.47 33.71
C GLU A 455 -21.78 -1.44 32.63
N ARG A 456 -20.54 -0.92 32.67
CA ARG A 456 -20.01 0.03 31.66
C ARG A 456 -19.86 -0.59 30.26
N LEU A 457 -19.81 -1.92 30.10
CA LEU A 457 -19.87 -2.57 28.78
C LEU A 457 -21.20 -2.31 28.06
N ALA A 458 -22.27 -1.90 28.76
CA ALA A 458 -23.55 -1.51 28.17
C ALA A 458 -23.65 -0.02 27.78
N HIS A 459 -22.63 0.79 28.02
CA HIS A 459 -22.69 2.24 27.79
C HIS A 459 -22.85 2.58 26.29
N PRO A 460 -23.66 3.59 25.90
CA PRO A 460 -23.85 3.95 24.49
C PRO A 460 -22.59 4.54 23.81
N ASN A 461 -21.81 5.41 24.47
CA ASN A 461 -20.46 5.78 23.99
C ASN A 461 -19.53 4.55 23.85
N VAL A 462 -18.95 4.34 22.66
CA VAL A 462 -17.92 3.31 22.43
C VAL A 462 -16.67 3.48 23.29
N TRP A 463 -16.28 4.71 23.64
CA TRP A 463 -15.11 4.98 24.47
C TRP A 463 -15.25 4.32 25.85
N GLN A 464 -16.42 4.47 26.49
CA GLN A 464 -16.74 3.87 27.78
C GLN A 464 -16.67 2.33 27.70
N ARG A 465 -17.20 1.72 26.61
CA ARG A 465 -17.13 0.26 26.40
C ARG A 465 -15.70 -0.23 26.18
N LYS A 466 -14.94 0.38 25.26
CA LYS A 466 -13.54 0.02 24.98
C LYS A 466 -12.68 0.16 26.25
N MET A 467 -12.89 1.21 27.05
CA MET A 467 -12.17 1.43 28.31
C MET A 467 -12.51 0.37 29.37
N ALA A 468 -13.79 0.04 29.55
CA ALA A 468 -14.21 -1.01 30.48
C ALA A 468 -13.70 -2.41 30.06
N GLN A 469 -13.80 -2.75 28.76
CA GLN A 469 -13.27 -4.00 28.20
C GLN A 469 -11.76 -4.11 28.44
N ARG A 470 -10.99 -3.04 28.17
CA ARG A 470 -9.55 -3.00 28.42
C ARG A 470 -9.22 -3.32 29.88
N VAL A 471 -9.79 -2.57 30.83
CA VAL A 471 -9.52 -2.73 32.26
C VAL A 471 -9.93 -4.12 32.77
N LEU A 472 -11.05 -4.68 32.30
CA LEU A 472 -11.46 -6.06 32.63
C LEU A 472 -10.51 -7.13 32.06
N SER A 473 -10.02 -6.92 30.83
CA SER A 473 -9.08 -7.82 30.14
C SER A 473 -7.72 -7.87 30.83
N GLU A 474 -7.29 -6.75 31.39
CA GLU A 474 -6.04 -6.60 32.11
C GLU A 474 -6.12 -7.14 33.54
N ARG A 475 -7.22 -6.84 34.26
CA ARG A 475 -7.46 -7.37 35.62
C ARG A 475 -7.60 -8.89 35.65
N ARG A 476 -8.29 -9.46 34.67
CA ARG A 476 -8.72 -10.87 34.65
C ARG A 476 -9.34 -11.29 35.98
N ASP A 477 -10.34 -10.54 36.43
CA ASP A 477 -11.13 -10.90 37.61
C ASP A 477 -12.11 -12.03 37.23
N ASN A 478 -11.92 -13.23 37.79
CA ASN A 478 -12.79 -14.36 37.49
C ASN A 478 -14.16 -14.29 38.20
N THR A 479 -14.31 -13.44 39.22
CA THR A 479 -15.56 -13.34 39.99
C THR A 479 -16.72 -12.79 39.15
N VAL A 480 -16.41 -12.03 38.10
CA VAL A 480 -17.41 -11.44 37.17
C VAL A 480 -17.70 -12.30 35.95
N MET A 481 -17.11 -13.50 35.81
CA MET A 481 -17.39 -14.41 34.69
C MET A 481 -18.89 -14.69 34.52
N GLY A 482 -19.62 -14.91 35.62
CA GLY A 482 -21.07 -15.14 35.58
C GLY A 482 -21.87 -13.93 35.11
N LEU A 483 -21.41 -12.71 35.43
CA LEU A 483 -22.04 -11.47 34.97
C LEU A 483 -21.81 -11.27 33.46
N LEU A 484 -20.57 -11.43 33.01
CA LEU A 484 -20.20 -11.37 31.59
C LEU A 484 -20.97 -12.40 30.75
N GLN A 485 -21.09 -13.64 31.24
CA GLN A 485 -21.87 -14.69 30.57
C GLN A 485 -23.36 -14.32 30.49
N LYS A 486 -23.96 -13.83 31.59
CA LYS A 486 -25.36 -13.40 31.63
C LYS A 486 -25.63 -12.20 30.71
N GLN A 487 -24.66 -11.29 30.56
CA GLN A 487 -24.78 -10.11 29.70
C GLN A 487 -24.57 -10.46 28.22
N ALA A 488 -23.63 -11.36 27.88
CA ALA A 488 -23.46 -11.86 26.50
C ALA A 488 -24.65 -12.70 26.03
N PHE A 489 -25.14 -13.59 26.91
CA PHE A 489 -26.18 -14.57 26.65
C PHE A 489 -27.37 -14.38 27.62
N PRO A 490 -28.16 -13.30 27.47
CA PRO A 490 -29.33 -13.08 28.31
C PRO A 490 -30.32 -14.24 28.12
N ALA A 491 -30.91 -14.70 29.23
CA ALA A 491 -32.02 -15.64 29.15
C ALA A 491 -33.16 -15.00 28.34
N THR A 492 -33.65 -15.69 27.30
CA THR A 492 -34.85 -15.26 26.59
C THR A 492 -35.99 -15.21 27.58
N ALA A 493 -36.64 -14.04 27.71
CA ALA A 493 -37.88 -13.94 28.46
C ALA A 493 -38.86 -14.98 27.91
N GLN A 494 -39.30 -15.90 28.78
CA GLN A 494 -40.50 -16.67 28.48
C GLN A 494 -41.62 -15.65 28.31
N ALA A 495 -42.28 -15.68 27.15
CA ALA A 495 -43.52 -14.94 27.02
C ALA A 495 -44.51 -15.54 28.03
N ASP A 496 -45.03 -14.72 28.94
CA ASP A 496 -45.95 -15.16 29.99
C ASP A 496 -47.24 -15.73 29.38
N ALA A 497 -47.27 -17.05 29.21
CA ALA A 497 -48.45 -17.80 28.85
C ALA A 497 -49.37 -18.01 30.08
N ALA A 498 -49.77 -16.92 30.72
CA ALA A 498 -50.70 -16.93 31.85
C ALA A 498 -51.49 -15.61 31.95
N GLY A 499 -52.83 -15.70 31.90
CA GLY A 499 -53.70 -14.65 32.44
C GLY A 499 -54.35 -13.66 31.47
N SER A 500 -55.05 -14.12 30.43
CA SER A 500 -56.12 -13.34 29.79
C SER A 500 -57.48 -13.90 30.22
N ALA A 501 -58.02 -13.35 31.32
CA ALA A 501 -59.36 -13.68 31.81
C ALA A 501 -60.43 -13.05 30.90
N ARG A 502 -61.61 -13.68 30.82
CA ARG A 502 -62.71 -13.26 29.94
C ARG A 502 -63.45 -12.01 30.44
N GLY A 503 -63.73 -11.10 29.51
CA GLY A 503 -65.03 -10.41 29.40
C GLY A 503 -65.03 -8.89 29.65
N PRO A 504 -66.06 -8.15 29.17
CA PRO A 504 -67.04 -8.48 28.13
C PRO A 504 -67.09 -7.45 26.97
N ARG A 505 -67.85 -7.78 25.92
CA ARG A 505 -68.20 -6.85 24.81
C ARG A 505 -69.34 -5.90 25.20
N ALA A 506 -69.31 -4.69 24.65
CA ALA A 506 -70.46 -3.88 24.23
C ALA A 506 -70.01 -3.12 22.95
N GLU A 507 -70.63 -3.34 21.78
CA GLU A 507 -71.66 -2.45 21.17
C GLU A 507 -71.12 -1.02 20.93
N SER A 508 -71.07 -0.48 19.71
CA SER A 508 -71.91 -0.56 18.50
C SER A 508 -71.07 -0.14 17.27
N GLY A 509 -71.47 -0.08 15.99
CA GLY A 509 -72.68 -0.38 15.23
C GLY A 509 -72.34 -0.04 13.75
N GLY A 510 -72.87 -0.76 12.76
CA GLY A 510 -72.50 -0.58 11.33
C GLY A 510 -73.44 0.36 10.55
N PRO A 511 -73.55 0.20 9.21
CA PRO A 511 -72.51 -0.20 8.26
C PRO A 511 -72.45 0.73 7.00
N PRO A 512 -72.67 0.34 5.71
CA PRO A 512 -71.70 0.66 4.65
C PRO A 512 -72.27 1.32 3.36
N ASP A 513 -71.40 1.84 2.47
CA ASP A 513 -71.51 1.80 0.98
C ASP A 513 -70.38 2.65 0.33
N SER A 514 -70.03 2.59 -0.97
CA SER A 514 -70.42 1.72 -2.10
C SER A 514 -69.29 1.71 -3.17
N ARG A 515 -69.37 0.81 -4.17
CA ARG A 515 -68.40 0.64 -5.30
C ARG A 515 -68.73 1.57 -6.52
N PRO A 516 -68.34 1.27 -7.80
CA PRO A 516 -67.06 1.62 -8.47
C PRO A 516 -67.21 2.24 -9.89
N THR A 517 -66.10 2.60 -10.59
CA THR A 517 -65.85 2.54 -12.08
C THR A 517 -64.48 3.19 -12.41
N ASN A 518 -63.51 2.58 -13.13
CA ASN A 518 -63.35 2.38 -14.60
C ASN A 518 -63.33 3.69 -15.43
N LEU A 519 -62.49 3.92 -16.47
CA LEU A 519 -61.61 3.04 -17.30
C LEU A 519 -60.56 3.85 -18.14
N SER A 520 -59.63 3.16 -18.83
CA SER A 520 -58.66 3.61 -19.88
C SER A 520 -57.41 4.43 -19.45
N SER A 521 -56.20 4.29 -20.03
CA SER A 521 -55.61 3.24 -20.91
C SER A 521 -54.05 3.30 -20.87
N SER A 522 -53.39 2.15 -21.08
CA SER A 522 -51.93 1.84 -20.98
C SER A 522 -51.00 2.58 -21.98
N PRO A 523 -49.63 2.50 -21.91
CA PRO A 523 -48.80 1.49 -21.22
C PRO A 523 -47.45 1.91 -20.55
N GLN A 524 -46.75 0.91 -19.99
CA GLN A 524 -45.32 0.84 -19.61
C GLN A 524 -44.82 1.51 -18.30
N LYS A 525 -44.72 0.72 -17.21
CA LYS A 525 -43.47 0.23 -16.56
C LYS A 525 -43.76 -0.28 -15.14
N LYS A 526 -43.47 -1.56 -14.87
CA LYS A 526 -43.46 -2.15 -13.51
C LYS A 526 -42.11 -2.79 -13.24
N SER A 527 -41.25 -2.14 -12.44
CA SER A 527 -40.07 -2.77 -11.83
C SER A 527 -39.42 -1.94 -10.72
N GLU A 528 -40.19 -1.25 -9.86
CA GLU A 528 -39.57 -0.39 -8.83
C GLU A 528 -40.42 -0.24 -7.55
N GLU A 529 -40.86 -1.36 -6.95
CA GLU A 529 -41.62 -1.33 -5.69
C GLU A 529 -41.39 -2.55 -4.77
N ARG A 530 -40.14 -3.03 -4.73
CA ARG A 530 -39.65 -3.99 -3.71
C ARG A 530 -38.38 -3.53 -2.97
N GLY A 531 -37.99 -2.27 -3.11
CA GLY A 531 -36.83 -1.68 -2.42
C GLY A 531 -37.15 -1.00 -1.08
N SER A 532 -38.37 -0.48 -0.90
CA SER A 532 -38.71 0.43 0.20
C SER A 532 -39.03 -0.24 1.54
N GLN A 533 -39.42 -1.52 1.57
CA GLN A 533 -39.82 -2.20 2.82
C GLN A 533 -38.64 -2.78 3.63
N ARG A 534 -37.42 -2.84 3.10
CA ARG A 534 -36.21 -3.25 3.87
C ARG A 534 -35.49 -2.10 4.58
N ALA A 535 -35.89 -0.85 4.36
CA ALA A 535 -35.36 0.30 5.09
C ALA A 535 -36.01 0.51 6.46
N ALA A 536 -37.19 -0.09 6.70
CA ALA A 536 -38.06 0.21 7.83
C ALA A 536 -37.69 -0.49 9.16
N GLU A 537 -36.85 -1.53 9.15
CA GLU A 537 -36.38 -2.18 10.39
C GLU A 537 -35.18 -1.46 11.04
N ASN A 538 -34.65 -0.40 10.40
CA ASN A 538 -33.59 0.46 10.93
C ASN A 538 -34.10 1.72 11.67
N SER A 539 -35.40 1.88 11.87
CA SER A 539 -35.94 3.04 12.60
C SER A 539 -35.69 2.91 14.11
N LEU A 540 -34.69 3.61 14.63
CA LEU A 540 -34.49 3.80 16.07
C LEU A 540 -35.43 4.89 16.62
N PRO A 541 -35.98 4.73 17.84
CA PRO A 541 -36.82 5.75 18.47
C PRO A 541 -36.01 6.99 18.90
N ALA A 542 -36.72 8.10 19.06
CA ALA A 542 -36.15 9.44 19.30
C ALA A 542 -35.23 9.53 20.53
N ALA A 543 -34.25 10.44 20.44
CA ALA A 543 -33.30 10.72 21.53
C ALA A 543 -34.02 11.32 22.76
N GLY A 544 -33.69 10.81 23.96
CA GLY A 544 -34.10 11.41 25.23
C GLY A 544 -34.60 10.46 26.33
N ALA A 545 -34.98 9.21 25.99
CA ALA A 545 -35.42 8.23 26.97
C ALA A 545 -34.29 7.28 27.40
N PRO A 546 -34.15 6.93 28.70
CA PRO A 546 -33.25 5.85 29.12
C PRO A 546 -33.73 4.53 28.50
N ARG A 547 -32.90 3.93 27.65
CA ARG A 547 -33.17 2.58 27.11
C ARG A 547 -33.31 1.60 28.27
N ALA A 548 -34.39 0.82 28.27
CA ALA A 548 -34.60 -0.24 29.24
C ALA A 548 -33.41 -1.21 29.24
N VAL A 549 -33.09 -1.77 30.42
CA VAL A 549 -31.92 -2.64 30.66
C VAL A 549 -32.15 -4.05 30.09
N GLY A 550 -32.29 -4.14 28.77
CA GLY A 550 -32.01 -5.33 27.99
C GLY A 550 -30.60 -5.24 27.41
N ALA A 551 -29.88 -6.37 27.30
CA ALA A 551 -28.53 -6.36 26.77
C ALA A 551 -28.54 -6.06 25.25
N SER A 552 -28.11 -4.85 24.87
CA SER A 552 -28.01 -4.46 23.45
C SER A 552 -26.98 -5.32 22.72
N LEU A 553 -27.01 -5.33 21.38
CA LEU A 553 -26.01 -6.06 20.59
C LEU A 553 -24.58 -5.64 20.95
N GLU A 554 -24.34 -4.34 21.10
CA GLU A 554 -23.05 -3.76 21.47
C GLU A 554 -22.61 -4.20 22.86
N SER A 555 -23.54 -4.25 23.82
CA SER A 555 -23.28 -4.75 25.18
C SER A 555 -22.92 -6.24 25.17
N ARG A 556 -23.67 -7.05 24.42
CA ARG A 556 -23.47 -8.50 24.31
C ARG A 556 -22.14 -8.84 23.65
N LEU A 557 -21.79 -8.11 22.59
CA LEU A 557 -20.50 -8.21 21.90
C LEU A 557 -19.36 -7.81 22.83
N ALA A 558 -19.44 -6.66 23.51
CA ALA A 558 -18.41 -6.22 24.45
C ALA A 558 -18.18 -7.24 25.58
N SER A 559 -19.23 -7.88 26.11
CA SER A 559 -19.11 -8.97 27.09
C SER A 559 -18.48 -10.24 26.51
N LEU A 560 -18.87 -10.65 25.30
CA LEU A 560 -18.30 -11.81 24.59
C LEU A 560 -16.81 -11.61 24.28
N TRP A 561 -16.44 -10.42 23.82
CA TRP A 561 -15.07 -10.01 23.57
C TRP A 561 -14.26 -9.98 24.86
N THR A 562 -14.80 -9.41 25.94
CA THR A 562 -14.16 -9.41 27.27
C THR A 562 -13.91 -10.83 27.77
N LEU A 563 -14.86 -11.76 27.60
CA LEU A 563 -14.63 -13.19 27.92
C LEU A 563 -13.44 -13.77 27.14
N HIS A 564 -13.26 -13.40 25.86
CA HIS A 564 -12.09 -13.84 25.08
C HIS A 564 -10.78 -13.20 25.53
N SER A 565 -10.73 -11.88 25.68
CA SER A 565 -9.51 -11.13 26.00
C SER A 565 -9.05 -11.34 27.46
N SER A 566 -9.97 -11.60 28.40
CA SER A 566 -9.64 -12.08 29.75
C SER A 566 -9.21 -13.56 29.80
N GLY A 567 -9.50 -14.37 28.78
CA GLY A 567 -9.17 -15.81 28.72
C GLY A 567 -10.21 -16.74 29.37
N TYR A 568 -11.46 -16.32 29.42
CA TYR A 568 -12.59 -16.97 30.11
C TYR A 568 -13.66 -17.56 29.19
N LEU A 569 -13.48 -17.43 27.87
CA LEU A 569 -14.40 -17.97 26.87
C LEU A 569 -14.31 -19.51 26.79
N ALA A 570 -15.43 -20.18 27.07
CA ALA A 570 -15.54 -21.64 27.06
C ALA A 570 -16.28 -22.20 25.82
N ASP A 571 -16.16 -23.51 25.58
CA ASP A 571 -16.72 -24.17 24.38
C ASP A 571 -18.25 -24.16 24.34
N ASP A 572 -18.92 -24.23 25.50
CA ASP A 572 -20.38 -24.14 25.60
C ASP A 572 -20.88 -22.72 25.26
N GLN A 573 -20.07 -21.70 25.55
CA GLN A 573 -20.37 -20.29 25.25
C GLN A 573 -20.22 -20.00 23.76
N LEU A 574 -19.21 -20.58 23.09
CA LEU A 574 -19.13 -20.55 21.63
C LEU A 574 -20.30 -21.29 20.97
N SER A 575 -20.72 -22.41 21.54
CA SER A 575 -21.90 -23.15 21.07
C SER A 575 -23.20 -22.33 21.19
N LYS A 576 -23.36 -21.58 22.29
CA LYS A 576 -24.46 -20.61 22.49
C LYS A 576 -24.36 -19.47 21.47
N ALA A 577 -23.19 -18.86 21.31
CA ALA A 577 -22.97 -17.76 20.34
C ALA A 577 -23.25 -18.19 18.89
N ALA A 578 -22.89 -19.42 18.51
CA ALA A 578 -23.18 -19.98 17.19
C ALA A 578 -24.66 -20.39 16.97
N ALA A 579 -25.46 -20.42 18.04
CA ALA A 579 -26.91 -20.64 17.98
C ALA A 579 -27.72 -19.34 18.14
N ASP A 580 -27.06 -18.19 18.24
CA ASP A 580 -27.71 -16.93 18.54
C ASP A 580 -28.59 -16.41 17.39
N LYS A 581 -29.63 -15.64 17.73
CA LYS A 581 -30.49 -14.98 16.73
C LYS A 581 -29.72 -13.86 16.03
N GLU A 582 -28.83 -13.17 16.74
CA GLU A 582 -28.03 -12.08 16.18
C GLU A 582 -26.90 -12.62 15.29
N PRO A 583 -26.88 -12.29 13.97
CA PRO A 583 -25.86 -12.78 13.07
C PRO A 583 -24.46 -12.30 13.44
N THR A 584 -24.32 -11.09 14.00
CA THR A 584 -23.04 -10.58 14.46
C THR A 584 -22.47 -11.38 15.64
N ILE A 585 -23.32 -11.94 16.51
CA ILE A 585 -22.87 -12.85 17.58
C ILE A 585 -22.40 -14.19 16.98
N ARG A 586 -23.13 -14.74 15.98
CA ARG A 586 -22.72 -15.95 15.25
C ARG A 586 -21.42 -15.75 14.47
N MET A 587 -21.24 -14.59 13.84
CA MET A 587 -20.01 -14.18 13.17
C MET A 587 -18.82 -14.18 14.14
N TRP A 588 -18.99 -13.62 15.34
CA TRP A 588 -17.94 -13.66 16.36
C TRP A 588 -17.71 -15.05 16.93
N ALA A 589 -18.70 -15.94 17.01
CA ALA A 589 -18.46 -17.34 17.34
C ALA A 589 -17.47 -18.00 16.36
N ALA A 590 -17.66 -17.79 15.06
CA ALA A 590 -16.72 -18.28 14.04
C ALA A 590 -15.35 -17.59 14.13
N ARG A 591 -15.27 -16.25 14.24
CA ARG A 591 -13.99 -15.53 14.42
C ARG A 591 -13.21 -16.06 15.61
N LEU A 592 -13.84 -16.23 16.77
CA LEU A 592 -13.20 -16.64 18.02
C LEU A 592 -12.76 -18.11 18.02
N ILE A 593 -13.43 -18.99 17.26
CA ILE A 593 -12.91 -20.33 16.95
C ILE A 593 -11.58 -20.22 16.18
N GLY A 594 -11.55 -19.37 15.14
CA GLY A 594 -10.34 -19.08 14.37
C GLY A 594 -9.20 -18.51 15.21
N GLU A 595 -9.47 -17.51 16.07
CA GLU A 595 -8.48 -16.91 16.96
C GLU A 595 -7.91 -17.91 18.00
N ARG A 596 -8.68 -18.93 18.40
CA ARG A 596 -8.21 -19.98 19.32
C ARG A 596 -7.31 -21.03 18.66
N GLN A 597 -7.38 -21.19 17.34
CA GLN A 597 -6.62 -22.18 16.53
C GLN A 597 -6.65 -23.64 17.07
N LEU A 598 -7.68 -24.04 17.81
CA LEU A 598 -7.76 -25.38 18.42
C LEU A 598 -8.23 -26.45 17.44
N GLY A 599 -9.20 -26.15 16.57
CA GLY A 599 -9.68 -27.07 15.53
C GLY A 599 -10.22 -28.40 16.07
N ILE A 600 -10.83 -28.37 17.27
CA ILE A 600 -11.42 -29.59 17.87
C ILE A 600 -12.75 -29.95 17.20
N ALA A 601 -13.27 -31.15 17.43
CA ALA A 601 -14.46 -31.64 16.74
C ALA A 601 -15.70 -30.75 16.94
N SER A 602 -15.86 -30.12 18.12
CA SER A 602 -16.90 -29.13 18.40
C SER A 602 -16.73 -27.85 17.58
N ASP A 603 -15.51 -27.31 17.47
CA ASP A 603 -15.20 -26.14 16.63
C ASP A 603 -15.60 -26.43 15.17
N LEU A 604 -15.18 -27.56 14.62
CA LEU A 604 -15.43 -27.95 13.23
C LEU A 604 -16.93 -28.17 12.97
N ALA A 605 -17.66 -28.76 13.92
CA ALA A 605 -19.11 -28.91 13.84
C ALA A 605 -19.84 -27.55 13.85
N ILE A 606 -19.40 -26.59 14.69
CA ILE A 606 -19.92 -25.23 14.70
C ILE A 606 -19.65 -24.53 13.37
N LEU A 607 -18.40 -24.56 12.88
CA LEU A 607 -18.02 -23.95 11.61
C LEU A 607 -18.80 -24.55 10.43
N ARG A 608 -19.05 -25.87 10.41
CA ARG A 608 -19.85 -26.52 9.37
C ARG A 608 -21.29 -26.03 9.36
N LYS A 609 -21.91 -25.82 10.53
CA LYS A 609 -23.26 -25.25 10.65
C LYS A 609 -23.28 -23.79 10.14
N LEU A 610 -22.33 -22.97 10.58
CA LEU A 610 -22.23 -21.56 10.24
C LEU A 610 -21.81 -21.32 8.77
N ALA A 611 -21.19 -22.29 8.11
CA ALA A 611 -20.88 -22.22 6.68
C ALA A 611 -22.13 -22.05 5.79
N THR A 612 -23.29 -22.54 6.27
CA THR A 612 -24.58 -22.42 5.58
C THR A 612 -25.46 -21.27 6.08
N ASP A 613 -24.93 -20.36 6.91
CA ASP A 613 -25.69 -19.23 7.45
C ASP A 613 -26.24 -18.31 6.34
N SER A 614 -27.38 -17.66 6.57
CA SER A 614 -27.95 -16.71 5.61
C SER A 614 -27.07 -15.48 5.42
N GLU A 615 -26.39 -15.04 6.49
CA GLU A 615 -25.64 -13.79 6.49
C GLU A 615 -24.23 -13.96 5.90
N PRO A 616 -23.87 -13.19 4.85
CA PRO A 616 -22.54 -13.27 4.23
C PRO A 616 -21.40 -13.05 5.22
N THR A 617 -21.56 -12.13 6.18
CA THR A 617 -20.54 -11.84 7.20
C THR A 617 -20.23 -13.03 8.11
N VAL A 618 -21.23 -13.86 8.44
CA VAL A 618 -21.02 -15.11 9.19
C VAL A 618 -20.22 -16.11 8.34
N ARG A 619 -20.56 -16.28 7.06
CA ARG A 619 -19.82 -17.15 6.13
C ARG A 619 -18.37 -16.67 5.92
N THR A 620 -18.15 -15.37 5.84
CA THR A 620 -16.82 -14.71 5.81
C THR A 620 -15.99 -15.05 7.04
N ALA A 621 -16.58 -14.94 8.24
CA ALA A 621 -15.92 -15.31 9.48
C ALA A 621 -15.56 -16.80 9.55
N VAL A 622 -16.39 -17.69 9.01
CA VAL A 622 -16.08 -19.13 8.89
C VAL A 622 -14.92 -19.37 7.91
N ALA A 623 -14.86 -18.65 6.78
CA ALA A 623 -13.74 -18.73 5.85
C ALA A 623 -12.42 -18.26 6.50
N THR A 624 -12.44 -17.13 7.23
CA THR A 624 -11.30 -16.69 8.05
C THR A 624 -10.90 -17.73 9.10
N ALA A 625 -11.86 -18.34 9.81
CA ALA A 625 -11.57 -19.37 10.80
C ALA A 625 -10.91 -20.60 10.16
N CYS A 626 -11.39 -21.03 8.98
CA CYS A 626 -10.74 -22.09 8.21
C CYS A 626 -9.30 -21.71 7.83
N ARG A 627 -9.05 -20.46 7.40
CA ARG A 627 -7.69 -19.96 7.11
C ARG A 627 -6.77 -20.05 8.33
N GLN A 628 -7.25 -19.68 9.52
CA GLN A 628 -6.49 -19.76 10.78
C GLN A 628 -6.28 -21.20 11.28
N LEU A 629 -7.08 -22.17 10.81
CA LEU A 629 -6.90 -23.60 11.07
C LEU A 629 -6.00 -24.29 10.04
N THR A 630 -5.96 -23.81 8.79
CA THR A 630 -5.08 -24.36 7.73
C THR A 630 -3.70 -23.71 7.71
N SER A 631 -3.53 -22.52 8.29
CA SER A 631 -2.24 -21.84 8.42
C SER A 631 -2.14 -21.02 9.70
N GLY A 632 -0.93 -20.93 10.26
CA GLY A 632 -0.68 -20.16 11.49
C GLY A 632 -0.81 -18.64 11.33
N SER A 633 -0.92 -18.13 10.09
CA SER A 633 -0.96 -16.70 9.76
C SER A 633 -2.01 -16.40 8.69
N LEU A 634 -2.62 -15.21 8.79
CA LEU A 634 -3.76 -14.81 7.96
C LEU A 634 -3.40 -14.62 6.48
N THR A 635 -2.37 -13.84 6.16
CA THR A 635 -2.06 -13.44 4.77
C THR A 635 -1.02 -14.31 4.05
N VAL A 636 -0.12 -14.97 4.78
CA VAL A 636 0.96 -15.83 4.24
C VAL A 636 0.93 -17.22 4.88
N ASN A 637 1.45 -18.23 4.18
CA ASN A 637 1.45 -19.61 4.68
C ASN A 637 2.56 -19.83 5.72
N THR A 638 2.15 -19.96 6.99
CA THR A 638 2.99 -20.45 8.08
C THR A 638 2.41 -21.73 8.68
N LYS A 639 3.25 -22.47 9.43
CA LYS A 639 2.86 -23.73 10.07
C LYS A 639 1.69 -23.51 11.05
N PRO A 640 0.55 -24.21 10.91
CA PRO A 640 -0.57 -24.10 11.86
C PRO A 640 -0.21 -24.68 13.23
N GLN A 641 -0.94 -24.28 14.27
CA GLN A 641 -0.72 -24.76 15.64
C GLN A 641 -0.96 -26.28 15.79
N ARG A 642 -1.83 -26.86 14.95
CA ARG A 642 -2.19 -28.28 14.89
C ARG A 642 -2.28 -28.71 13.43
N GLU A 643 -2.09 -30.00 13.15
CA GLU A 643 -2.31 -30.53 11.80
C GLU A 643 -3.80 -30.38 11.41
N PRO A 644 -4.12 -29.80 10.24
CA PRO A 644 -5.51 -29.56 9.84
C PRO A 644 -6.28 -30.86 9.58
N ASN A 645 -7.50 -30.97 10.10
CA ASN A 645 -8.41 -32.05 9.75
C ASN A 645 -9.02 -31.79 8.35
N ALA A 646 -8.27 -32.17 7.31
CA ALA A 646 -8.63 -31.88 5.93
C ALA A 646 -10.02 -32.42 5.51
N PRO A 647 -10.44 -33.68 5.84
CA PRO A 647 -11.78 -34.14 5.52
C PRO A 647 -12.90 -33.25 6.09
N GLU A 648 -12.81 -32.85 7.36
CA GLU A 648 -13.79 -31.95 7.98
C GLU A 648 -13.80 -30.56 7.35
N LEU A 649 -12.60 -30.00 7.09
CA LEU A 649 -12.46 -28.70 6.42
C LEU A 649 -12.99 -28.72 4.98
N ALA A 650 -12.91 -29.85 4.28
CA ALA A 650 -13.51 -30.02 2.95
C ALA A 650 -15.04 -29.86 3.01
N GLU A 651 -15.71 -30.42 4.02
CA GLU A 651 -17.17 -30.27 4.19
C GLU A 651 -17.56 -28.83 4.52
N ILE A 652 -16.78 -28.15 5.36
CA ILE A 652 -17.01 -26.74 5.72
C ILE A 652 -16.84 -25.84 4.49
N LEU A 653 -15.77 -26.02 3.70
CA LEU A 653 -15.54 -25.25 2.47
C LEU A 653 -16.58 -25.59 1.39
N ALA A 654 -17.02 -26.84 1.28
CA ALA A 654 -18.10 -27.23 0.36
C ALA A 654 -19.41 -26.51 0.71
N ALA A 655 -19.75 -26.46 2.00
CA ALA A 655 -20.92 -25.73 2.49
C ALA A 655 -20.83 -24.22 2.21
N LEU A 656 -19.69 -23.57 2.45
CA LEU A 656 -19.48 -22.16 2.12
C LEU A 656 -19.68 -21.87 0.63
N ILE A 657 -19.08 -22.69 -0.24
CA ILE A 657 -19.15 -22.54 -1.69
C ILE A 657 -20.59 -22.72 -2.19
N ALA A 658 -21.30 -23.74 -1.69
CA ALA A 658 -22.69 -24.02 -2.05
C ALA A 658 -23.68 -22.96 -1.52
N ALA A 659 -23.45 -22.42 -0.32
CA ALA A 659 -24.31 -21.41 0.30
C ALA A 659 -24.08 -19.98 -0.20
N THR A 660 -23.07 -19.75 -1.04
CA THR A 660 -22.80 -18.41 -1.59
C THR A 660 -23.60 -18.16 -2.87
N PRO A 661 -24.59 -17.24 -2.87
CA PRO A 661 -25.50 -17.07 -4.00
C PRO A 661 -24.90 -16.29 -5.18
N ASN A 662 -23.81 -15.55 -4.95
CA ASN A 662 -23.23 -14.65 -5.94
C ASN A 662 -21.79 -15.05 -6.31
N ALA A 663 -21.56 -15.36 -7.59
CA ALA A 663 -20.22 -15.65 -8.12
C ALA A 663 -19.26 -14.45 -8.07
N THR A 664 -19.77 -13.23 -8.00
CA THR A 664 -18.97 -11.99 -7.96
C THR A 664 -18.65 -11.49 -6.55
N ASP A 665 -18.97 -12.25 -5.50
CA ASP A 665 -18.51 -11.94 -4.13
C ASP A 665 -17.00 -12.19 -4.01
N LEU A 666 -16.22 -11.14 -4.30
CA LEU A 666 -14.76 -11.21 -4.36
C LEU A 666 -14.14 -11.52 -3.00
N THR A 667 -14.70 -10.96 -1.92
CA THR A 667 -14.18 -11.12 -0.56
C THR A 667 -14.32 -12.56 -0.08
N LEU A 668 -15.50 -13.17 -0.23
CA LEU A 668 -15.70 -14.56 0.20
C LEU A 668 -14.97 -15.55 -0.71
N ASN A 669 -14.93 -15.30 -2.02
CA ASN A 669 -14.11 -16.06 -2.99
C ASN A 669 -12.62 -16.05 -2.61
N HIS A 670 -12.09 -14.88 -2.27
CA HIS A 670 -10.70 -14.72 -1.81
C HIS A 670 -10.45 -15.50 -0.52
N LEU A 671 -11.28 -15.34 0.52
CA LEU A 671 -11.04 -16.01 1.80
C LEU A 671 -11.22 -17.53 1.73
N VAL A 672 -12.20 -18.03 0.96
CA VAL A 672 -12.35 -19.48 0.68
C VAL A 672 -11.11 -20.01 -0.03
N TRP A 673 -10.56 -19.28 -1.00
CA TRP A 673 -9.30 -19.64 -1.64
C TRP A 673 -8.12 -19.65 -0.66
N MET A 674 -7.95 -18.59 0.13
CA MET A 674 -6.88 -18.50 1.14
C MET A 674 -6.96 -19.63 2.17
N ALA A 675 -8.16 -20.06 2.56
CA ALA A 675 -8.35 -21.20 3.44
C ALA A 675 -8.05 -22.56 2.75
N ALA A 676 -8.41 -22.72 1.49
CA ALA A 676 -8.20 -23.98 0.75
C ALA A 676 -6.74 -24.18 0.29
N GLU A 677 -6.05 -23.11 -0.11
CA GLU A 677 -4.73 -23.19 -0.77
C GLU A 677 -3.67 -24.00 0.02
N PRO A 678 -3.52 -23.87 1.36
CA PRO A 678 -2.52 -24.66 2.09
C PRO A 678 -2.76 -26.17 2.02
N LEU A 679 -4.03 -26.58 1.94
CA LEU A 679 -4.41 -27.99 1.80
C LEU A 679 -4.18 -28.48 0.36
N ILE A 680 -4.44 -27.62 -0.64
CA ILE A 680 -4.17 -27.88 -2.06
C ILE A 680 -2.67 -28.00 -2.32
N ALA A 681 -1.85 -27.15 -1.69
CA ALA A 681 -0.40 -27.22 -1.78
C ALA A 681 0.18 -28.49 -1.15
N LYS A 682 -0.50 -29.08 -0.16
CA LYS A 682 -0.13 -30.34 0.49
C LYS A 682 -0.58 -31.56 -0.32
N ASP A 683 -1.83 -31.59 -0.79
CA ASP A 683 -2.36 -32.60 -1.72
C ASP A 683 -3.51 -32.03 -2.59
N PRO A 684 -3.29 -31.75 -3.88
CA PRO A 684 -4.33 -31.29 -4.81
C PRO A 684 -5.60 -32.15 -4.90
N LYS A 685 -5.53 -33.46 -4.57
CA LYS A 685 -6.71 -34.34 -4.57
C LYS A 685 -7.79 -33.85 -3.61
N PHE A 686 -7.40 -33.12 -2.56
CA PHE A 686 -8.30 -32.38 -1.69
C PHE A 686 -9.27 -31.48 -2.48
N ALA A 687 -8.75 -30.64 -3.39
CA ALA A 687 -9.59 -29.75 -4.18
C ALA A 687 -10.42 -30.51 -5.23
N PHE A 688 -9.91 -31.58 -5.83
CA PHE A 688 -10.69 -32.37 -6.78
C PHE A 688 -11.88 -33.06 -6.10
N ALA A 689 -11.70 -33.58 -4.87
CA ALA A 689 -12.79 -34.12 -4.06
C ALA A 689 -13.81 -33.03 -3.65
N LEU A 690 -13.33 -31.83 -3.28
CA LEU A 690 -14.17 -30.67 -2.96
C LEU A 690 -14.99 -30.20 -4.18
N LEU A 691 -14.33 -29.91 -5.30
CA LEU A 691 -14.94 -29.46 -6.55
C LEU A 691 -15.99 -30.46 -7.06
N ASN A 692 -15.74 -31.76 -6.93
CA ASN A 692 -16.71 -32.80 -7.28
C ASN A 692 -18.04 -32.70 -6.51
N LYS A 693 -18.06 -32.16 -5.29
CA LYS A 693 -19.28 -31.94 -4.50
C LYS A 693 -20.01 -30.65 -4.85
N VAL A 694 -19.29 -29.65 -5.36
CA VAL A 694 -19.80 -28.27 -5.55
C VAL A 694 -19.80 -27.80 -7.00
N ARG A 695 -19.77 -28.72 -7.98
CA ARG A 695 -19.59 -28.43 -9.42
C ARG A 695 -20.46 -27.28 -9.97
N ASN A 696 -21.71 -27.22 -9.55
CA ASN A 696 -22.70 -26.23 -10.01
C ASN A 696 -22.82 -24.98 -9.10
N ALA A 697 -21.97 -24.85 -8.07
CA ALA A 697 -22.04 -23.75 -7.12
C ALA A 697 -21.31 -22.48 -7.63
N PRO A 698 -21.78 -21.27 -7.31
CA PRO A 698 -21.29 -20.03 -7.94
C PRO A 698 -19.79 -19.75 -7.81
N LEU A 699 -19.13 -20.17 -6.71
CA LEU A 699 -17.69 -19.96 -6.52
C LEU A 699 -16.81 -21.08 -7.10
N ALA A 700 -17.38 -22.23 -7.50
CA ALA A 700 -16.62 -23.42 -7.83
C ALA A 700 -15.73 -23.26 -9.08
N GLY A 701 -16.17 -22.47 -10.07
CA GLY A 701 -15.35 -22.14 -11.25
C GLY A 701 -14.08 -21.34 -10.90
N SER A 702 -14.20 -20.33 -10.02
CA SER A 702 -13.05 -19.56 -9.54
C SER A 702 -12.07 -20.43 -8.75
N LEU A 703 -12.59 -21.31 -7.88
CA LEU A 703 -11.77 -22.27 -7.16
C LEU A 703 -11.05 -23.23 -8.13
N ALA A 704 -11.76 -23.82 -9.11
CA ALA A 704 -11.16 -24.72 -10.10
C ALA A 704 -10.02 -24.06 -10.88
N TYR A 705 -10.22 -22.82 -11.33
CA TYR A 705 -9.18 -22.03 -12.00
C TYR A 705 -7.93 -21.84 -11.12
N LYS A 706 -8.11 -21.38 -9.86
CA LYS A 706 -7.02 -21.15 -8.90
C LYS A 706 -6.31 -22.46 -8.50
N THR A 707 -7.06 -23.54 -8.27
CA THR A 707 -6.53 -24.89 -8.00
C THR A 707 -5.62 -25.35 -9.14
N MET A 708 -6.06 -25.24 -10.39
CA MET A 708 -5.29 -25.73 -11.53
C MET A 708 -4.00 -24.92 -11.76
N ARG A 709 -4.03 -23.59 -11.57
CA ARG A 709 -2.80 -22.79 -11.52
C ARG A 709 -1.86 -23.30 -10.43
N ARG A 710 -2.38 -23.58 -9.24
CA ARG A 710 -1.57 -24.04 -8.11
C ARG A 710 -0.93 -25.41 -8.35
N VAL A 711 -1.64 -26.34 -9.00
CA VAL A 711 -1.09 -27.64 -9.42
C VAL A 711 0.12 -27.48 -10.35
N CYS A 712 0.07 -26.53 -11.29
CA CYS A 712 1.23 -26.22 -12.15
C CYS A 712 2.39 -25.63 -11.35
N ASP A 713 2.12 -24.74 -10.38
CA ASP A 713 3.15 -24.17 -9.50
C ASP A 713 3.81 -25.23 -8.58
N LEU A 714 3.16 -26.37 -8.30
CA LEU A 714 3.78 -27.50 -7.56
C LEU A 714 4.82 -28.28 -8.38
N GLN A 715 4.93 -28.06 -9.70
CA GLN A 715 5.94 -28.66 -10.58
C GLN A 715 6.08 -30.20 -10.48
N SER A 716 4.97 -30.90 -10.25
CA SER A 716 4.94 -32.37 -10.10
C SER A 716 4.10 -33.03 -11.21
N PRO A 717 4.69 -33.92 -12.05
CA PRO A 717 3.94 -34.66 -13.06
C PRO A 717 2.80 -35.50 -12.47
N ALA A 718 3.02 -36.11 -11.29
CA ALA A 718 2.01 -36.90 -10.61
C ALA A 718 0.79 -36.08 -10.13
N GLN A 719 0.99 -34.78 -9.87
CA GLN A 719 -0.13 -33.89 -9.52
C GLN A 719 -0.87 -33.38 -10.77
N LEU A 720 -0.17 -33.25 -11.90
CA LEU A 720 -0.79 -33.03 -13.20
C LEU A 720 -1.57 -34.25 -13.69
N ASP A 721 -1.10 -35.47 -13.41
CA ASP A 721 -1.85 -36.70 -13.66
C ASP A 721 -3.16 -36.72 -12.86
N ALA A 722 -3.16 -36.27 -11.61
CA ALA A 722 -4.37 -36.14 -10.81
C ALA A 722 -5.33 -35.06 -11.37
N ALA A 723 -4.80 -33.98 -11.94
CA ALA A 723 -5.61 -32.98 -12.67
C ALA A 723 -6.20 -33.52 -13.97
N LEU A 724 -5.45 -34.34 -14.72
CA LEU A 724 -5.96 -35.09 -15.89
C LEU A 724 -7.09 -36.06 -15.50
N ASP A 725 -6.88 -36.86 -14.45
CA ASP A 725 -7.88 -37.80 -13.94
C ASP A 725 -9.17 -37.08 -13.54
N PHE A 726 -9.05 -35.91 -12.90
CA PHE A 726 -10.20 -35.06 -12.57
C PHE A 726 -10.92 -34.57 -13.84
N LEU A 727 -10.20 -34.02 -14.83
CA LEU A 727 -10.79 -33.56 -16.09
C LEU A 727 -11.51 -34.69 -16.86
N GLY A 728 -10.89 -35.87 -16.95
CA GLY A 728 -11.47 -37.04 -17.62
C GLY A 728 -12.70 -37.62 -16.92
N ALA A 729 -12.89 -37.31 -15.63
CA ALA A 729 -14.06 -37.70 -14.84
C ALA A 729 -15.20 -36.65 -14.84
N LEU A 730 -15.05 -35.52 -15.53
CA LEU A 730 -16.12 -34.54 -15.71
C LEU A 730 -16.95 -34.85 -16.97
N PRO A 731 -18.30 -34.79 -16.92
CA PRO A 731 -19.15 -34.80 -18.10
C PRO A 731 -18.76 -33.68 -19.08
N ALA A 732 -18.89 -33.92 -20.39
CA ALA A 732 -18.53 -32.93 -21.42
C ALA A 732 -19.29 -31.59 -21.30
N THR A 733 -20.45 -31.57 -20.64
CA THR A 733 -21.26 -30.38 -20.38
C THR A 733 -20.91 -29.65 -19.07
N ASP A 734 -20.02 -30.19 -18.24
CA ASP A 734 -19.76 -29.71 -16.87
C ASP A 734 -19.25 -28.26 -16.85
N PRO A 735 -19.81 -27.37 -16.01
CA PRO A 735 -19.41 -25.96 -15.96
C PRO A 735 -17.93 -25.79 -15.58
N LEU A 736 -17.34 -26.70 -14.80
CA LEU A 736 -15.96 -26.57 -14.32
C LEU A 736 -14.90 -26.77 -15.42
N LEU A 737 -15.21 -27.50 -16.51
CA LEU A 737 -14.23 -27.86 -17.54
C LEU A 737 -13.46 -26.65 -18.08
N ALA A 738 -14.19 -25.59 -18.49
CA ALA A 738 -13.56 -24.39 -19.05
C ALA A 738 -12.68 -23.64 -18.03
N PHE A 739 -13.13 -23.54 -16.76
CA PHE A 739 -12.34 -22.90 -15.70
C PHE A 739 -11.08 -23.69 -15.36
N ALA A 740 -11.20 -25.02 -15.25
CA ALA A 740 -10.10 -25.91 -14.93
C ALA A 740 -9.06 -25.93 -16.07
N LEU A 741 -9.50 -26.08 -17.32
CA LEU A 741 -8.61 -26.03 -18.48
C LEU A 741 -7.94 -24.65 -18.61
N ASN A 742 -8.67 -23.55 -18.43
CA ASN A 742 -8.07 -22.21 -18.42
C ASN A 742 -7.04 -22.05 -17.30
N GLY A 743 -7.31 -22.60 -16.10
CA GLY A 743 -6.36 -22.57 -14.98
C GLY A 743 -5.10 -23.39 -15.24
N LEU A 744 -5.20 -24.52 -15.95
CA LEU A 744 -4.04 -25.28 -16.40
C LEU A 744 -3.26 -24.54 -17.50
N VAL A 745 -3.93 -23.98 -18.51
CA VAL A 745 -3.29 -23.15 -19.54
C VAL A 745 -2.55 -21.97 -18.90
N ASP A 746 -3.22 -21.24 -18.02
CA ASP A 746 -2.62 -20.13 -17.29
C ASP A 746 -1.55 -20.56 -16.29
N GLY A 747 -1.58 -21.79 -15.75
CA GLY A 747 -0.53 -22.33 -14.88
C GLY A 747 0.72 -22.80 -15.66
N GLN A 748 0.54 -23.34 -16.86
CA GLN A 748 1.62 -23.88 -17.70
C GLN A 748 2.35 -22.80 -18.52
N LYS A 749 1.77 -21.60 -18.69
CA LYS A 749 2.45 -20.45 -19.33
C LYS A 749 3.79 -20.15 -18.63
N GLY A 750 4.87 -20.09 -19.41
CA GLY A 750 6.24 -19.94 -18.92
C GLY A 750 7.01 -21.26 -19.00
N LYS A 751 6.75 -22.19 -18.09
CA LYS A 751 7.41 -23.50 -18.02
C LYS A 751 6.38 -24.64 -18.06
N ALA A 752 6.08 -25.12 -19.27
CA ALA A 752 5.20 -26.27 -19.43
C ALA A 752 5.85 -27.53 -18.83
N LEU A 753 5.13 -28.19 -17.92
CA LEU A 753 5.44 -29.51 -17.39
C LEU A 753 4.40 -30.50 -17.93
N LYS A 754 4.88 -31.57 -18.57
CA LYS A 754 4.02 -32.62 -19.11
C LYS A 754 3.56 -33.57 -17.98
N PRO A 755 2.30 -34.04 -17.97
CA PRO A 755 1.86 -35.18 -17.17
C PRO A 755 2.66 -36.44 -17.51
N ALA A 756 2.72 -37.42 -16.60
CA ALA A 756 3.37 -38.70 -16.88
C ALA A 756 2.43 -39.68 -17.59
N LYS A 757 1.11 -39.51 -17.43
CA LYS A 757 0.08 -40.24 -18.20
C LYS A 757 -0.05 -39.71 -19.63
N SER A 758 -0.58 -40.54 -20.52
CA SER A 758 -0.99 -40.09 -21.85
C SER A 758 -2.13 -39.08 -21.73
N THR A 759 -1.95 -37.92 -22.37
CA THR A 759 -2.94 -36.83 -22.41
C THR A 759 -4.10 -37.14 -23.37
N GLU A 760 -3.86 -37.99 -24.37
CA GLU A 760 -4.73 -38.17 -25.53
C GLU A 760 -6.15 -38.64 -25.17
N ALA A 761 -6.27 -39.60 -24.25
CA ALA A 761 -7.55 -40.16 -23.80
C ALA A 761 -8.46 -39.13 -23.12
N VAL A 762 -7.88 -38.07 -22.52
CA VAL A 762 -8.62 -36.98 -21.87
C VAL A 762 -8.81 -35.80 -22.82
N LEU A 763 -7.79 -35.46 -23.62
CA LEU A 763 -7.85 -34.30 -24.50
C LEU A 763 -8.72 -34.52 -25.74
N GLN A 764 -8.68 -35.70 -26.40
CA GLN A 764 -9.44 -35.91 -27.65
C GLN A 764 -10.95 -35.65 -27.50
N PRO A 765 -11.65 -36.14 -26.44
CA PRO A 765 -13.06 -35.79 -26.20
C PRO A 765 -13.28 -34.29 -25.95
N LEU A 766 -12.33 -33.61 -25.29
CA LEU A 766 -12.43 -32.17 -24.98
C LEU A 766 -12.16 -31.28 -26.21
N LEU A 767 -11.25 -31.70 -27.09
CA LEU A 767 -10.98 -31.06 -28.39
C LEU A 767 -12.22 -31.11 -29.31
N ALA A 768 -12.98 -32.21 -29.25
CA ALA A 768 -14.22 -32.42 -29.99
C ALA A 768 -15.47 -31.84 -29.29
N SER A 769 -15.31 -31.09 -28.19
CA SER A 769 -16.44 -30.55 -27.43
C SER A 769 -17.24 -29.52 -28.24
N PRO A 770 -18.59 -29.56 -28.22
CA PRO A 770 -19.42 -28.51 -28.83
C PRO A 770 -19.35 -27.18 -28.06
N ARG A 771 -18.74 -27.18 -26.87
CA ARG A 771 -18.45 -25.98 -26.09
C ARG A 771 -17.11 -25.39 -26.53
N GLU A 772 -17.16 -24.30 -27.28
CA GLU A 772 -15.97 -23.66 -27.84
C GLU A 772 -15.00 -23.14 -26.76
N ASP A 773 -15.48 -22.74 -25.58
CA ASP A 773 -14.62 -22.39 -24.46
C ASP A 773 -13.77 -23.59 -23.98
N VAL A 774 -14.39 -24.77 -23.83
CA VAL A 774 -13.72 -26.03 -23.49
C VAL A 774 -12.76 -26.46 -24.59
N ALA A 775 -13.23 -26.51 -25.84
CA ALA A 775 -12.43 -26.96 -26.98
C ALA A 775 -11.19 -26.08 -27.22
N ARG A 776 -11.35 -24.75 -27.08
CA ARG A 776 -10.24 -23.79 -27.18
C ARG A 776 -9.19 -24.00 -26.09
N PHE A 777 -9.58 -24.11 -24.82
CA PHE A 777 -8.61 -24.32 -23.75
C PHE A 777 -7.96 -25.72 -23.81
N ALA A 778 -8.68 -26.75 -24.29
CA ALA A 778 -8.12 -28.07 -24.57
C ALA A 778 -7.06 -28.03 -25.70
N ARG A 779 -7.31 -27.28 -26.79
CA ARG A 779 -6.33 -27.03 -27.86
C ARG A 779 -5.05 -26.38 -27.31
N GLN A 780 -5.20 -25.31 -26.53
CA GLN A 780 -4.08 -24.59 -25.91
C GLN A 780 -3.28 -25.46 -24.93
N LEU A 781 -3.96 -26.24 -24.09
CA LEU A 781 -3.32 -27.10 -23.10
C LEU A 781 -2.61 -28.30 -23.75
N GLY A 782 -3.24 -28.95 -24.72
CA GLY A 782 -2.62 -30.04 -25.47
C GLY A 782 -1.41 -29.59 -26.27
N ALA A 783 -1.46 -28.40 -26.86
CA ALA A 783 -0.29 -27.76 -27.47
C ALA A 783 0.85 -27.61 -26.43
N LEU A 784 0.59 -27.02 -25.27
CA LEU A 784 1.58 -26.85 -24.18
C LEU A 784 2.19 -28.19 -23.70
N TRP A 785 1.47 -29.31 -23.81
CA TRP A 785 1.95 -30.64 -23.45
C TRP A 785 2.54 -31.47 -24.61
N GLY A 786 2.61 -30.91 -25.81
CA GLY A 786 3.12 -31.63 -26.99
C GLY A 786 2.20 -32.76 -27.45
N ASP A 787 0.89 -32.58 -27.37
CA ASP A 787 -0.13 -33.51 -27.89
C ASP A 787 -0.31 -33.29 -29.40
N ALA A 788 0.00 -34.31 -30.21
CA ALA A 788 0.09 -34.17 -31.66
C ALA A 788 -1.23 -33.71 -32.32
N GLY A 789 -2.38 -34.19 -31.82
CA GLY A 789 -3.70 -33.81 -32.33
C GLY A 789 -4.04 -32.36 -31.97
N ALA A 790 -3.85 -31.98 -30.71
CA ALA A 790 -4.08 -30.61 -30.25
C ALA A 790 -3.16 -29.60 -30.96
N MET A 791 -1.90 -29.97 -31.21
CA MET A 791 -0.93 -29.17 -31.95
C MET A 791 -1.37 -28.96 -33.40
N GLN A 792 -1.70 -30.03 -34.14
CA GLN A 792 -2.17 -29.90 -35.52
C GLN A 792 -3.43 -29.04 -35.63
N ALA A 793 -4.41 -29.26 -34.74
CA ALA A 793 -5.63 -28.45 -34.68
C ALA A 793 -5.34 -26.96 -34.39
N SER A 794 -4.43 -26.67 -33.44
CA SER A 794 -4.05 -25.30 -33.11
C SER A 794 -3.32 -24.60 -34.26
N LEU A 795 -2.44 -25.30 -34.97
CA LEU A 795 -1.65 -24.73 -36.07
C LEU A 795 -2.46 -24.51 -37.34
N ALA A 796 -3.44 -25.38 -37.61
CA ALA A 796 -4.40 -25.17 -38.70
C ALA A 796 -5.20 -23.88 -38.49
N LEU A 797 -5.68 -23.64 -37.26
CA LEU A 797 -6.53 -22.51 -36.90
C LEU A 797 -5.90 -21.13 -37.15
N VAL A 798 -4.56 -21.00 -37.06
CA VAL A 798 -3.83 -19.76 -37.36
C VAL A 798 -4.19 -19.22 -38.76
N ASN A 799 -4.26 -20.11 -39.75
CA ASN A 799 -4.42 -19.77 -41.16
C ASN A 799 -5.81 -20.10 -41.72
N ASP A 800 -6.78 -20.44 -40.87
CA ASP A 800 -8.17 -20.63 -41.31
C ASP A 800 -8.85 -19.26 -41.53
N ALA A 801 -9.14 -18.94 -42.79
CA ALA A 801 -9.83 -17.71 -43.16
C ALA A 801 -11.30 -17.65 -42.71
N LYS A 802 -11.91 -18.78 -42.32
CA LYS A 802 -13.29 -18.86 -41.81
C LYS A 802 -13.38 -18.69 -40.29
N ALA A 803 -12.27 -18.84 -39.57
CA ALA A 803 -12.24 -18.72 -38.12
C ALA A 803 -12.28 -17.25 -37.64
N PRO A 804 -12.95 -16.94 -36.52
CA PRO A 804 -12.91 -15.61 -35.91
C PRO A 804 -11.49 -15.11 -35.61
N LEU A 805 -11.23 -13.82 -35.83
CA LEU A 805 -9.88 -13.25 -35.67
C LEU A 805 -9.27 -13.48 -34.27
N ASP A 806 -10.07 -13.36 -33.21
CA ASP A 806 -9.63 -13.62 -31.83
C ASP A 806 -9.13 -15.07 -31.62
N GLU A 807 -9.76 -16.05 -32.27
CA GLU A 807 -9.31 -17.44 -32.23
C GLU A 807 -8.01 -17.65 -33.00
N ARG A 808 -7.86 -17.00 -34.17
CA ARG A 808 -6.63 -17.02 -34.97
C ARG A 808 -5.45 -16.38 -34.22
N LEU A 809 -5.70 -15.29 -33.49
CA LEU A 809 -4.71 -14.64 -32.60
C LEU A 809 -4.27 -15.58 -31.47
N LYS A 810 -5.24 -16.20 -30.77
CA LYS A 810 -4.96 -17.18 -29.71
C LYS A 810 -4.23 -18.42 -30.23
N ALA A 811 -4.53 -18.85 -31.45
CA ALA A 811 -3.81 -19.92 -32.14
C ALA A 811 -2.35 -19.52 -32.44
N ALA A 812 -2.10 -18.29 -32.92
CA ALA A 812 -0.75 -17.78 -33.15
C ALA A 812 0.06 -17.65 -31.85
N GLN A 813 -0.55 -17.17 -30.77
CA GLN A 813 0.02 -17.16 -29.41
C GLN A 813 0.37 -18.55 -28.90
N THR A 814 -0.41 -19.56 -29.28
CA THR A 814 -0.16 -20.97 -28.94
C THR A 814 1.00 -21.53 -29.77
N ALA A 815 1.02 -21.27 -31.08
CA ALA A 815 2.11 -21.66 -31.98
C ALA A 815 3.46 -21.10 -31.51
N ARG A 816 3.50 -19.83 -31.10
CA ARG A 816 4.64 -19.16 -30.46
C ARG A 816 5.22 -19.91 -29.25
N GLN A 817 4.40 -20.64 -28.50
CA GLN A 817 4.82 -21.41 -27.32
C GLN A 817 5.35 -22.81 -27.66
N LEU A 818 5.01 -23.36 -28.83
CA LEU A 818 5.33 -24.74 -29.22
C LEU A 818 6.81 -25.00 -29.59
N LYS A 819 7.59 -23.96 -29.90
CA LYS A 819 9.04 -24.05 -30.17
C LYS A 819 9.43 -25.14 -31.21
N ASN A 820 8.63 -25.37 -32.24
CA ASN A 820 8.89 -26.38 -33.27
C ASN A 820 8.65 -25.90 -34.72
N ASP A 821 9.09 -26.70 -35.69
CA ASP A 821 9.05 -26.36 -37.11
C ASP A 821 7.63 -26.19 -37.66
N ALA A 822 6.69 -27.07 -37.32
CA ALA A 822 5.30 -26.95 -37.77
C ALA A 822 4.66 -25.63 -37.29
N ALA A 823 4.97 -25.21 -36.06
CA ALA A 823 4.50 -23.93 -35.53
C ALA A 823 5.13 -22.73 -36.23
N ARG A 824 6.44 -22.81 -36.52
CA ARG A 824 7.13 -21.80 -37.32
C ARG A 824 6.48 -21.68 -38.69
N ASP A 825 6.26 -22.79 -39.40
CA ASP A 825 5.75 -22.79 -40.76
C ASP A 825 4.30 -22.25 -40.83
N ALA A 826 3.48 -22.52 -39.79
CA ALA A 826 2.16 -21.90 -39.64
C ALA A 826 2.24 -20.37 -39.45
N LEU A 827 3.19 -19.86 -38.65
CA LEU A 827 3.39 -18.42 -38.47
C LEU A 827 4.02 -17.75 -39.70
N LEU A 828 4.94 -18.43 -40.41
CA LEU A 828 5.51 -17.98 -41.69
C LEU A 828 4.42 -17.81 -42.75
N LYS A 829 3.40 -18.67 -42.75
CA LYS A 829 2.21 -18.50 -43.61
C LYS A 829 1.33 -17.32 -43.16
N ALA A 830 1.20 -17.08 -41.86
CA ALA A 830 0.36 -16.01 -41.33
C ALA A 830 0.88 -14.59 -41.62
N ILE A 831 2.20 -14.41 -41.80
CA ILE A 831 2.79 -13.13 -42.21
C ILE A 831 2.66 -12.82 -43.71
N THR A 832 2.01 -13.68 -44.50
CA THR A 832 1.79 -13.45 -45.94
C THR A 832 0.65 -12.46 -46.21
N PRO A 833 0.63 -11.78 -47.39
CA PRO A 833 -0.35 -10.75 -47.70
C PRO A 833 -1.79 -11.28 -47.70
N GLY A 834 -2.74 -10.45 -47.27
CA GLY A 834 -4.17 -10.78 -47.20
C GLY A 834 -4.65 -11.26 -45.82
N ASN A 835 -3.76 -11.44 -44.85
CA ASN A 835 -4.14 -11.68 -43.45
C ASN A 835 -4.44 -10.37 -42.69
N PRO A 836 -5.32 -10.37 -41.68
CA PRO A 836 -5.59 -9.20 -40.85
C PRO A 836 -4.35 -8.73 -40.07
N GLU A 837 -4.14 -7.41 -40.01
CA GLU A 837 -2.93 -6.81 -39.40
C GLU A 837 -2.63 -7.29 -37.96
N PRO A 838 -3.60 -7.41 -37.02
CA PRO A 838 -3.33 -7.94 -35.68
C PRO A 838 -2.72 -9.35 -35.69
N LEU A 839 -3.13 -10.20 -36.65
CA LEU A 839 -2.61 -11.56 -36.79
C LEU A 839 -1.18 -11.57 -37.35
N VAL A 840 -0.88 -10.67 -38.28
CA VAL A 840 0.48 -10.48 -38.80
C VAL A 840 1.42 -10.03 -37.67
N LEU A 841 0.98 -9.10 -36.81
CA LEU A 841 1.76 -8.63 -35.66
C LEU A 841 2.06 -9.75 -34.65
N GLU A 842 1.06 -10.53 -34.25
CA GLU A 842 1.27 -11.68 -33.33
C GLU A 842 2.12 -12.78 -33.99
N ALA A 843 1.97 -13.03 -35.29
CA ALA A 843 2.80 -14.01 -35.99
C ALA A 843 4.27 -13.60 -36.07
N ILE A 844 4.55 -12.31 -36.30
CA ILE A 844 5.92 -11.75 -36.23
C ILE A 844 6.49 -11.93 -34.82
N ALA A 845 5.73 -11.57 -33.77
CA ALA A 845 6.14 -11.75 -32.38
C ALA A 845 6.38 -13.24 -32.02
N GLY A 846 5.59 -14.15 -32.58
CA GLY A 846 5.79 -15.58 -32.42
C GLY A 846 7.04 -16.10 -33.11
N LEU A 847 7.30 -15.67 -34.34
CA LEU A 847 8.52 -16.02 -35.09
C LEU A 847 9.79 -15.55 -34.38
N SER A 848 9.76 -14.41 -33.69
CA SER A 848 10.84 -13.94 -32.82
C SER A 848 11.23 -14.96 -31.76
N GLN A 849 10.23 -15.56 -31.10
CA GLN A 849 10.42 -16.53 -30.02
C GLN A 849 10.86 -17.91 -30.53
N LEU A 850 10.36 -18.36 -31.68
CA LEU A 850 10.67 -19.68 -32.24
C LEU A 850 12.12 -19.79 -32.75
N GLY A 851 12.59 -18.84 -33.55
CA GLY A 851 14.01 -18.73 -33.92
C GLY A 851 14.54 -19.72 -34.97
N ALA A 852 14.50 -19.38 -36.26
CA ALA A 852 15.16 -20.14 -37.34
C ALA A 852 15.76 -19.23 -38.43
N PRO A 853 16.70 -19.71 -39.27
CA PRO A 853 17.20 -18.95 -40.44
C PRO A 853 16.08 -18.53 -41.39
N ALA A 854 15.13 -19.42 -41.69
CA ALA A 854 13.97 -19.14 -42.55
C ALA A 854 13.08 -17.98 -42.03
N THR A 855 13.18 -17.61 -40.75
CA THR A 855 12.47 -16.45 -40.19
C THR A 855 12.97 -15.14 -40.79
N THR A 856 14.28 -14.95 -40.93
CA THR A 856 14.83 -13.68 -41.44
C THR A 856 14.54 -13.54 -42.92
N GLU A 857 14.75 -14.61 -43.69
CA GLU A 857 14.43 -14.71 -45.12
C GLU A 857 12.97 -14.33 -45.41
N ALA A 858 12.01 -14.87 -44.64
CA ALA A 858 10.59 -14.57 -44.83
C ALA A 858 10.20 -13.14 -44.41
N LEU A 859 10.76 -12.62 -43.31
CA LEU A 859 10.53 -11.22 -42.90
C LEU A 859 11.08 -10.23 -43.93
N PHE A 860 12.24 -10.51 -44.53
CA PHE A 860 12.80 -9.71 -45.61
C PHE A 860 11.98 -9.82 -46.90
N ALA A 861 11.54 -11.02 -47.27
CA ALA A 861 10.69 -11.25 -48.45
C ALA A 861 9.35 -10.51 -48.38
N GLN A 862 8.74 -10.40 -47.18
CA GLN A 862 7.47 -9.70 -46.98
C GLN A 862 7.60 -8.21 -46.64
N TRP A 863 8.82 -7.68 -46.47
CA TRP A 863 9.06 -6.31 -45.96
C TRP A 863 8.27 -5.21 -46.69
N LYS A 864 8.19 -5.31 -48.03
CA LYS A 864 7.46 -4.35 -48.87
C LYS A 864 5.94 -4.43 -48.68
N ASN A 865 5.42 -5.61 -48.37
CA ASN A 865 3.99 -5.88 -48.19
C ASN A 865 3.51 -5.56 -46.77
N PHE A 866 4.42 -5.46 -45.80
CA PHE A 866 4.11 -5.07 -44.43
C PHE A 866 3.65 -3.62 -44.31
N SER A 867 2.66 -3.41 -43.44
CA SER A 867 2.26 -2.10 -42.93
C SER A 867 3.38 -1.44 -42.11
N PRO A 868 3.30 -0.13 -41.82
CA PRO A 868 4.24 0.51 -40.92
C PRO A 868 4.32 -0.14 -39.53
N ALA A 869 3.21 -0.68 -39.00
CA ALA A 869 3.24 -1.39 -37.72
C ALA A 869 3.95 -2.75 -37.82
N ALA A 870 3.68 -3.52 -38.88
CA ALA A 870 4.32 -4.81 -39.11
C ALA A 870 5.83 -4.67 -39.41
N ARG A 871 6.28 -3.62 -40.12
CA ARG A 871 7.72 -3.35 -40.29
C ARG A 871 8.43 -3.04 -38.97
N ARG A 872 7.80 -2.27 -38.07
CA ARG A 872 8.36 -2.01 -36.73
C ARG A 872 8.50 -3.30 -35.92
N ALA A 873 7.45 -4.11 -35.86
CA ALA A 873 7.48 -5.40 -35.18
C ALA A 873 8.52 -6.37 -35.78
N ALA A 874 8.70 -6.35 -37.11
CA ALA A 874 9.72 -7.14 -37.80
C ALA A 874 11.14 -6.63 -37.48
N ALA A 875 11.36 -5.31 -37.44
CA ALA A 875 12.64 -4.71 -37.05
C ALA A 875 13.03 -5.06 -35.60
N GLU A 876 12.09 -4.94 -34.66
CA GLU A 876 12.26 -5.34 -33.26
C GLU A 876 12.56 -6.84 -33.13
N THR A 877 11.81 -7.67 -33.86
CA THR A 877 12.03 -9.13 -33.95
C THR A 877 13.43 -9.46 -34.44
N LEU A 878 13.88 -8.84 -35.52
CA LEU A 878 15.20 -9.07 -36.09
C LEU A 878 16.33 -8.56 -35.18
N ALA A 879 16.12 -7.47 -34.44
CA ALA A 879 17.09 -6.98 -33.46
C ALA A 879 17.18 -7.83 -32.18
N SER A 880 16.15 -8.64 -31.86
CA SER A 880 16.09 -9.44 -30.63
C SER A 880 17.14 -10.56 -30.49
N ARG A 881 17.90 -10.85 -31.56
CA ARG A 881 18.99 -11.86 -31.56
C ARG A 881 20.19 -11.37 -32.36
N ASN A 882 21.39 -11.59 -31.85
CA ASN A 882 22.66 -11.11 -32.43
C ASN A 882 22.85 -11.48 -33.91
N ASN A 883 22.63 -12.75 -34.26
CA ASN A 883 22.78 -13.22 -35.65
C ASN A 883 21.76 -12.59 -36.62
N TRP A 884 20.55 -12.26 -36.13
CA TRP A 884 19.51 -11.62 -36.93
C TRP A 884 19.73 -10.12 -37.04
N ALA A 885 20.17 -9.48 -35.96
CA ALA A 885 20.63 -8.09 -35.95
C ALA A 885 21.74 -7.88 -36.98
N SER A 886 22.68 -8.83 -37.06
CA SER A 886 23.77 -8.84 -38.05
C SER A 886 23.25 -8.87 -39.50
N GLN A 887 22.19 -9.63 -39.78
CA GLN A 887 21.57 -9.72 -41.11
C GLN A 887 20.71 -8.49 -41.44
N LEU A 888 19.94 -7.98 -40.48
CA LEU A 888 19.17 -6.74 -40.63
C LEU A 888 20.11 -5.58 -40.98
N LEU A 889 21.26 -5.48 -40.31
CA LEU A 889 22.29 -4.50 -40.63
C LEU A 889 22.84 -4.70 -42.06
N SER A 890 22.99 -5.93 -42.54
CA SER A 890 23.40 -6.19 -43.93
C SER A 890 22.36 -5.75 -44.97
N GLU A 891 21.06 -5.90 -44.69
CA GLU A 891 19.98 -5.41 -45.57
C GLU A 891 19.90 -3.88 -45.62
N LEU A 892 20.20 -3.22 -44.50
CA LEU A 892 20.29 -1.77 -44.37
C LEU A 892 21.56 -1.20 -45.05
N GLU A 893 22.72 -1.82 -44.84
CA GLU A 893 23.98 -1.52 -45.53
C GLU A 893 23.80 -1.59 -47.06
N GLN A 894 23.01 -2.56 -47.54
CA GLN A 894 22.68 -2.77 -48.95
C GLN A 894 21.44 -1.99 -49.43
N LYS A 895 20.86 -1.12 -48.59
CA LYS A 895 19.70 -0.24 -48.86
C LYS A 895 18.45 -0.97 -49.37
N ARG A 896 18.30 -2.27 -49.09
CA ARG A 896 17.08 -3.05 -49.38
C ARG A 896 15.98 -2.80 -48.35
N ILE A 897 16.38 -2.46 -47.14
CA ILE A 897 15.54 -1.88 -46.09
C ILE A 897 15.95 -0.41 -45.90
N LEU A 898 14.98 0.47 -45.66
CA LEU A 898 15.24 1.87 -45.37
C LEU A 898 15.48 2.06 -43.87
N ALA A 899 16.47 2.89 -43.49
CA ALA A 899 16.73 3.21 -42.09
C ALA A 899 15.52 3.83 -41.37
N SER A 900 14.63 4.49 -42.12
CA SER A 900 13.36 5.05 -41.63
C SER A 900 12.28 4.01 -41.28
N ASP A 901 12.42 2.75 -41.70
CA ASP A 901 11.51 1.66 -41.28
C ASP A 901 11.86 1.12 -39.88
N ILE A 902 13.02 1.50 -39.30
CA ILE A 902 13.54 0.94 -38.04
C ILE A 902 13.18 1.83 -36.84
N PRO A 903 12.53 1.31 -35.78
CA PRO A 903 12.21 2.10 -34.58
C PRO A 903 13.45 2.63 -33.86
N ALA A 904 13.36 3.85 -33.31
CA ALA A 904 14.46 4.46 -32.54
C ALA A 904 14.93 3.60 -31.34
N ALA A 905 14.01 2.87 -30.68
CA ALA A 905 14.34 1.93 -29.61
C ALA A 905 15.18 0.74 -30.13
N THR A 906 14.82 0.20 -31.31
CA THR A 906 15.56 -0.84 -32.02
C THR A 906 16.95 -0.36 -32.42
N ILE A 907 17.06 0.85 -33.00
CA ILE A 907 18.35 1.47 -33.34
C ILE A 907 19.22 1.58 -32.08
N ARG A 908 18.69 2.12 -30.97
CA ARG A 908 19.41 2.23 -29.68
C ARG A 908 19.93 0.88 -29.19
N SER A 909 19.08 -0.15 -29.20
CA SER A 909 19.44 -1.52 -28.80
C SER A 909 20.57 -2.09 -29.66
N LEU A 910 20.52 -1.91 -30.98
CA LEU A 910 21.57 -2.32 -31.91
C LEU A 910 22.88 -1.55 -31.67
N THR A 911 22.83 -0.23 -31.49
CA THR A 911 24.02 0.62 -31.26
C THR A 911 24.66 0.45 -29.88
N ARG A 912 23.96 -0.13 -28.91
CA ARG A 912 24.47 -0.42 -27.55
C ARG A 912 24.73 -1.91 -27.30
N SER A 913 24.61 -2.75 -28.32
CA SER A 913 24.82 -4.19 -28.20
C SER A 913 26.29 -4.55 -27.97
N GLU A 914 26.60 -5.12 -26.80
CA GLU A 914 27.93 -5.66 -26.47
C GLU A 914 28.24 -6.99 -27.19
N ALA A 915 27.23 -7.61 -27.81
CA ALA A 915 27.39 -8.86 -28.56
C ALA A 915 28.40 -8.75 -29.71
N ASP A 916 29.03 -9.88 -30.03
CA ASP A 916 30.14 -10.01 -30.98
C ASP A 916 31.27 -9.00 -30.67
N TYR A 917 31.62 -8.85 -29.39
CA TYR A 917 32.63 -7.90 -28.90
C TYR A 917 32.36 -6.44 -29.32
N GLY A 918 31.08 -6.05 -29.34
CA GLY A 918 30.61 -4.73 -29.79
C GLY A 918 30.68 -4.52 -31.31
N MET A 919 30.89 -5.57 -32.12
CA MET A 919 30.93 -5.46 -33.58
C MET A 919 29.54 -5.08 -34.16
N LEU A 920 28.47 -5.58 -33.55
CA LEU A 920 27.10 -5.19 -33.89
C LEU A 920 26.85 -3.70 -33.64
N ALA A 921 27.26 -3.18 -32.47
CA ALA A 921 27.19 -1.76 -32.15
C ALA A 921 27.96 -0.89 -33.17
N LYS A 922 29.17 -1.31 -33.58
CA LYS A 922 29.95 -0.61 -34.62
C LYS A 922 29.24 -0.56 -35.97
N ARG A 923 28.68 -1.68 -36.44
CA ARG A 923 27.92 -1.74 -37.71
C ARG A 923 26.65 -0.91 -37.66
N ALA A 924 25.87 -1.01 -36.58
CA ALA A 924 24.70 -0.16 -36.36
C ALA A 924 25.07 1.34 -36.36
N THR A 925 26.17 1.71 -35.71
CA THR A 925 26.68 3.10 -35.71
C THR A 925 27.12 3.57 -37.10
N ALA A 926 27.59 2.68 -37.97
CA ALA A 926 27.93 3.02 -39.36
C ALA A 926 26.68 3.20 -40.25
N VAL A 927 25.62 2.42 -40.01
CA VAL A 927 24.36 2.46 -40.76
C VAL A 927 23.46 3.63 -40.36
N PHE A 928 23.27 3.85 -39.05
CA PHE A 928 22.36 4.85 -38.51
C PHE A 928 23.07 6.16 -38.08
N GLY A 929 24.39 6.18 -38.14
CA GLY A 929 25.22 7.22 -37.53
C GLY A 929 25.39 7.02 -36.02
N ARG A 930 26.16 7.92 -35.38
CA ARG A 930 26.22 8.00 -33.92
C ARG A 930 24.87 8.45 -33.38
N VAL A 931 24.09 7.51 -32.86
CA VAL A 931 23.06 7.84 -31.86
C VAL A 931 23.79 8.54 -30.71
N ARG A 932 23.49 9.81 -30.48
CA ARG A 932 24.05 10.55 -29.33
C ARG A 932 23.56 9.91 -28.04
N ASP A 933 24.47 9.52 -27.17
CA ASP A 933 24.14 9.27 -25.76
C ASP A 933 23.73 10.61 -25.12
N ALA A 934 22.43 10.79 -24.94
CA ALA A 934 21.82 12.03 -24.52
C ALA A 934 21.82 12.20 -23.00
N ASN A 935 22.99 12.17 -22.35
CA ASN A 935 23.12 12.43 -20.90
C ASN A 935 23.62 13.84 -20.54
N ALA A 936 24.05 14.66 -21.52
CA ALA A 936 24.57 16.02 -21.27
C ALA A 936 23.67 17.16 -21.80
N ASP A 937 22.65 16.85 -22.62
CA ASP A 937 21.83 17.87 -23.30
C ASP A 937 20.35 17.88 -22.85
N LYS A 938 19.86 16.91 -22.05
CA LYS A 938 18.43 16.81 -21.69
C LYS A 938 17.88 18.02 -20.95
N LEU A 939 18.61 18.61 -19.99
CA LEU A 939 18.18 19.84 -19.33
C LEU A 939 18.08 21.04 -20.29
N LYS A 940 18.96 21.12 -21.29
CA LYS A 940 18.87 22.15 -22.36
C LYS A 940 17.71 21.89 -23.30
N LEU A 941 17.41 20.61 -23.56
CA LEU A 941 16.32 20.17 -24.42
C LEU A 941 14.95 20.37 -23.76
N ILE A 942 14.84 20.10 -22.45
CA ILE A 942 13.69 20.47 -21.60
C ILE A 942 13.48 21.98 -21.64
N ALA A 943 14.54 22.78 -21.45
CA ALA A 943 14.45 24.24 -21.55
C ALA A 943 14.01 24.70 -22.97
N ALA A 944 14.63 24.20 -24.03
CA ALA A 944 14.29 24.56 -25.42
C ALA A 944 12.85 24.14 -25.81
N LYS A 945 12.39 22.96 -25.37
CA LYS A 945 11.01 22.50 -25.61
C LYS A 945 10.00 23.26 -24.77
N LYS A 946 10.34 23.65 -23.54
CA LYS A 946 9.55 24.57 -22.72
C LYS A 946 9.42 25.95 -23.39
N ASP A 947 10.53 26.50 -23.88
CA ASP A 947 10.54 27.79 -24.59
C ASP A 947 9.71 27.72 -25.89
N MET A 948 9.79 26.62 -26.65
CA MET A 948 8.93 26.37 -27.82
C MET A 948 7.44 26.34 -27.44
N ILE A 949 7.09 25.56 -26.41
CA ILE A 949 5.71 25.40 -25.92
C ILE A 949 5.10 26.73 -25.48
N LEU A 950 5.87 27.53 -24.72
CA LEU A 950 5.44 28.82 -24.18
C LEU A 950 5.48 29.96 -25.22
N GLY A 951 6.42 29.91 -26.16
CA GLY A 951 6.67 30.97 -27.15
C GLY A 951 5.77 30.93 -28.39
N ALA A 952 5.15 29.79 -28.71
CA ALA A 952 4.29 29.67 -29.89
C ALA A 952 2.94 30.42 -29.74
N LYS A 953 2.52 31.12 -30.79
CA LYS A 953 1.28 31.92 -30.80
C LYS A 953 0.04 31.03 -31.01
N GLY A 954 -1.07 31.38 -30.36
CA GLY A 954 -2.34 30.65 -30.42
C GLY A 954 -2.48 29.57 -29.33
N GLN A 955 -3.72 29.19 -29.02
CA GLN A 955 -4.03 28.08 -28.11
C GLN A 955 -3.66 26.73 -28.76
N PRO A 956 -3.22 25.73 -27.98
CA PRO A 956 -3.01 24.37 -28.49
C PRO A 956 -4.35 23.68 -28.79
N ASP A 957 -4.33 22.77 -29.76
CA ASP A 957 -5.48 21.94 -30.10
C ASP A 957 -5.50 20.70 -29.19
N LEU A 958 -6.39 20.72 -28.20
CA LEU A 958 -6.57 19.60 -27.26
C LEU A 958 -7.14 18.34 -27.92
N LYS A 959 -7.82 18.45 -29.08
CA LYS A 959 -8.34 17.30 -29.82
C LYS A 959 -7.21 16.64 -30.63
N ALA A 960 -6.34 17.43 -31.26
CA ALA A 960 -5.10 16.91 -31.83
C ALA A 960 -4.20 16.30 -30.73
N GLY A 961 -4.11 16.96 -29.57
CA GLY A 961 -3.40 16.47 -28.40
C GLY A 961 -3.91 15.13 -27.89
N TYR A 962 -5.23 14.95 -27.82
CA TYR A 962 -5.88 13.67 -27.52
C TYR A 962 -5.48 12.58 -28.52
N GLU A 963 -5.52 12.86 -29.83
CA GLU A 963 -5.15 11.89 -30.86
C GLU A 963 -3.68 11.47 -30.80
N VAL A 964 -2.77 12.36 -30.37
CA VAL A 964 -1.36 12.03 -30.12
C VAL A 964 -1.22 11.24 -28.80
N ALA A 965 -1.89 11.66 -27.74
CA ALA A 965 -1.89 10.98 -26.43
C ALA A 965 -2.43 9.55 -26.55
N LYS A 966 -3.49 9.34 -27.33
CA LYS A 966 -4.10 8.02 -27.59
C LYS A 966 -3.17 7.04 -28.31
N LYS A 967 -2.30 7.55 -29.20
CA LYS A 967 -1.34 6.74 -29.96
C LYS A 967 -0.04 6.46 -29.19
N ILE A 968 0.31 7.31 -28.23
CA ILE A 968 1.61 7.31 -27.57
C ILE A 968 1.50 7.03 -26.06
N CYS A 969 0.77 7.86 -25.32
CA CYS A 969 0.69 7.78 -23.86
C CYS A 969 -0.28 6.69 -23.40
N PHE A 970 -1.46 6.58 -24.02
CA PHE A 970 -2.49 5.60 -23.62
C PHE A 970 -2.10 4.15 -23.91
N THR A 971 -1.07 3.96 -24.73
CA THR A 971 -0.37 2.68 -24.95
C THR A 971 0.23 2.10 -23.66
N CYS A 972 0.55 2.94 -22.66
CA CYS A 972 1.12 2.52 -21.38
C CYS A 972 0.41 3.09 -20.13
N HIS A 973 -0.25 4.24 -20.22
CA HIS A 973 -0.83 4.96 -19.08
C HIS A 973 -2.35 5.09 -19.19
N LYS A 974 -3.03 5.09 -18.05
CA LYS A 974 -4.43 5.52 -17.95
C LYS A 974 -4.54 7.03 -17.78
N LEU A 975 -5.61 7.61 -18.32
CA LEU A 975 -6.07 8.97 -18.02
C LEU A 975 -7.60 9.00 -18.07
N HIS A 976 -8.25 9.35 -16.94
CA HIS A 976 -9.70 9.24 -16.74
C HIS A 976 -10.29 7.86 -17.13
N GLY A 977 -9.51 6.78 -16.96
CA GLY A 977 -9.92 5.41 -17.28
C GLY A 977 -9.70 4.97 -18.73
N GLU A 978 -9.27 5.85 -19.64
CA GLU A 978 -8.83 5.45 -20.99
C GLU A 978 -7.32 5.15 -20.99
N GLY A 979 -6.92 4.00 -21.55
CA GLY A 979 -5.52 3.58 -21.70
C GLY A 979 -5.13 2.30 -20.95
N ALA A 980 -3.86 1.91 -21.09
CA ALA A 980 -3.30 0.67 -20.55
C ALA A 980 -2.77 0.82 -19.11
N ASP A 981 -2.60 -0.31 -18.42
CA ASP A 981 -2.07 -0.39 -17.05
C ASP A 981 -0.63 -0.93 -17.07
N ILE A 982 0.32 -0.08 -17.45
CA ILE A 982 1.75 -0.43 -17.59
C ILE A 982 2.61 0.58 -16.84
N GLY A 983 2.43 1.87 -17.14
CA GLY A 983 2.91 3.00 -16.36
C GLY A 983 1.85 3.52 -15.38
N PRO A 984 2.20 4.47 -14.50
CA PRO A 984 1.27 5.06 -13.53
C PRO A 984 0.05 5.74 -14.18
N ASP A 985 -1.08 5.77 -13.47
CA ASP A 985 -2.28 6.51 -13.90
C ASP A 985 -2.01 8.04 -13.86
N LEU A 986 -2.07 8.67 -15.03
CA LEU A 986 -1.76 10.09 -15.21
C LEU A 986 -2.91 11.01 -14.75
N THR A 987 -4.05 10.46 -14.32
CA THR A 987 -5.16 11.25 -13.75
C THR A 987 -4.70 12.03 -12.52
N GLY A 988 -3.78 11.47 -11.71
CA GLY A 988 -3.28 12.09 -10.48
C GLY A 988 -1.76 12.23 -10.33
N VAL A 989 -0.93 11.63 -11.20
CA VAL A 989 0.54 11.59 -11.04
C VAL A 989 1.26 12.02 -12.33
N GLY A 990 2.48 12.55 -12.23
CA GLY A 990 3.39 12.74 -13.36
C GLY A 990 3.19 14.00 -14.22
N ARG A 991 2.09 14.72 -14.06
CA ARG A 991 1.70 15.93 -14.83
C ARG A 991 1.54 17.22 -14.00
N SER A 992 2.22 17.25 -12.86
CA SER A 992 1.95 18.21 -11.78
C SER A 992 2.44 19.65 -12.08
N SER A 993 3.36 19.80 -13.04
CA SER A 993 3.73 21.07 -13.68
C SER A 993 4.28 20.80 -15.08
N LEU A 994 4.44 21.83 -15.92
CA LEU A 994 5.09 21.69 -17.22
C LEU A 994 6.54 21.20 -17.09
N ASP A 995 7.28 21.66 -16.07
CA ASP A 995 8.65 21.22 -15.82
C ASP A 995 8.71 19.74 -15.40
N ALA A 996 7.83 19.32 -14.49
CA ALA A 996 7.76 17.92 -14.06
C ALA A 996 7.32 17.00 -15.21
N LEU A 997 6.33 17.43 -16.01
CA LEU A 997 5.84 16.67 -17.15
C LEU A 997 6.90 16.56 -18.25
N LEU A 998 7.65 17.64 -18.54
CA LEU A 998 8.76 17.61 -19.49
C LEU A 998 9.95 16.79 -18.96
N ALA A 999 10.28 16.84 -17.67
CA ALA A 999 11.29 15.97 -17.08
C ALA A 999 10.91 14.50 -17.25
N ASN A 1000 9.67 14.12 -16.90
CA ASN A 1000 9.18 12.74 -17.03
C ASN A 1000 9.07 12.27 -18.50
N ILE A 1001 8.83 13.17 -19.46
CA ILE A 1001 8.66 12.83 -20.89
C ILE A 1001 9.99 12.82 -21.66
N ILE A 1002 10.92 13.71 -21.32
CA ILE A 1002 12.22 13.86 -22.01
C ILE A 1002 13.32 13.04 -21.31
N ASP A 1003 13.19 12.82 -20.01
CA ASP A 1003 14.08 11.96 -19.21
C ASP A 1003 13.30 10.95 -18.33
N PRO A 1004 12.50 10.03 -18.92
CA PRO A 1004 11.75 9.01 -18.18
C PRO A 1004 12.61 8.06 -17.33
N ASN A 1005 13.93 8.08 -17.50
CA ASN A 1005 14.89 7.28 -16.75
C ASN A 1005 15.40 7.97 -15.47
N GLN A 1006 15.12 9.27 -15.29
CA GLN A 1006 15.63 10.04 -14.15
C GLN A 1006 15.00 9.61 -12.82
N ILE A 1007 13.71 9.24 -12.83
CA ILE A 1007 12.95 8.83 -11.65
C ILE A 1007 12.07 7.63 -12.01
N ILE A 1008 12.40 6.46 -11.45
CA ILE A 1008 11.64 5.22 -11.64
C ILE A 1008 10.91 4.89 -10.34
N GLY A 1009 9.58 4.96 -10.35
CA GLY A 1009 8.78 4.64 -9.17
C GLY A 1009 8.85 3.15 -8.80
N ALA A 1010 9.00 2.84 -7.51
CA ALA A 1010 9.09 1.46 -7.05
C ALA A 1010 7.83 0.65 -7.38
N GLY A 1011 8.00 -0.53 -7.98
CA GLY A 1011 6.93 -1.32 -8.61
C GLY A 1011 6.71 -1.05 -10.11
N TYR A 1012 7.37 -0.06 -10.71
CA TYR A 1012 7.35 0.25 -12.15
C TYR A 1012 8.71 0.06 -12.82
N GLU A 1013 9.66 -0.56 -12.13
CA GLU A 1013 11.01 -0.80 -12.65
C GLU A 1013 10.97 -1.73 -13.86
N MET A 1014 11.76 -1.41 -14.89
CA MET A 1014 12.02 -2.36 -15.96
C MET A 1014 12.86 -3.50 -15.38
N VAL A 1015 12.31 -4.71 -15.38
CA VAL A 1015 13.08 -5.93 -15.15
C VAL A 1015 13.56 -6.42 -16.51
N GLU A 1016 14.88 -6.54 -16.66
CA GLU A 1016 15.51 -7.17 -17.80
C GLU A 1016 15.83 -8.64 -17.49
N VAL A 1017 15.48 -9.50 -18.43
CA VAL A 1017 15.66 -10.96 -18.35
C VAL A 1017 16.46 -11.42 -19.56
N GLU A 1018 17.72 -11.77 -19.30
CA GLU A 1018 18.57 -12.50 -20.23
C GLU A 1018 18.26 -13.98 -20.08
N THR A 1019 17.93 -14.65 -21.17
CA THR A 1019 17.56 -16.07 -21.20
C THR A 1019 18.70 -16.94 -21.73
N LYS A 1020 18.72 -18.22 -21.34
CA LYS A 1020 19.75 -19.20 -21.72
C LYS A 1020 19.79 -19.52 -23.22
N ASP A 1021 18.71 -19.21 -23.95
CA ASP A 1021 18.64 -19.32 -25.41
C ASP A 1021 19.06 -18.01 -26.14
N GLY A 1022 19.66 -17.06 -25.40
CA GLY A 1022 20.28 -15.86 -25.95
C GLY A 1022 19.31 -14.70 -26.25
N ARG A 1023 18.04 -14.78 -25.82
CA ARG A 1023 17.12 -13.64 -25.91
C ARG A 1023 17.31 -12.70 -24.72
N SER A 1024 17.19 -11.40 -24.98
CA SER A 1024 17.03 -10.35 -23.96
C SER A 1024 15.60 -9.83 -23.99
N LEU A 1025 14.93 -9.80 -22.83
CA LEU A 1025 13.55 -9.37 -22.65
C LEU A 1025 13.49 -8.27 -21.59
N SER A 1026 12.52 -7.35 -21.68
CA SER A 1026 12.39 -6.28 -20.69
C SER A 1026 10.94 -5.80 -20.47
N GLY A 1027 10.61 -5.45 -19.23
CA GLY A 1027 9.29 -4.92 -18.85
C GLY A 1027 9.01 -4.88 -17.34
N ARG A 1028 7.87 -4.29 -16.93
CA ARG A 1028 7.41 -4.22 -15.53
C ARG A 1028 7.01 -5.60 -15.03
N MET A 1029 7.59 -6.08 -13.93
CA MET A 1029 7.25 -7.39 -13.36
C MET A 1029 5.93 -7.38 -12.59
N VAL A 1030 4.92 -8.09 -13.11
CA VAL A 1030 3.56 -8.17 -12.54
C VAL A 1030 3.18 -9.55 -12.00
N GLU A 1031 4.04 -10.57 -12.16
CA GLU A 1031 3.91 -11.86 -11.50
C GLU A 1031 5.29 -12.48 -11.29
N ASN A 1032 5.52 -13.10 -10.12
CA ASN A 1032 6.76 -13.77 -9.74
C ASN A 1032 6.44 -14.98 -8.86
N THR A 1033 6.17 -16.13 -9.47
CA THR A 1033 5.97 -17.41 -8.75
C THR A 1033 7.26 -18.24 -8.78
N ASP A 1034 7.31 -19.38 -8.12
CA ASP A 1034 8.48 -20.27 -8.15
C ASP A 1034 8.78 -20.82 -9.56
N THR A 1035 7.82 -20.77 -10.47
CA THR A 1035 7.93 -21.33 -11.82
C THR A 1035 8.29 -20.29 -12.89
N ARG A 1036 7.89 -19.03 -12.71
CA ARG A 1036 7.94 -18.01 -13.77
C ARG A 1036 8.01 -16.57 -13.29
N VAL A 1037 8.37 -15.71 -14.22
CA VAL A 1037 8.24 -14.24 -14.15
C VAL A 1037 7.33 -13.78 -15.30
N ARG A 1038 6.40 -12.87 -15.02
CA ARG A 1038 5.59 -12.19 -16.05
C ARG A 1038 5.95 -10.70 -16.09
N LEU A 1039 6.32 -10.24 -17.28
CA LEU A 1039 6.69 -8.87 -17.59
C LEU A 1039 5.63 -8.22 -18.50
N LEU A 1040 5.31 -6.95 -18.24
CA LEU A 1040 4.59 -6.08 -19.17
C LEU A 1040 5.61 -5.15 -19.85
N SER A 1041 5.81 -5.31 -21.15
CA SER A 1041 6.68 -4.43 -21.93
C SER A 1041 5.99 -3.11 -22.26
N ALA A 1042 6.66 -2.20 -22.97
CA ALA A 1042 6.02 -0.99 -23.50
C ALA A 1042 4.95 -1.36 -24.55
N GLY A 1043 3.68 -1.04 -24.28
CA GLY A 1043 2.54 -1.41 -25.12
C GLY A 1043 1.88 -2.76 -24.73
N PRO A 1044 0.88 -3.24 -25.49
CA PRO A 1044 -0.01 -4.34 -25.08
C PRO A 1044 0.64 -5.74 -25.08
N LYS A 1045 1.96 -5.83 -24.92
CA LYS A 1045 2.75 -7.07 -24.97
C LYS A 1045 3.06 -7.58 -23.56
N GLU A 1046 2.58 -8.79 -23.27
CA GLU A 1046 3.04 -9.57 -22.10
C GLU A 1046 4.12 -10.60 -22.52
N ASP A 1047 5.21 -10.64 -21.77
CA ASP A 1047 6.24 -11.69 -21.86
C ASP A 1047 6.24 -12.53 -20.58
N VAL A 1048 6.08 -13.85 -20.73
CA VAL A 1048 6.14 -14.81 -19.62
C VAL A 1048 7.37 -15.70 -19.79
N VAL A 1049 8.25 -15.71 -18.79
CA VAL A 1049 9.54 -16.43 -18.82
C VAL A 1049 9.60 -17.45 -17.70
N ALA A 1050 9.94 -18.69 -18.03
CA ALA A 1050 10.26 -19.73 -17.04
C ALA A 1050 11.47 -19.31 -16.20
N LYS A 1051 11.40 -19.41 -14.87
CA LYS A 1051 12.57 -19.14 -14.00
C LYS A 1051 13.78 -20.04 -14.32
N SER A 1052 13.55 -21.25 -14.84
CA SER A 1052 14.61 -22.15 -15.31
C SER A 1052 15.38 -21.64 -16.52
N ASP A 1053 14.73 -20.83 -17.36
CA ASP A 1053 15.26 -20.38 -18.65
C ASP A 1053 15.98 -19.03 -18.53
N ILE A 1054 15.84 -18.37 -17.38
CA ILE A 1054 16.56 -17.15 -17.03
C ILE A 1054 18.05 -17.50 -16.80
N ALA A 1055 18.93 -16.84 -17.56
CA ALA A 1055 20.37 -16.83 -17.34
C ALA A 1055 20.75 -15.69 -16.36
N LYS A 1056 20.17 -14.50 -16.55
CA LYS A 1056 20.28 -13.36 -15.62
C LYS A 1056 18.95 -12.62 -15.54
N LEU A 1057 18.56 -12.22 -14.34
CA LEU A 1057 17.48 -11.25 -14.11
C LEU A 1057 18.13 -10.04 -13.43
N ARG A 1058 17.95 -8.85 -14.01
CA ARG A 1058 18.40 -7.59 -13.42
C ARG A 1058 17.26 -6.58 -13.43
N VAL A 1059 17.14 -5.80 -12.37
CA VAL A 1059 16.36 -4.56 -12.43
C VAL A 1059 17.22 -3.55 -13.20
N SER A 1060 16.66 -2.93 -14.23
CA SER A 1060 17.35 -1.94 -15.05
C SER A 1060 17.36 -0.59 -14.35
N GLU A 1061 18.38 0.22 -14.65
CA GLU A 1061 18.40 1.66 -14.34
C GLU A 1061 17.55 2.46 -15.35
N LEU A 1062 16.88 1.79 -16.30
CA LEU A 1062 16.02 2.38 -17.32
C LEU A 1062 14.53 2.09 -17.06
N SER A 1063 13.68 3.03 -17.44
CA SER A 1063 12.23 2.95 -17.37
C SER A 1063 11.64 2.20 -18.56
N VAL A 1064 10.49 1.57 -18.37
CA VAL A 1064 9.68 0.99 -19.47
C VAL A 1064 9.17 2.08 -20.42
N MET A 1065 9.14 3.34 -20.00
CA MET A 1065 8.80 4.49 -20.82
C MET A 1065 9.98 4.92 -21.72
N ALA A 1066 9.73 5.06 -23.02
CA ALA A 1066 10.77 5.33 -24.00
C ALA A 1066 11.15 6.83 -24.13
N GLU A 1067 12.45 7.10 -24.16
CA GLU A 1067 13.03 8.42 -24.52
C GLU A 1067 12.83 8.75 -26.01
N GLY A 1068 12.76 10.04 -26.33
CA GLY A 1068 12.71 10.56 -27.71
C GLY A 1068 11.36 11.16 -28.13
N LEU A 1069 10.40 11.29 -27.21
CA LEU A 1069 9.09 11.89 -27.50
C LEU A 1069 9.20 13.35 -27.92
N GLU A 1070 10.24 14.05 -27.45
CA GLU A 1070 10.56 15.42 -27.86
C GLU A 1070 11.02 15.56 -29.32
N GLN A 1071 11.24 14.46 -30.05
CA GLN A 1071 11.57 14.49 -31.48
C GLN A 1071 10.35 14.57 -32.39
N MET A 1072 9.13 14.46 -31.85
CA MET A 1072 7.90 14.67 -32.63
C MET A 1072 7.76 16.15 -33.06
N PRO A 1073 6.96 16.45 -34.10
CA PRO A 1073 6.76 17.82 -34.58
C PRO A 1073 6.34 18.76 -33.44
N ASP A 1074 6.88 19.96 -33.41
CA ASP A 1074 6.67 20.91 -32.30
C ASP A 1074 5.19 21.21 -32.02
N ALA A 1075 4.36 21.26 -33.07
CA ALA A 1075 2.91 21.41 -32.93
C ALA A 1075 2.25 20.21 -32.25
N ASP A 1076 2.63 18.99 -32.61
CA ASP A 1076 2.11 17.75 -32.02
C ASP A 1076 2.61 17.56 -30.59
N PHE A 1077 3.89 17.87 -30.32
CA PHE A 1077 4.47 17.85 -28.97
C PHE A 1077 3.75 18.87 -28.08
N ARG A 1078 3.54 20.09 -28.58
CA ARG A 1078 2.80 21.13 -27.87
C ARG A 1078 1.36 20.67 -27.58
N ASN A 1079 0.63 20.19 -28.58
CA ASN A 1079 -0.74 19.72 -28.40
C ASN A 1079 -0.83 18.52 -27.44
N LEU A 1080 0.11 17.58 -27.50
CA LEU A 1080 0.22 16.46 -26.57
C LEU A 1080 0.44 16.93 -25.12
N ILE A 1081 1.46 17.76 -24.90
CA ILE A 1081 1.76 18.29 -23.57
C ILE A 1081 0.58 19.12 -23.05
N ALA A 1082 -0.08 19.90 -23.90
CA ALA A 1082 -1.29 20.64 -23.56
C ALA A 1082 -2.41 19.71 -23.05
N TYR A 1083 -2.70 18.65 -23.80
CA TYR A 1083 -3.75 17.68 -23.47
C TYR A 1083 -3.43 16.86 -22.21
N ILE A 1084 -2.20 16.38 -22.06
CA ILE A 1084 -1.80 15.62 -20.85
C ILE A 1084 -1.78 16.52 -19.61
N LEU A 1085 -1.35 17.78 -19.75
CA LEU A 1085 -1.34 18.74 -18.65
C LEU A 1085 -2.76 19.17 -18.26
N ASN A 1086 -3.64 19.40 -19.25
CA ASN A 1086 -5.01 19.91 -19.09
C ASN A 1086 -6.03 19.05 -19.90
N PRO A 1087 -6.31 17.80 -19.49
CA PRO A 1087 -7.29 16.98 -20.18
C PRO A 1087 -8.70 17.55 -19.97
N PRO A 1088 -9.59 17.52 -20.99
CA PRO A 1088 -10.96 18.04 -20.86
C PRO A 1088 -11.79 17.40 -19.73
N GLY A 1089 -11.40 16.21 -19.24
CA GLY A 1089 -12.03 15.55 -18.10
C GLY A 1089 -11.86 16.28 -16.76
N ASP A 1090 -10.82 17.10 -16.60
CA ASP A 1090 -10.58 17.90 -15.39
C ASP A 1090 -11.50 19.13 -15.27
N LYS A 1091 -12.20 19.51 -16.35
CA LYS A 1091 -13.09 20.69 -16.43
C LYS A 1091 -12.42 22.05 -16.09
N ALA A 1092 -11.09 22.12 -16.09
CA ALA A 1092 -10.32 23.34 -15.87
C ALA A 1092 -10.09 24.12 -17.18
N PRO A 1093 -9.98 25.46 -17.14
CA PRO A 1093 -9.52 26.25 -18.28
C PRO A 1093 -8.03 25.98 -18.57
N PHE A 1094 -7.68 25.90 -19.85
CA PHE A 1094 -6.34 25.53 -20.29
C PHE A 1094 -5.23 26.50 -19.79
N SER A 1095 -4.18 25.95 -19.18
CA SER A 1095 -2.97 26.71 -18.82
C SER A 1095 -1.67 25.89 -18.97
N TRP A 1096 -0.60 26.55 -19.46
CA TRP A 1096 0.75 25.98 -19.51
C TRP A 1096 1.44 25.89 -18.15
N LYS A 1097 0.96 26.66 -17.16
CA LYS A 1097 1.21 26.35 -15.77
C LYS A 1097 0.06 25.47 -15.33
N ASN A 1098 0.33 24.26 -14.88
CA ASN A 1098 -0.71 23.49 -14.19
C ASN A 1098 -0.88 24.10 -12.79
N ASP A 1099 -1.62 25.21 -12.73
CA ASP A 1099 -2.05 25.87 -11.51
C ASP A 1099 -3.21 25.07 -10.89
N ALA A 1100 -2.91 23.79 -10.62
CA ALA A 1100 -3.76 22.86 -9.87
C ALA A 1100 -3.93 23.28 -8.40
N GLY A 1101 -3.23 24.34 -7.97
CA GLY A 1101 -3.70 25.29 -6.97
C GLY A 1101 -3.97 26.65 -7.62
N HIS A 1102 -5.20 27.14 -7.56
CA HIS A 1102 -5.63 28.40 -8.18
C HIS A 1102 -5.02 29.66 -7.48
N GLY A 1103 -4.44 30.61 -8.23
CA GLY A 1103 -4.23 32.00 -7.75
C GLY A 1103 -3.01 32.79 -8.29
N ALA A 1104 -3.27 33.74 -9.21
CA ALA A 1104 -2.43 34.83 -9.80
C ALA A 1104 -1.34 35.53 -8.94
N GLU A 1105 -0.31 36.28 -9.42
CA GLU A 1105 0.34 36.57 -10.74
C GLU A 1105 1.78 37.19 -10.51
N PRO A 1106 2.64 37.46 -11.54
CA PRO A 1106 4.12 37.64 -11.41
C PRO A 1106 4.66 39.10 -11.68
N PRO A 1107 5.98 39.38 -11.94
CA PRO A 1107 7.30 38.96 -11.39
C PRO A 1107 8.30 40.14 -11.11
N LYS A 1108 9.56 39.87 -10.65
CA LYS A 1108 10.84 40.20 -11.37
C LYS A 1108 12.16 39.74 -10.64
N PRO A 1109 13.31 39.56 -11.37
CA PRO A 1109 14.47 38.74 -10.98
C PRO A 1109 15.69 39.58 -10.46
N ALA A 1110 16.95 39.12 -10.25
CA ALA A 1110 17.69 37.92 -10.71
C ALA A 1110 18.94 37.55 -9.86
N GLY A 1111 19.51 36.35 -10.06
CA GLY A 1111 20.86 35.94 -9.62
C GLY A 1111 21.18 34.46 -9.91
N LYS A 1112 22.28 34.14 -10.60
CA LYS A 1112 22.61 32.76 -11.04
C LYS A 1112 23.14 31.90 -9.87
N LYS A 1113 22.62 30.67 -9.70
CA LYS A 1113 23.17 29.63 -8.80
C LYS A 1113 23.74 28.45 -9.59
N ALA A 1114 24.65 27.71 -8.95
CA ALA A 1114 25.11 26.40 -9.42
C ALA A 1114 23.97 25.37 -9.44
N ALA A 1115 24.13 24.30 -10.21
CA ALA A 1115 23.15 23.20 -10.26
C ALA A 1115 22.97 22.55 -8.88
N ALA A 1116 21.75 22.12 -8.57
CA ALA A 1116 21.44 21.43 -7.31
C ALA A 1116 22.10 20.04 -7.27
N ILE A 1117 22.57 19.64 -6.08
CA ILE A 1117 23.20 18.33 -5.86
C ILE A 1117 22.11 17.25 -5.77
N ASP A 1118 22.33 16.14 -6.46
CA ASP A 1118 21.46 14.96 -6.41
C ASP A 1118 21.85 14.06 -5.22
N HIS A 1119 21.28 14.38 -4.06
CA HIS A 1119 21.47 13.60 -2.83
C HIS A 1119 20.87 12.20 -2.91
N GLU A 1120 19.91 11.96 -3.80
CA GLU A 1120 19.29 10.65 -4.00
C GLU A 1120 20.27 9.73 -4.72
N SER A 1121 20.88 10.19 -5.82
CA SER A 1121 21.96 9.47 -6.51
C SER A 1121 23.19 9.19 -5.63
N VAL A 1122 23.57 10.12 -4.74
CA VAL A 1122 24.71 9.89 -3.81
C VAL A 1122 24.38 8.79 -2.80
N ALA A 1123 23.17 8.77 -2.23
CA ALA A 1123 22.73 7.70 -1.34
C ALA A 1123 22.58 6.35 -2.06
N LEU A 1124 22.18 6.37 -3.33
CA LEU A 1124 22.03 5.19 -4.18
C LEU A 1124 23.37 4.65 -4.75
N TRP A 1125 24.51 5.32 -4.54
CA TRP A 1125 25.81 4.83 -5.02
C TRP A 1125 26.19 3.47 -4.40
N ASN A 1126 26.00 3.32 -3.09
CA ASN A 1126 26.05 2.05 -2.38
C ASN A 1126 25.20 2.14 -1.09
N PRO A 1127 23.93 1.68 -1.09
CA PRO A 1127 23.01 1.85 0.03
C PRO A 1127 23.44 1.19 1.35
N GLU A 1128 24.42 0.27 1.32
CA GLU A 1128 24.96 -0.36 2.54
C GLU A 1128 26.00 0.51 3.27
N TRP A 1129 26.47 1.61 2.66
CA TRP A 1129 27.53 2.47 3.18
C TRP A 1129 27.07 3.93 3.26
N ARG A 1130 27.03 4.48 4.48
CA ARG A 1130 26.71 5.89 4.70
C ARG A 1130 27.88 6.76 4.26
N VAL A 1131 27.66 7.59 3.24
CA VAL A 1131 28.60 8.61 2.77
C VAL A 1131 28.59 9.81 3.72
N ILE A 1132 29.78 10.29 4.11
CA ILE A 1132 29.97 11.41 5.03
C ILE A 1132 31.02 12.34 4.40
N ALA A 1133 30.57 13.34 3.65
CA ALA A 1133 31.41 14.29 2.91
C ALA A 1133 30.75 15.69 2.91
N PRO A 1134 31.51 16.79 2.75
CA PRO A 1134 30.99 18.14 2.66
C PRO A 1134 30.33 18.42 1.31
N GLU A 1135 29.36 19.33 1.27
CA GLU A 1135 28.89 19.95 0.03
C GLU A 1135 29.90 21.00 -0.49
N PHE A 1136 31.05 20.53 -0.94
CA PHE A 1136 32.19 21.36 -1.33
C PHE A 1136 32.73 20.96 -2.71
N GLU A 1137 32.98 21.96 -3.57
CA GLU A 1137 33.53 21.83 -4.94
C GLU A 1137 32.88 20.73 -5.80
N GLY A 1138 31.54 20.57 -5.67
CA GLY A 1138 30.78 19.57 -6.43
C GLY A 1138 30.85 18.15 -5.86
N THR A 1139 31.24 18.01 -4.59
CA THR A 1139 31.17 16.76 -3.82
C THR A 1139 30.13 16.86 -2.70
N PRO A 1140 29.65 15.75 -2.10
CA PRO A 1140 29.73 14.40 -2.66
C PRO A 1140 28.96 14.30 -3.97
N ALA A 1141 29.49 13.54 -4.93
CA ALA A 1141 28.80 13.27 -6.18
C ALA A 1141 28.98 11.82 -6.59
N LYS A 1142 27.88 11.18 -7.02
CA LYS A 1142 27.94 9.95 -7.81
C LYS A 1142 28.32 10.35 -9.24
N LEU A 1143 29.58 10.13 -9.60
CA LEU A 1143 30.04 10.23 -10.97
C LEU A 1143 29.61 8.98 -11.73
N VAL A 1144 29.10 9.16 -12.95
CA VAL A 1144 28.81 8.05 -13.86
C VAL A 1144 30.09 7.27 -14.15
N GLU A 1145 31.20 7.97 -14.39
CA GLU A 1145 32.51 7.40 -14.74
C GLU A 1145 33.68 8.22 -14.17
N PHE A 1146 34.77 7.55 -13.77
CA PHE A 1146 36.09 8.17 -13.55
C PHE A 1146 37.25 7.19 -13.81
N ALA A 1147 38.20 7.61 -14.65
CA ALA A 1147 39.44 6.88 -14.98
C ALA A 1147 39.24 5.38 -15.31
N GLY A 1148 38.21 5.07 -16.11
CA GLY A 1148 37.86 3.73 -16.57
C GLY A 1148 36.96 2.93 -15.64
N LYS A 1149 36.37 3.54 -14.60
CA LYS A 1149 35.43 2.87 -13.67
C LYS A 1149 34.08 3.59 -13.66
N GLN A 1150 33.01 2.80 -13.76
CA GLN A 1150 31.62 3.28 -13.69
C GLN A 1150 31.10 3.27 -12.24
N ASN A 1151 30.05 4.04 -11.95
CA ASN A 1151 29.45 4.20 -10.62
C ASN A 1151 30.52 4.54 -9.54
N VAL A 1152 31.13 5.71 -9.69
CA VAL A 1152 32.21 6.18 -8.81
C VAL A 1152 31.67 7.24 -7.86
N LEU A 1153 31.93 7.09 -6.57
CA LEU A 1153 31.66 8.17 -5.62
C LEU A 1153 32.87 9.06 -5.52
N LEU A 1154 32.65 10.35 -5.73
CA LEU A 1154 33.59 11.42 -5.46
C LEU A 1154 33.33 11.98 -4.05
N THR A 1155 34.35 11.98 -3.20
CA THR A 1155 34.37 12.72 -1.92
C THR A 1155 35.58 13.63 -1.85
N HIS A 1156 35.45 14.75 -1.15
CA HIS A 1156 36.56 15.56 -0.68
C HIS A 1156 36.53 15.58 0.86
N PRO A 1157 37.64 15.67 1.61
CA PRO A 1157 37.58 15.85 3.05
C PRO A 1157 36.89 17.18 3.43
N PHE A 1158 36.41 17.31 4.67
CA PHE A 1158 35.73 18.54 5.13
C PHE A 1158 36.71 19.71 5.28
N ASP A 1159 37.86 19.43 5.86
CA ASP A 1159 38.96 20.35 6.11
C ASP A 1159 40.26 19.53 6.31
N ARG A 1160 41.37 20.22 6.64
CA ARG A 1160 42.70 19.60 6.83
C ARG A 1160 42.75 18.53 7.92
N GLU A 1161 41.84 18.59 8.90
CA GLU A 1161 41.85 17.73 10.08
C GLU A 1161 40.72 16.70 10.03
N LYS A 1162 39.58 17.06 9.43
CA LYS A 1162 38.37 16.25 9.39
C LYS A 1162 38.20 15.50 8.06
N PRO A 1163 38.40 14.16 8.05
CA PRO A 1163 38.25 13.35 6.86
C PRO A 1163 36.79 13.24 6.39
N ALA A 1164 36.59 13.07 5.09
CA ALA A 1164 35.38 12.44 4.58
C ALA A 1164 35.43 10.93 4.85
N ALA A 1165 34.30 10.25 4.89
CA ALA A 1165 34.28 8.82 5.19
C ALA A 1165 33.09 8.06 4.58
N LEU A 1166 33.29 6.76 4.40
CA LEU A 1166 32.26 5.76 4.17
C LEU A 1166 32.12 4.92 5.44
N GLU A 1167 30.90 4.79 5.97
CA GLU A 1167 30.67 4.11 7.25
C GLU A 1167 29.54 3.07 7.17
N ARG A 1168 29.76 1.89 7.73
CA ARG A 1168 28.80 0.77 7.76
C ARG A 1168 28.87 0.02 9.08
N GLU A 1169 27.72 -0.27 9.67
CA GLU A 1169 27.62 -1.27 10.73
C GLU A 1169 27.35 -2.66 10.14
N LEU A 1170 28.04 -3.69 10.66
CA LEU A 1170 27.78 -5.09 10.35
C LEU A 1170 28.25 -5.99 11.49
N THR A 1171 27.75 -7.23 11.53
CA THR A 1171 28.29 -8.26 12.42
C THR A 1171 29.18 -9.19 11.60
N ILE A 1172 30.45 -9.36 12.00
CA ILE A 1172 31.35 -10.28 11.31
C ILE A 1172 30.96 -11.71 11.69
N PRO A 1173 30.65 -12.61 10.74
CA PRO A 1173 30.19 -13.96 11.08
C PRO A 1173 31.25 -14.76 11.85
N ALA A 1174 30.82 -15.44 12.93
CA ALA A 1174 31.68 -16.35 13.68
C ALA A 1174 32.08 -17.57 12.83
N GLY A 1175 33.35 -18.00 12.94
CA GLY A 1175 33.85 -19.18 12.21
C GLY A 1175 34.03 -19.01 10.69
N GLN A 1176 34.01 -17.77 10.17
CA GLN A 1176 34.21 -17.48 8.75
C GLN A 1176 35.38 -16.51 8.54
N LYS A 1177 36.19 -16.77 7.51
CA LYS A 1177 37.21 -15.82 7.07
C LYS A 1177 36.51 -14.66 6.36
N THR A 1178 36.68 -13.44 6.85
CA THR A 1178 35.98 -12.24 6.35
C THR A 1178 36.95 -11.16 5.91
N THR A 1179 36.81 -10.66 4.69
CA THR A 1179 37.67 -9.60 4.13
C THR A 1179 36.85 -8.46 3.55
N LEU A 1180 37.23 -7.23 3.87
CA LEU A 1180 36.78 -6.01 3.17
C LEU A 1180 37.69 -5.76 1.96
N LYS A 1181 37.09 -5.45 0.81
CA LYS A 1181 37.80 -5.10 -0.44
C LYS A 1181 37.18 -3.87 -1.07
N PHE A 1182 37.99 -3.00 -1.66
CA PHE A 1182 37.55 -1.82 -2.41
C PHE A 1182 38.63 -1.27 -3.34
N LEU A 1183 38.24 -0.42 -4.29
CA LEU A 1183 39.12 0.34 -5.15
C LEU A 1183 39.07 1.83 -4.78
N VAL A 1184 40.23 2.49 -4.80
CA VAL A 1184 40.38 3.92 -4.53
C VAL A 1184 41.33 4.59 -5.51
N ALA A 1185 41.05 5.83 -5.89
CA ALA A 1185 41.94 6.70 -6.66
C ALA A 1185 42.00 8.11 -6.05
N SER A 1186 43.11 8.81 -6.28
CA SER A 1186 43.23 10.25 -6.00
C SER A 1186 42.94 11.07 -7.25
N HIS A 1187 42.75 12.38 -7.07
CA HIS A 1187 42.74 13.32 -8.20
C HIS A 1187 44.07 13.28 -8.98
N GLU A 1188 44.06 13.66 -10.26
CA GLU A 1188 45.27 13.65 -11.08
C GLU A 1188 46.39 14.58 -10.57
N LYS A 1189 46.05 15.56 -9.73
CA LYS A 1189 46.92 16.61 -9.21
C LYS A 1189 47.13 16.57 -7.69
N GLY A 1190 46.62 15.56 -7.01
CA GLY A 1190 46.63 15.47 -5.55
C GLY A 1190 46.78 14.05 -5.02
N ASP A 1191 47.01 13.95 -3.72
CA ASP A 1191 46.99 12.72 -2.96
C ASP A 1191 46.09 12.86 -1.73
N TRP A 1192 45.81 11.75 -1.06
CA TRP A 1192 45.06 11.72 0.19
C TRP A 1192 45.38 10.46 0.99
N GLU A 1193 45.14 10.51 2.29
CA GLU A 1193 45.46 9.40 3.20
C GLU A 1193 44.21 8.57 3.50
N LEU A 1194 44.22 7.30 3.08
CA LEU A 1194 43.21 6.31 3.42
C LEU A 1194 43.45 5.77 4.83
N ARG A 1195 42.41 5.77 5.66
CA ARG A 1195 42.40 5.10 6.97
C ARG A 1195 41.18 4.18 7.04
N VAL A 1196 41.37 2.91 7.40
CA VAL A 1196 40.26 1.98 7.66
C VAL A 1196 40.24 1.68 9.14
N LEU A 1197 39.11 1.94 9.78
CA LEU A 1197 38.90 1.73 11.21
C LEU A 1197 37.74 0.75 11.45
N ALA A 1198 37.82 -0.03 12.53
CA ALA A 1198 36.72 -0.81 13.07
C ALA A 1198 36.49 -0.40 14.53
N ASN A 1199 35.26 0.00 14.87
CA ASN A 1199 34.90 0.52 16.20
C ASN A 1199 35.87 1.63 16.67
N GLY A 1200 36.27 2.52 15.75
CA GLY A 1200 37.21 3.61 15.99
C GLY A 1200 38.68 3.23 16.12
N LYS A 1201 39.05 1.93 16.08
CA LYS A 1201 40.45 1.48 16.08
C LYS A 1201 40.96 1.30 14.65
N PRO A 1202 42.14 1.82 14.28
CA PRO A 1202 42.67 1.66 12.92
C PRO A 1202 43.07 0.20 12.66
N LEU A 1203 42.61 -0.34 11.52
CA LEU A 1203 42.97 -1.65 10.98
C LEU A 1203 43.94 -1.54 9.79
N HIS A 1204 43.80 -0.49 8.98
CA HIS A 1204 44.64 -0.27 7.80
C HIS A 1204 44.88 1.23 7.58
N LYS A 1205 46.03 1.59 7.02
CA LYS A 1205 46.42 2.97 6.73
C LYS A 1205 47.34 3.05 5.51
N GLN A 1206 47.04 3.91 4.54
CA GLN A 1206 47.76 3.96 3.25
C GLN A 1206 47.65 5.33 2.57
N LEU A 1207 48.74 5.83 1.98
CA LEU A 1207 48.71 7.02 1.12
C LEU A 1207 48.20 6.64 -0.29
N ILE A 1208 47.17 7.32 -0.77
CA ILE A 1208 46.60 7.17 -2.11
C ILE A 1208 47.06 8.34 -2.98
N ALA A 1209 47.98 8.05 -3.88
CA ALA A 1209 48.52 8.96 -4.90
C ALA A 1209 48.63 8.20 -6.24
N ARG A 1210 48.51 8.91 -7.36
CA ARG A 1210 48.64 8.30 -8.70
C ARG A 1210 50.07 7.77 -8.93
N LYS A 1211 50.21 6.53 -9.41
CA LYS A 1211 51.51 5.90 -9.70
C LYS A 1211 51.61 5.59 -11.19
N GLY A 1212 52.30 6.45 -11.94
CA GLY A 1212 52.42 6.32 -13.39
C GLY A 1212 51.07 6.49 -14.08
N THR A 1213 50.74 5.57 -15.00
CA THR A 1213 49.48 5.60 -15.75
C THR A 1213 48.29 5.01 -14.98
N GLU A 1214 48.51 4.24 -13.91
CA GLU A 1214 47.44 3.61 -13.13
C GLU A 1214 46.86 4.58 -12.09
N ALA A 1215 45.57 4.87 -12.23
CA ALA A 1215 44.84 5.76 -11.31
C ALA A 1215 44.27 5.03 -10.08
N TRP A 1216 43.82 3.78 -10.26
CA TRP A 1216 43.10 3.02 -9.24
C TRP A 1216 44.00 2.04 -8.48
N GLN A 1217 43.98 2.09 -7.15
CA GLN A 1217 44.63 1.15 -6.26
C GLN A 1217 43.59 0.23 -5.60
N ALA A 1218 43.89 -1.07 -5.52
CA ALA A 1218 43.06 -2.05 -4.83
C ALA A 1218 43.51 -2.23 -3.38
N VAL A 1219 42.56 -2.20 -2.44
CA VAL A 1219 42.81 -2.35 -1.01
C VAL A 1219 42.03 -3.56 -0.49
N THR A 1220 42.66 -4.36 0.36
CA THR A 1220 42.04 -5.52 1.04
C THR A 1220 42.43 -5.49 2.51
N VAL A 1221 41.45 -5.60 3.40
CA VAL A 1221 41.63 -5.62 4.86
C VAL A 1221 41.00 -6.89 5.43
N ASP A 1222 41.76 -7.64 6.23
CA ASP A 1222 41.25 -8.84 6.90
C ASP A 1222 40.46 -8.44 8.17
N LEU A 1223 39.19 -8.85 8.23
CA LEU A 1223 38.27 -8.60 9.34
C LEU A 1223 38.03 -9.87 10.18
N THR A 1224 38.61 -11.00 9.79
CA THR A 1224 38.49 -12.28 10.51
C THR A 1224 38.85 -12.20 12.01
N PRO A 1225 39.83 -11.39 12.46
CA PRO A 1225 40.09 -11.21 13.90
C PRO A 1225 38.93 -10.62 14.70
N LEU A 1226 37.91 -10.06 14.02
CA LEU A 1226 36.71 -9.47 14.62
C LEU A 1226 35.48 -10.41 14.49
N ALA A 1227 35.67 -11.66 14.07
CA ALA A 1227 34.60 -12.64 13.92
C ALA A 1227 33.78 -12.82 15.21
N GLY A 1228 32.45 -12.89 15.06
CA GLY A 1228 31.48 -12.91 16.15
C GLY A 1228 31.13 -11.54 16.74
N GLN A 1229 31.79 -10.45 16.33
CA GLN A 1229 31.58 -9.12 16.89
C GLN A 1229 30.77 -8.22 15.94
N LYS A 1230 29.92 -7.35 16.52
CA LYS A 1230 29.34 -6.21 15.80
C LYS A 1230 30.39 -5.11 15.67
N VAL A 1231 30.61 -4.64 14.45
CA VAL A 1231 31.63 -3.63 14.12
C VAL A 1231 31.05 -2.51 13.26
N THR A 1232 31.41 -1.29 13.60
CA THR A 1232 31.27 -0.11 12.73
C THR A 1232 32.56 0.02 11.95
N LEU A 1233 32.53 -0.33 10.66
CA LEU A 1233 33.65 -0.07 9.75
C LEU A 1233 33.55 1.35 9.21
N ARG A 1234 34.68 2.05 9.19
CA ARG A 1234 34.80 3.42 8.71
C ARG A 1234 36.04 3.55 7.83
N LEU A 1235 35.85 3.91 6.57
CA LEU A 1235 36.91 4.16 5.59
C LEU A 1235 37.01 5.67 5.39
N GLU A 1236 38.13 6.27 5.71
CA GLU A 1236 38.33 7.72 5.72
C GLU A 1236 39.20 8.17 4.56
N ASN A 1237 38.78 9.24 3.89
CA ASN A 1237 39.56 10.09 3.01
C ASN A 1237 40.03 11.29 3.84
N ALA A 1238 41.25 11.18 4.37
CA ALA A 1238 41.89 12.22 5.16
C ALA A 1238 42.84 13.06 4.30
N ALA A 1239 42.96 14.34 4.63
CA ALA A 1239 43.85 15.25 3.92
C ALA A 1239 45.32 15.01 4.25
N THR A 1240 46.18 15.30 3.27
CA THR A 1240 47.63 15.20 3.34
C THR A 1240 48.30 16.58 3.25
N GLY A 1241 47.80 17.48 2.39
CA GLY A 1241 48.36 18.83 2.20
C GLY A 1241 47.36 19.98 1.99
N TRP A 1242 46.07 19.66 1.78
CA TRP A 1242 45.03 20.54 1.26
C TRP A 1242 45.29 21.04 -0.17
N SER A 1243 45.65 20.10 -1.05
CA SER A 1243 45.77 20.30 -2.49
C SER A 1243 45.20 19.09 -3.26
N TRP A 1244 43.93 19.18 -3.65
CA TRP A 1244 43.21 18.21 -4.50
C TRP A 1244 42.98 16.81 -3.88
N GLU A 1245 42.61 16.74 -2.60
CA GLU A 1245 42.33 15.53 -1.80
C GLU A 1245 41.11 14.70 -2.27
N PHE A 1246 40.62 14.90 -3.49
CA PHE A 1246 39.44 14.20 -4.01
C PHE A 1246 39.68 12.68 -4.08
N ALA A 1247 38.96 11.95 -3.23
CA ALA A 1247 38.89 10.52 -3.24
C ALA A 1247 37.78 10.03 -4.18
N HIS A 1248 38.18 9.13 -5.06
CA HIS A 1248 37.29 8.42 -5.95
C HIS A 1248 37.19 6.98 -5.43
N TRP A 1249 35.98 6.53 -5.13
CA TRP A 1249 35.71 5.22 -4.54
C TRP A 1249 34.93 4.33 -5.51
N ALA A 1250 35.27 3.04 -5.59
CA ALA A 1250 34.54 2.06 -6.39
C ALA A 1250 34.61 0.64 -5.79
N ALA A 1251 33.64 -0.20 -6.15
CA ALA A 1251 33.64 -1.65 -5.91
C ALA A 1251 33.92 -2.08 -4.44
N ILE A 1252 33.24 -1.45 -3.48
CA ILE A 1252 33.36 -1.79 -2.05
C ILE A 1252 32.49 -2.99 -1.66
N GLU A 1253 33.12 -4.07 -1.18
CA GLU A 1253 32.49 -5.35 -0.82
C GLU A 1253 33.06 -5.87 0.51
N VAL A 1254 32.21 -6.42 1.38
CA VAL A 1254 32.63 -7.28 2.50
C VAL A 1254 32.24 -8.71 2.18
N LYS A 1255 33.23 -9.61 2.15
CA LYS A 1255 33.02 -11.01 1.79
C LYS A 1255 33.44 -11.94 2.91
N SER A 1256 32.52 -12.77 3.39
CA SER A 1256 32.75 -13.85 4.33
C SER A 1256 32.70 -15.21 3.62
N VAL A 1257 33.61 -16.11 3.98
CA VAL A 1257 33.66 -17.48 3.46
C VAL A 1257 33.82 -18.47 4.63
N PRO A 1258 33.03 -19.57 4.68
CA PRO A 1258 33.20 -20.60 5.70
C PRO A 1258 34.63 -21.10 5.76
N GLN A 1259 35.20 -21.15 6.96
CA GLN A 1259 36.55 -21.67 7.15
C GLN A 1259 36.49 -23.20 7.07
N LEU A 1260 36.90 -23.76 5.93
CA LEU A 1260 36.97 -25.21 5.72
C LEU A 1260 37.84 -25.86 6.81
N ALA A 1261 37.35 -26.97 7.37
CA ALA A 1261 38.04 -27.73 8.41
C ALA A 1261 39.20 -28.55 7.81
N SER A 1262 40.29 -27.86 7.48
CA SER A 1262 41.54 -28.47 7.00
C SER A 1262 42.75 -27.69 7.51
N ASP A 1263 43.11 -27.91 8.79
CA ASP A 1263 44.50 -28.08 9.26
C ASP A 1263 44.53 -28.18 10.81
N VAL A 1264 43.89 -29.21 11.36
CA VAL A 1264 44.32 -29.74 12.66
C VAL A 1264 45.53 -30.62 12.41
N LYS A 1265 46.68 -29.99 12.16
CA LYS A 1265 47.97 -30.68 12.29
C LYS A 1265 48.32 -30.76 13.77
N THR A 1266 48.28 -32.00 14.25
CA THR A 1266 49.05 -32.49 15.39
C THR A 1266 50.42 -31.82 15.52
N SER A 1267 50.73 -31.21 16.66
CA SER A 1267 51.78 -31.68 17.60
C SER A 1267 52.31 -30.57 18.51
N VAL A 1268 52.14 -30.76 19.83
CA VAL A 1268 53.23 -30.75 20.84
C VAL A 1268 54.42 -29.80 20.58
N ARG A 1269 54.38 -28.58 21.14
CA ARG A 1269 55.24 -28.17 22.28
C ARG A 1269 54.88 -26.79 22.82
#